data_AF-A0A443SUN0-F1
#
_entry.id   AF-A0A443SUN0-F1
#
_cell.length_a   1.000
_cell.length_b   1.000
_cell.length_c   1.000
_cell.angle_alpha   90.00
_cell.angle_beta   90.00
_cell.angle_gamma   90.00
#
_symmetry.space_group_name_H-M   'P 1'
#
loop_
_entity.id
_entity.type
_entity.pdbx_description
1 polymer ?
#
loop_
_entity_poly.entity_id
_entity_poly.type
_entity_poly.pdbx_seq_one_letter_code
_entity_poly.pdbx_strand_id
1 'polypeptide(L)'
;MDSMFENQSMSFFNESPGNDLNKEVSTGTTLVAVEFADGVVIGADSRTSQGSFVHSRMTDKLTRVTDHIYCCRSGSAADTQAIADVISYHIEFYEMESGEQPLVSVAANLFRDMCYKYRDQLTAGILCAGWDKRHGGQVVYKVLQSVNFIVDPGSGSTYITGYIDSNYRKGMTKDECIDFVTKGVALAILRDGSSGGVIRLGIITKDGAIPFFKTANSPQIPMTLITEEFWLNDDIDRKETNLDVLTPNGLLISLTVNSESTIFHVKEDVFYEVQKQPLFGLLKDPQSYVFTCVNITTAEQEELDENRRVCDVRPLLGILRLIERKNDKNEKQQNAKIGLLIGKGLHEFDALKSPEVNDFRWRTRLLCEEFQNKRFHHSWLQKAYYQYPPRIETSDSIPEYVLTRLDKNKNLNIEIRFWSAKTIRGVSVSYQISVKDLINKANATLKIPELEDSTSCDEYTLKVCGQEEYFLENLPLIQYKYIREMLVCNKVPSVIIFPIKNITIAEQVTNGEGEFRGRSPSLYSNASRRKVKPISSFTINEKLLLNINGACRINCSKNARLAVQVGLYHGNELLCKAQSTVEESVKDSECTWDECLEFGIDIRDVPRMAKFCFVIYETVSRSRKGSRTKVFRSPIDGDVQANPLAWANTTVFDYKSNLRTGTVTLRLWSYSNDTEADDMLNPLGTCFSLCNPSFEEATSLTITFNKYSVNDVPIEFLSLEWIIEETQAMECEVTAESRKARHASKTYLERLQEICDRDPLNEMHEQDKELLWFLRDDCRQLLPHSLPHLLHSVKWNKHEDMMKMMTLLYSWPELETETALELLDFAYADCHVRAFAVKCLRKISDDDLQLYLLQLVQALKYESYLHSDLVIFLLERALQNQHIGHHLFWLLRSEMHEVSVNVLFGLILEAYCRGATTHITALMKQTEALSKLKQMNEYMRQEANKRKDRDKLKSLMHDIINQQYYKEALSGFINPLNPHLKLGTIKTEKCRFMDSKMKPLWMVFSSNDYGSEDICVMFKNGDDLRQDMLTLQMIRIMDKIWKDEGLDLRMTPYRVIATDNRVGLIEIVLNAQTIANVQTENRSAATSVFTRKSLFEWLKDHNPDEASISKAIEEFTLSCAGYCVATYVLGIADRHNDNIMVKTNGQLLHIDFGHILGKFKEKFGIRRERVPFVLTHDFVYVIKQGDTGFKKFQTVCEEAFTILRRKGSFIISLFAMMLSSGLPELSSAKDLEYLRETLVLNLTEKDALQHFRSKFNEAFEKSWKTSFNWLAHNIAKGN
;
A
#
# COMPACT_ATOMS: atom_id res chain seq x y z
N MET A 1 60.42 -9.00 -35.32
CA MET A 1 58.98 -9.31 -35.44
C MET A 1 58.54 -10.30 -34.35
N ASP A 2 59.22 -10.35 -33.20
CA ASP A 2 58.92 -11.25 -32.05
C ASP A 2 58.98 -10.50 -30.69
N SER A 3 58.65 -9.21 -30.65
CA SER A 3 58.70 -8.44 -29.38
C SER A 3 57.46 -7.56 -29.13
N MET A 4 56.34 -7.83 -29.82
CA MET A 4 55.13 -7.00 -29.74
C MET A 4 53.92 -7.71 -29.13
N PHE A 5 54.05 -8.96 -28.65
CA PHE A 5 52.91 -9.75 -28.16
C PHE A 5 52.98 -10.21 -26.69
N GLU A 6 53.95 -9.76 -25.89
CA GLU A 6 54.07 -10.21 -24.48
C GLU A 6 53.66 -9.19 -23.40
N ASN A 7 53.30 -7.94 -23.73
CA ASN A 7 53.05 -6.91 -22.71
C ASN A 7 51.58 -6.48 -22.52
N GLN A 8 50.58 -7.21 -23.03
CA GLN A 8 49.16 -6.86 -22.85
C GLN A 8 48.27 -7.92 -22.18
N SER A 9 48.82 -9.03 -21.71
CA SER A 9 48.04 -10.15 -21.14
C SER A 9 48.34 -10.47 -19.66
N MET A 10 49.03 -9.58 -18.92
CA MET A 10 49.45 -9.86 -17.54
C MET A 10 49.25 -8.72 -16.52
N SER A 11 48.19 -7.91 -16.65
CA SER A 11 47.81 -6.94 -15.59
C SER A 11 46.34 -6.96 -15.14
N PHE A 12 45.45 -7.74 -15.78
CA PHE A 12 44.02 -7.75 -15.43
C PHE A 12 43.63 -8.76 -14.33
N PHE A 13 44.54 -9.61 -13.85
CA PHE A 13 44.21 -10.69 -12.89
C PHE A 13 45.00 -10.67 -11.58
N ASN A 14 45.66 -9.57 -11.22
CA ASN A 14 46.47 -9.50 -9.99
C ASN A 14 46.33 -8.17 -9.21
N GLU A 15 45.10 -7.67 -9.03
CA GLU A 15 44.83 -6.66 -7.99
C GLU A 15 43.89 -7.23 -6.93
N SER A 16 44.43 -7.44 -5.74
CA SER A 16 43.68 -7.71 -4.51
C SER A 16 42.69 -6.56 -4.25
N PRO A 17 41.48 -6.79 -3.69
CA PRO A 17 40.44 -5.75 -3.48
C PRO A 17 40.77 -4.69 -2.40
N GLY A 18 42.04 -4.47 -2.08
CA GLY A 18 42.48 -3.73 -0.89
C GLY A 18 43.19 -2.40 -1.12
N ASN A 19 43.38 -1.93 -2.37
CA ASN A 19 44.28 -0.78 -2.64
C ASN A 19 43.66 0.38 -3.43
N ASP A 20 42.35 0.38 -3.70
CA ASP A 20 41.69 1.42 -4.52
C ASP A 20 41.68 2.81 -3.86
N LEU A 21 41.82 2.90 -2.53
CA LEU A 21 41.85 4.16 -1.78
C LEU A 21 43.12 5.01 -2.00
N ASN A 22 44.17 4.45 -2.62
CA ASN A 22 45.43 5.14 -2.91
C ASN A 22 45.57 5.64 -4.36
N LYS A 23 44.58 5.38 -5.25
CA LYS A 23 44.59 5.87 -6.63
C LYS A 23 44.10 7.32 -6.70
N GLU A 24 44.49 8.09 -7.71
CA GLU A 24 43.99 9.46 -7.89
C GLU A 24 42.53 9.49 -8.34
N VAL A 25 41.81 10.57 -7.98
CA VAL A 25 40.42 10.78 -8.44
C VAL A 25 40.43 11.17 -9.91
N SER A 26 39.87 10.32 -10.76
CA SER A 26 39.69 10.55 -12.18
C SER A 26 38.30 11.11 -12.48
N THR A 27 38.27 12.11 -13.35
CA THR A 27 37.05 12.57 -14.02
C THR A 27 36.75 11.62 -15.18
N GLY A 28 35.55 11.00 -15.18
CA GLY A 28 35.09 10.14 -16.28
C GLY A 28 35.06 10.91 -17.61
N THR A 29 35.01 10.20 -18.74
CA THR A 29 35.34 10.77 -20.07
C THR A 29 34.14 10.90 -21.03
N THR A 30 33.08 11.60 -20.60
CA THR A 30 31.98 12.02 -21.51
C THR A 30 31.93 13.53 -21.61
N LEU A 31 32.55 14.10 -22.66
CA LEU A 31 32.48 15.52 -22.97
C LEU A 31 31.95 15.72 -24.40
N VAL A 32 30.95 16.57 -24.57
CA VAL A 32 30.32 16.87 -25.86
C VAL A 32 30.15 18.37 -26.01
N ALA A 33 30.41 18.91 -27.19
CA ALA A 33 30.13 20.30 -27.51
C ALA A 33 29.64 20.49 -28.94
N VAL A 34 28.70 21.41 -29.15
CA VAL A 34 28.07 21.68 -30.46
C VAL A 34 27.88 23.18 -30.66
N GLU A 35 28.22 23.66 -31.85
CA GLU A 35 28.04 25.05 -32.30
C GLU A 35 26.63 25.28 -32.86
N PHE A 36 26.04 26.44 -32.55
CA PHE A 36 24.84 27.00 -33.19
C PHE A 36 25.06 28.47 -33.56
N ALA A 37 24.14 29.06 -34.34
CA ALA A 37 24.35 30.36 -34.98
C ALA A 37 24.81 31.51 -34.05
N ASP A 38 24.37 31.53 -32.79
CA ASP A 38 24.65 32.61 -31.83
C ASP A 38 25.51 32.15 -30.63
N GLY A 39 26.09 30.93 -30.67
CA GLY A 39 26.84 30.41 -29.52
C GLY A 39 27.18 28.92 -29.58
N VAL A 40 27.52 28.36 -28.41
CA VAL A 40 27.89 26.95 -28.24
C VAL A 40 27.12 26.32 -27.08
N VAL A 41 26.78 25.04 -27.21
CA VAL A 41 26.32 24.20 -26.11
C VAL A 41 27.41 23.19 -25.76
N ILE A 42 27.85 23.16 -24.51
CA ILE A 42 28.76 22.15 -23.96
C ILE A 42 28.02 21.24 -22.97
N GLY A 43 28.43 19.99 -22.85
CA GLY A 43 27.84 19.02 -21.94
C GLY A 43 28.80 17.97 -21.43
N ALA A 44 28.62 17.56 -20.18
CA ALA A 44 29.40 16.52 -19.52
C ALA A 44 28.59 15.74 -18.48
N ASP A 45 29.00 14.50 -18.19
CA ASP A 45 28.51 13.76 -17.02
C ASP A 45 29.16 14.30 -15.73
N SER A 46 28.62 13.97 -14.56
CA SER A 46 29.11 14.49 -13.28
C SER A 46 29.76 13.45 -12.38
N ARG A 47 30.04 12.24 -12.90
CA ARG A 47 30.71 11.19 -12.14
C ARG A 47 32.23 11.35 -12.15
N THR A 48 32.82 11.18 -10.97
CA THR A 48 34.26 11.01 -10.76
C THR A 48 34.50 9.72 -9.98
N SER A 49 35.58 9.02 -10.30
CA SER A 49 35.93 7.73 -9.70
C SER A 49 37.35 7.73 -9.16
N GLN A 50 37.64 6.87 -8.19
CA GLN A 50 38.95 6.61 -7.64
C GLN A 50 39.18 5.09 -7.73
N GLY A 51 39.87 4.64 -8.78
CA GLY A 51 39.88 3.22 -9.12
C GLY A 51 38.47 2.72 -9.48
N SER A 52 38.03 1.59 -8.88
CA SER A 52 36.66 1.08 -9.05
C SER A 52 35.61 1.82 -8.22
N PHE A 53 36.03 2.63 -7.24
CA PHE A 53 35.14 3.36 -6.34
C PHE A 53 34.58 4.64 -6.99
N VAL A 54 33.29 4.90 -6.83
CA VAL A 54 32.66 6.14 -7.30
C VAL A 54 32.82 7.22 -6.24
N HIS A 55 33.77 8.13 -6.45
CA HIS A 55 34.09 9.20 -5.50
C HIS A 55 32.97 10.25 -5.41
N SER A 56 32.39 10.65 -6.53
CA SER A 56 31.26 11.59 -6.56
C SER A 56 30.42 11.38 -7.81
N ARG A 57 29.10 11.58 -7.70
CA ARG A 57 28.15 11.59 -8.82
C ARG A 57 27.68 13.00 -9.19
N MET A 58 28.21 14.05 -8.57
CA MET A 58 27.67 15.43 -8.72
C MET A 58 28.73 16.48 -9.11
N THR A 59 29.95 16.06 -9.40
CA THR A 59 31.10 16.94 -9.70
C THR A 59 30.84 17.78 -10.95
N ASP A 60 31.18 19.07 -10.89
CA ASP A 60 31.11 19.95 -12.06
C ASP A 60 32.38 19.85 -12.90
N LYS A 61 32.24 19.30 -14.10
CA LYS A 61 33.34 19.16 -15.07
C LYS A 61 33.43 20.35 -16.03
N LEU A 62 32.49 21.30 -15.96
CA LEU A 62 32.51 22.52 -16.74
C LEU A 62 33.17 23.64 -15.91
N THR A 63 34.38 24.02 -16.28
CA THR A 63 35.14 25.06 -15.58
C THR A 63 35.10 26.36 -16.38
N ARG A 64 34.76 27.46 -15.69
CA ARG A 64 34.79 28.81 -16.27
C ARG A 64 36.24 29.27 -16.43
N VAL A 65 36.58 29.74 -17.62
CA VAL A 65 37.88 30.37 -17.92
C VAL A 65 37.71 31.90 -17.97
N THR A 66 36.70 32.38 -18.70
CA THR A 66 36.20 33.76 -18.65
C THR A 66 34.66 33.72 -18.71
N ASP A 67 33.99 34.87 -18.68
CA ASP A 67 32.52 34.92 -18.79
C ASP A 67 31.99 34.41 -20.15
N HIS A 68 32.86 34.31 -21.16
CA HIS A 68 32.55 33.87 -22.53
C HIS A 68 33.34 32.62 -22.98
N ILE A 69 34.22 32.06 -22.14
CA ILE A 69 35.06 30.90 -22.46
C ILE A 69 35.00 29.88 -21.32
N TYR A 70 34.71 28.62 -21.65
CA TYR A 70 34.68 27.49 -20.71
C TYR A 70 35.57 26.35 -21.19
N CYS A 71 36.02 25.54 -20.25
CA CYS A 71 36.65 24.26 -20.55
C CYS A 71 35.90 23.09 -19.88
N CYS A 72 35.77 21.99 -20.60
CA CYS A 72 35.28 20.72 -20.06
C CYS A 72 36.48 19.82 -19.76
N ARG A 73 36.48 19.18 -18.59
CA ARG A 73 37.64 18.45 -18.06
C ARG A 73 37.41 16.93 -18.02
N SER A 74 38.39 16.17 -18.49
CA SER A 74 38.49 14.71 -18.39
C SER A 74 39.91 14.27 -18.00
N GLY A 75 40.11 13.14 -17.32
CA GLY A 75 41.41 12.73 -16.76
C GLY A 75 41.57 12.99 -15.26
N SER A 76 42.79 13.12 -14.74
CA SER A 76 43.02 13.35 -13.29
C SER A 76 42.35 14.67 -12.86
N ALA A 77 41.52 14.59 -11.82
CA ALA A 77 40.74 15.73 -11.36
C ALA A 77 41.63 16.87 -10.83
N ALA A 78 42.74 16.52 -10.18
CA ALA A 78 43.72 17.46 -9.66
C ALA A 78 44.49 18.16 -10.80
N ASP A 79 45.02 17.37 -11.75
CA ASP A 79 45.79 17.88 -12.90
C ASP A 79 44.96 18.84 -13.76
N THR A 80 43.74 18.41 -14.12
CA THR A 80 42.87 19.20 -15.01
C THR A 80 42.35 20.47 -14.33
N GLN A 81 42.13 20.46 -13.01
CA GLN A 81 41.77 21.65 -12.25
C GLN A 81 42.94 22.65 -12.23
N ALA A 82 44.15 22.17 -11.90
CA ALA A 82 45.33 23.02 -11.81
C ALA A 82 45.65 23.68 -13.16
N ILE A 83 45.56 22.94 -14.26
CA ILE A 83 45.75 23.49 -15.61
C ILE A 83 44.70 24.56 -15.91
N ALA A 84 43.43 24.32 -15.59
CA ALA A 84 42.36 25.28 -15.80
C ALA A 84 42.58 26.57 -15.00
N ASP A 85 42.93 26.46 -13.72
CA ASP A 85 43.15 27.63 -12.85
C ASP A 85 44.33 28.49 -13.33
N VAL A 86 45.45 27.85 -13.72
CA VAL A 86 46.63 28.54 -14.27
C VAL A 86 46.29 29.30 -15.54
N ILE A 87 45.50 28.71 -16.42
CA ILE A 87 45.15 29.32 -17.70
C ILE A 87 44.12 30.42 -17.54
N SER A 88 43.12 30.25 -16.66
CA SER A 88 42.20 31.32 -16.28
C SER A 88 42.97 32.55 -15.79
N TYR A 89 43.97 32.35 -14.92
CA TYR A 89 44.83 33.45 -14.45
C TYR A 89 45.61 34.12 -15.60
N HIS A 90 46.23 33.36 -16.49
CA HIS A 90 46.96 33.92 -17.64
C HIS A 90 46.06 34.71 -18.59
N ILE A 91 44.83 34.25 -18.79
CA ILE A 91 43.86 34.88 -19.67
C ILE A 91 43.28 36.14 -19.04
N GLU A 92 42.95 36.10 -17.75
CA GLU A 92 42.53 37.30 -17.00
C GLU A 92 43.64 38.37 -17.01
N PHE A 93 44.90 37.97 -16.84
CA PHE A 93 46.04 38.88 -16.94
C PHE A 93 46.18 39.47 -18.36
N TYR A 94 46.04 38.64 -19.40
CA TYR A 94 46.05 39.09 -20.80
C TYR A 94 44.91 40.08 -21.09
N GLU A 95 43.70 39.83 -20.59
CA GLU A 95 42.54 40.72 -20.72
C GLU A 95 42.78 42.06 -19.99
N MET A 96 43.39 42.03 -18.80
CA MET A 96 43.78 43.25 -18.08
C MET A 96 44.85 44.07 -18.80
N GLU A 97 45.85 43.43 -19.42
CA GLU A 97 46.95 44.11 -20.11
C GLU A 97 46.53 44.66 -21.48
N SER A 98 45.71 43.91 -22.23
CA SER A 98 45.28 44.28 -23.58
C SER A 98 44.03 45.18 -23.61
N GLY A 99 43.19 45.13 -22.55
CA GLY A 99 41.91 45.84 -22.50
C GLY A 99 40.85 45.30 -23.46
N GLU A 100 41.11 44.16 -24.12
CA GLU A 100 40.20 43.49 -25.05
C GLU A 100 39.89 42.07 -24.58
N GLN A 101 38.68 41.58 -24.88
CA GLN A 101 38.30 40.21 -24.56
C GLN A 101 39.16 39.19 -25.33
N PRO A 102 39.66 38.14 -24.66
CA PRO A 102 40.51 37.14 -25.28
C PRO A 102 39.73 36.32 -26.33
N LEU A 103 40.39 36.00 -27.44
CA LEU A 103 39.83 35.08 -28.44
C LEU A 103 39.81 33.65 -27.88
N VAL A 104 38.79 32.85 -28.22
CA VAL A 104 38.69 31.45 -27.77
C VAL A 104 39.90 30.63 -28.25
N SER A 105 40.41 30.96 -29.44
CA SER A 105 41.64 30.35 -29.99
C SER A 105 42.89 30.62 -29.15
N VAL A 106 43.00 31.78 -28.48
CA VAL A 106 44.12 32.10 -27.58
C VAL A 106 44.05 31.19 -26.36
N ALA A 107 42.87 31.06 -25.75
CA ALA A 107 42.66 30.17 -24.61
C ALA A 107 42.98 28.70 -24.96
N ALA A 108 42.47 28.22 -26.09
CA ALA A 108 42.71 26.87 -26.56
C ALA A 108 44.19 26.59 -26.86
N ASN A 109 44.93 27.58 -27.38
CA ASN A 109 46.38 27.46 -27.60
C ASN A 109 47.16 27.36 -26.27
N LEU A 110 46.78 28.12 -25.25
CA LEU A 110 47.38 28.02 -23.91
C LEU A 110 47.11 26.65 -23.27
N PHE A 111 45.87 26.15 -23.36
CA PHE A 111 45.53 24.79 -22.92
C PHE A 111 46.36 23.73 -23.64
N ARG A 112 46.53 23.87 -24.96
CA ARG A 112 47.37 22.97 -25.75
C ARG A 112 48.82 23.01 -25.29
N ASP A 113 49.41 24.19 -25.17
CA ASP A 113 50.83 24.34 -24.87
C ASP A 113 51.15 23.78 -23.47
N MET A 114 50.27 24.01 -22.49
CA MET A 114 50.36 23.41 -21.15
C MET A 114 50.20 21.88 -21.18
N CYS A 115 49.15 21.36 -21.81
CA CYS A 115 48.92 19.92 -21.87
C CYS A 115 50.04 19.19 -22.63
N TYR A 116 50.62 19.82 -23.67
CA TYR A 116 51.71 19.22 -24.44
C TYR A 116 53.04 19.26 -23.69
N LYS A 117 53.36 20.40 -23.04
CA LYS A 117 54.61 20.58 -22.28
C LYS A 117 54.71 19.61 -21.10
N TYR A 118 53.57 19.29 -20.48
CA TYR A 118 53.51 18.43 -19.30
C TYR A 118 52.84 17.06 -19.58
N ARG A 119 52.77 16.63 -20.85
CA ARG A 119 52.05 15.40 -21.27
C ARG A 119 52.55 14.11 -20.60
N ASP A 120 53.82 14.09 -20.20
CA ASP A 120 54.47 12.93 -19.56
C ASP A 120 54.32 12.98 -18.02
N GLN A 121 53.75 14.08 -17.48
CA GLN A 121 53.59 14.35 -16.04
C GLN A 121 52.13 14.52 -15.61
N LEU A 122 51.22 14.88 -16.53
CA LEU A 122 49.81 15.17 -16.24
C LEU A 122 48.88 14.32 -17.11
N THR A 123 47.77 13.88 -16.52
CA THR A 123 46.70 13.17 -17.25
C THR A 123 45.51 14.11 -17.48
N ALA A 124 45.48 14.81 -18.62
CA ALA A 124 44.44 15.79 -18.93
C ALA A 124 43.86 15.65 -20.36
N GLY A 125 42.54 15.54 -20.43
CA GLY A 125 41.71 15.82 -21.59
C GLY A 125 40.93 17.12 -21.35
N ILE A 126 41.11 18.09 -22.23
CA ILE A 126 40.47 19.40 -22.14
C ILE A 126 39.77 19.71 -23.45
N LEU A 127 38.49 20.03 -23.37
CA LEU A 127 37.69 20.58 -24.46
C LEU A 127 37.45 22.06 -24.15
N CYS A 128 37.94 22.97 -25.00
CA CYS A 128 37.74 24.40 -24.82
C CYS A 128 36.64 24.89 -25.77
N ALA A 129 35.66 25.63 -25.26
CA ALA A 129 34.61 26.18 -26.09
C ALA A 129 34.14 27.53 -25.56
N GLY A 130 33.70 28.40 -26.44
CA GLY A 130 33.32 29.74 -26.05
C GLY A 130 32.77 30.58 -27.19
N TRP A 131 32.56 31.86 -26.92
CA TRP A 131 32.16 32.85 -27.90
C TRP A 131 33.18 33.98 -27.93
N ASP A 132 33.56 34.45 -29.12
CA ASP A 132 34.33 35.71 -29.27
C ASP A 132 33.77 36.62 -30.37
N LYS A 133 34.14 37.90 -30.30
CA LYS A 133 33.65 38.95 -31.22
C LYS A 133 34.06 38.74 -32.68
N ARG A 134 35.10 37.95 -32.96
CA ARG A 134 35.68 37.79 -34.30
C ARG A 134 35.10 36.58 -35.04
N HIS A 135 34.87 35.49 -34.33
CA HIS A 135 34.49 34.20 -34.90
C HIS A 135 33.15 33.65 -34.37
N GLY A 136 32.51 34.33 -33.41
CA GLY A 136 31.26 33.88 -32.82
C GLY A 136 31.47 32.69 -31.87
N GLY A 137 30.45 31.83 -31.78
CA GLY A 137 30.52 30.59 -31.00
C GLY A 137 31.46 29.59 -31.68
N GLN A 138 32.42 29.03 -30.94
CA GLN A 138 33.35 28.06 -31.47
C GLN A 138 33.74 27.01 -30.43
N VAL A 139 34.00 25.80 -30.92
CA VAL A 139 34.51 24.67 -30.13
C VAL A 139 35.91 24.32 -30.64
N VAL A 140 36.88 24.18 -29.74
CA VAL A 140 38.27 23.87 -30.05
C VAL A 140 38.77 22.70 -29.18
N TYR A 141 39.27 21.64 -29.82
CA TYR A 141 39.77 20.43 -29.17
C TYR A 141 41.08 19.95 -29.81
N LYS A 142 41.98 19.38 -28.99
CA LYS A 142 43.31 18.82 -29.32
C LYS A 142 43.70 18.89 -30.80
N VAL A 143 44.17 20.06 -31.22
CA VAL A 143 44.78 20.31 -32.54
C VAL A 143 43.83 20.03 -33.72
N LEU A 144 43.01 21.02 -34.12
CA LEU A 144 42.66 21.40 -35.50
C LEU A 144 41.56 22.49 -35.45
N GLN A 145 41.29 23.14 -36.58
CA GLN A 145 40.40 24.31 -36.76
C GLN A 145 39.04 24.22 -36.05
N SER A 146 38.35 25.36 -35.89
CA SER A 146 36.94 25.39 -35.43
C SER A 146 36.11 24.35 -36.17
N VAL A 147 35.45 23.47 -35.42
CA VAL A 147 34.60 22.39 -35.92
C VAL A 147 33.22 22.53 -35.31
N ASN A 148 32.18 22.20 -36.09
CA ASN A 148 30.81 22.47 -35.68
C ASN A 148 30.31 21.59 -34.51
N PHE A 149 31.02 20.50 -34.17
CA PHE A 149 30.79 19.69 -32.96
C PHE A 149 32.05 18.89 -32.58
N ILE A 150 32.17 18.51 -31.30
CA ILE A 150 33.28 17.72 -30.76
C ILE A 150 32.77 16.73 -29.70
N VAL A 151 33.33 15.53 -29.70
CA VAL A 151 33.31 14.60 -28.58
C VAL A 151 34.72 14.23 -28.19
N ASP A 152 35.03 14.31 -26.90
CA ASP A 152 36.32 13.86 -26.35
C ASP A 152 36.43 12.33 -26.49
N PRO A 153 37.51 11.76 -27.07
CA PRO A 153 37.64 10.35 -27.45
C PRO A 153 37.90 9.40 -26.26
N GLY A 154 37.27 9.63 -25.10
CA GLY A 154 37.33 8.71 -23.98
C GLY A 154 36.17 7.71 -23.92
N SER A 155 35.98 7.03 -22.80
CA SER A 155 35.09 5.87 -22.65
C SER A 155 33.65 6.14 -23.10
N GLY A 156 33.12 7.32 -22.77
CA GLY A 156 31.76 7.72 -23.13
C GLY A 156 31.54 7.89 -24.63
N SER A 157 32.59 8.32 -25.35
CA SER A 157 32.52 8.57 -26.80
C SER A 157 32.17 7.31 -27.59
N THR A 158 32.76 6.16 -27.22
CA THR A 158 32.54 4.86 -27.86
C THR A 158 31.06 4.49 -27.97
N TYR A 159 30.25 4.93 -27.01
CA TYR A 159 28.82 4.61 -26.94
C TYR A 159 27.93 5.62 -27.67
N ILE A 160 28.44 6.82 -27.99
CA ILE A 160 27.64 7.93 -28.52
C ILE A 160 28.08 8.39 -29.91
N THR A 161 29.24 7.95 -30.42
CA THR A 161 29.71 8.29 -31.77
C THR A 161 28.66 7.98 -32.84
N GLY A 162 28.06 6.78 -32.82
CA GLY A 162 27.02 6.42 -33.79
C GLY A 162 25.72 7.24 -33.67
N TYR A 163 25.36 7.66 -32.45
CA TYR A 163 24.23 8.57 -32.23
C TYR A 163 24.52 9.95 -32.81
N ILE A 164 25.72 10.47 -32.58
CA ILE A 164 26.14 11.78 -33.01
C ILE A 164 26.24 11.86 -34.53
N ASP A 165 26.87 10.86 -35.16
CA ASP A 165 26.98 10.77 -36.62
C ASP A 165 25.61 10.72 -37.31
N SER A 166 24.64 10.03 -36.70
CA SER A 166 23.30 9.84 -37.30
C SER A 166 22.37 11.03 -37.10
N ASN A 167 22.56 11.83 -36.04
CA ASN A 167 21.60 12.86 -35.63
C ASN A 167 22.12 14.29 -35.77
N TYR A 168 23.44 14.49 -35.95
CA TYR A 168 24.00 15.82 -36.13
C TYR A 168 23.57 16.43 -37.48
N ARG A 169 23.14 17.70 -37.46
CA ARG A 169 22.78 18.48 -38.65
C ARG A 169 23.44 19.85 -38.55
N LYS A 170 24.07 20.30 -39.64
CA LYS A 170 24.67 21.64 -39.70
C LYS A 170 23.58 22.71 -39.60
N GLY A 171 23.77 23.70 -38.72
CA GLY A 171 22.82 24.80 -38.52
C GLY A 171 21.65 24.50 -37.60
N MET A 172 21.79 23.53 -36.68
CA MET A 172 20.81 23.29 -35.61
C MET A 172 20.52 24.56 -34.80
N THR A 173 19.27 24.71 -34.39
CA THR A 173 18.84 25.76 -33.48
C THR A 173 19.37 25.52 -32.06
N LYS A 174 19.35 26.55 -31.21
CA LYS A 174 19.76 26.46 -29.80
C LYS A 174 19.08 25.31 -29.06
N ASP A 175 17.76 25.16 -29.22
CA ASP A 175 16.99 24.12 -28.54
C ASP A 175 17.29 22.71 -29.08
N GLU A 176 17.52 22.58 -30.40
CA GLU A 176 17.97 21.32 -31.00
C GLU A 176 19.37 20.92 -30.51
N CYS A 177 20.30 21.87 -30.36
CA CYS A 177 21.63 21.59 -29.80
C CYS A 177 21.55 21.18 -28.33
N ILE A 178 20.69 21.81 -27.52
CA ILE A 178 20.47 21.41 -26.13
C ILE A 178 19.93 19.99 -26.06
N ASP A 179 18.92 19.64 -26.85
CA ASP A 179 18.34 18.30 -26.87
C ASP A 179 19.35 17.25 -27.36
N PHE A 180 20.10 17.56 -28.42
CA PHE A 180 21.14 16.71 -28.98
C PHE A 180 22.26 16.39 -27.97
N VAL A 181 22.81 17.41 -27.30
CA VAL A 181 23.86 17.22 -26.28
C VAL A 181 23.29 16.50 -25.05
N THR A 182 22.07 16.83 -24.63
CA THR A 182 21.40 16.14 -23.51
C THR A 182 21.27 14.65 -23.79
N LYS A 183 20.75 14.27 -24.96
CA LYS A 183 20.55 12.87 -25.36
C LYS A 183 21.88 12.13 -25.54
N GLY A 184 22.88 12.78 -26.13
CA GLY A 184 24.22 12.21 -26.26
C GLY A 184 24.81 11.84 -24.90
N VAL A 185 24.87 12.78 -23.97
CA VAL A 185 25.44 12.51 -22.62
C VAL A 185 24.58 11.51 -21.84
N ALA A 186 23.25 11.54 -21.98
CA ALA A 186 22.36 10.55 -21.36
C ALA A 186 22.64 9.11 -21.85
N LEU A 187 22.85 8.94 -23.16
CA LEU A 187 23.18 7.64 -23.75
C LEU A 187 24.54 7.12 -23.29
N ALA A 188 25.53 8.01 -23.15
CA ALA A 188 26.83 7.67 -22.57
C ALA A 188 26.68 7.25 -21.10
N ILE A 189 25.95 8.02 -20.27
CA ILE A 189 25.69 7.66 -18.86
C ILE A 189 25.02 6.28 -18.73
N LEU A 190 24.14 5.92 -19.67
CA LEU A 190 23.43 4.64 -19.65
C LEU A 190 24.34 3.44 -19.95
N ARG A 191 25.36 3.61 -20.80
CA ARG A 191 26.14 2.50 -21.36
C ARG A 191 27.60 2.46 -20.93
N ASP A 192 28.17 3.60 -20.56
CA ASP A 192 29.55 3.72 -20.08
C ASP A 192 29.63 3.58 -18.55
N GLY A 193 30.25 2.49 -18.09
CA GLY A 193 30.46 2.22 -16.66
C GLY A 193 31.35 3.24 -15.95
N SER A 194 32.04 4.14 -16.68
CA SER A 194 32.85 5.24 -16.13
C SER A 194 32.13 6.59 -16.09
N SER A 195 30.95 6.69 -16.72
CA SER A 195 30.11 7.88 -16.73
C SER A 195 28.94 7.74 -15.76
N GLY A 196 28.35 8.85 -15.31
CA GLY A 196 27.20 8.80 -14.41
C GLY A 196 26.81 10.13 -13.80
N GLY A 197 25.80 10.10 -12.92
CA GLY A 197 25.31 11.29 -12.23
C GLY A 197 24.32 12.10 -13.07
N VAL A 198 24.41 13.43 -12.97
CA VAL A 198 23.60 14.40 -13.71
C VAL A 198 24.29 14.85 -15.00
N ILE A 199 23.50 15.37 -15.93
CA ILE A 199 24.00 15.94 -17.18
C ILE A 199 24.21 17.44 -16.93
N ARG A 200 25.47 17.87 -16.88
CA ARG A 200 25.86 19.27 -16.81
C ARG A 200 25.85 19.86 -18.22
N LEU A 201 25.18 20.99 -18.40
CA LEU A 201 25.11 21.72 -19.67
C LEU A 201 25.55 23.17 -19.46
N GLY A 202 26.25 23.73 -20.45
CA GLY A 202 26.58 25.15 -20.52
C GLY A 202 26.18 25.69 -21.88
N ILE A 203 25.39 26.77 -21.90
CA ILE A 203 25.10 27.52 -23.12
C ILE A 203 25.94 28.79 -23.07
N ILE A 204 26.80 29.00 -24.06
CA ILE A 204 27.71 30.14 -24.12
C ILE A 204 27.32 31.00 -25.32
N THR A 205 26.93 32.25 -25.08
CA THR A 205 26.61 33.25 -26.12
C THR A 205 27.34 34.56 -25.85
N LYS A 206 27.14 35.56 -26.72
CA LYS A 206 27.63 36.94 -26.52
C LYS A 206 27.21 37.57 -25.18
N ASP A 207 26.08 37.12 -24.61
CA ASP A 207 25.50 37.68 -23.38
C ASP A 207 26.07 36.99 -22.11
N GLY A 208 26.99 36.04 -22.29
CA GLY A 208 27.62 35.25 -21.23
C GLY A 208 27.20 33.78 -21.22
N ALA A 209 27.77 33.00 -20.30
CA ALA A 209 27.44 31.59 -20.14
C ALA A 209 26.31 31.34 -19.13
N ILE A 210 25.36 30.47 -19.50
CA ILE A 210 24.28 30.01 -18.62
C ILE A 210 24.52 28.51 -18.34
N PRO A 211 25.15 28.16 -17.20
CA PRO A 211 25.25 26.79 -16.77
C PRO A 211 23.92 26.33 -16.16
N PHE A 212 23.47 25.14 -16.53
CA PHE A 212 22.37 24.45 -15.85
C PHE A 212 22.61 22.95 -15.92
N PHE A 213 22.01 22.22 -15.00
CA PHE A 213 22.04 20.76 -15.04
C PHE A 213 20.65 20.27 -15.38
N LYS A 214 20.60 19.23 -16.17
CA LYS A 214 19.44 18.35 -16.19
C LYS A 214 19.84 17.16 -15.31
N THR A 215 18.94 16.72 -14.43
CA THR A 215 18.98 15.30 -14.11
C THR A 215 19.01 14.61 -15.47
N ALA A 216 19.91 13.63 -15.67
CA ALA A 216 19.49 12.59 -16.58
C ALA A 216 18.11 12.25 -16.02
N ASN A 217 17.04 12.58 -16.75
CA ASN A 217 15.86 11.80 -16.55
C ASN A 217 16.45 10.42 -16.84
N SER A 218 16.84 9.71 -15.78
CA SER A 218 16.09 8.56 -15.43
C SER A 218 14.66 8.92 -15.88
N PRO A 219 14.20 8.39 -17.02
CA PRO A 219 13.17 7.45 -16.71
C PRO A 219 13.82 6.63 -15.58
N GLN A 220 13.31 6.77 -14.35
CA GLN A 220 13.08 5.54 -13.66
C GLN A 220 12.21 4.80 -14.68
N ILE A 221 12.89 4.18 -15.62
CA ILE A 221 12.75 2.83 -15.86
C ILE A 221 13.15 2.24 -14.50
N PRO A 222 12.23 2.07 -13.53
CA PRO A 222 12.47 1.01 -12.56
C PRO A 222 12.88 -0.20 -13.41
N MET A 223 13.82 -1.05 -13.04
CA MET A 223 14.20 -2.16 -13.95
C MET A 223 12.98 -2.95 -14.51
N THR A 224 11.82 -2.85 -13.84
CA THR A 224 10.48 -3.06 -14.39
C THR A 224 10.21 -2.45 -15.76
N LEU A 225 10.50 -1.19 -16.07
CA LEU A 225 10.38 -0.49 -17.37
C LEU A 225 11.41 -0.91 -18.44
N ILE A 226 12.53 -1.61 -18.13
CA ILE A 226 13.43 -2.19 -19.16
C ILE A 226 12.83 -3.53 -19.57
N THR A 227 12.29 -4.29 -18.60
CA THR A 227 11.49 -5.49 -18.88
C THR A 227 10.13 -5.16 -19.48
N GLU A 228 9.50 -4.10 -19.03
CA GLU A 228 8.23 -3.61 -19.53
C GLU A 228 8.46 -2.92 -20.87
N GLU A 229 9.57 -2.26 -21.19
CA GLU A 229 9.80 -1.85 -22.59
C GLU A 229 10.14 -3.04 -23.48
N PHE A 230 10.83 -4.08 -22.99
CA PHE A 230 11.09 -5.30 -23.77
C PHE A 230 9.81 -6.12 -24.04
N TRP A 231 8.88 -6.19 -23.07
CA TRP A 231 7.64 -6.99 -23.14
C TRP A 231 6.32 -6.17 -23.24
N LEU A 232 6.32 -4.83 -23.11
CA LEU A 232 5.18 -3.90 -23.33
C LEU A 232 5.34 -3.05 -24.61
N ASN A 233 6.52 -2.91 -25.20
CA ASN A 233 6.61 -2.41 -26.60
C ASN A 233 6.19 -3.50 -27.61
N ASP A 234 5.67 -4.62 -27.13
CA ASP A 234 4.92 -5.53 -27.98
C ASP A 234 3.64 -4.82 -28.42
N ASP A 235 3.72 -4.25 -29.63
CA ASP A 235 2.61 -4.35 -30.56
C ASP A 235 1.95 -5.71 -30.30
N ILE A 236 0.67 -5.67 -30.02
CA ILE A 236 -0.19 -6.84 -29.78
C ILE A 236 -0.14 -7.85 -30.97
N ASP A 237 0.57 -7.49 -32.05
CA ASP A 237 0.92 -8.26 -33.24
C ASP A 237 2.28 -9.00 -33.22
N ARG A 238 3.19 -8.78 -32.25
CA ARG A 238 4.48 -9.52 -32.19
C ARG A 238 4.27 -10.94 -31.66
N LYS A 239 4.08 -11.87 -32.60
CA LYS A 239 4.01 -13.32 -32.31
C LYS A 239 5.38 -13.94 -32.01
N GLU A 240 6.48 -13.29 -32.40
CA GLU A 240 7.84 -13.84 -32.32
C GLU A 240 8.73 -12.99 -31.41
N THR A 241 9.50 -13.66 -30.55
CA THR A 241 10.45 -13.05 -29.61
C THR A 241 11.80 -13.74 -29.74
N ASN A 242 12.87 -12.95 -29.73
CA ASN A 242 14.23 -13.47 -29.70
C ASN A 242 14.64 -13.80 -28.27
N LEU A 243 15.11 -15.04 -28.05
CA LEU A 243 15.62 -15.54 -26.79
C LEU A 243 17.09 -15.91 -26.92
N ASP A 244 17.87 -15.52 -25.92
CA ASP A 244 19.28 -15.84 -25.81
C ASP A 244 19.48 -16.88 -24.71
N VAL A 245 19.99 -18.07 -25.08
CA VAL A 245 20.09 -19.22 -24.20
C VAL A 245 21.54 -19.55 -23.87
N LEU A 246 21.91 -19.39 -22.60
CA LEU A 246 23.21 -19.75 -22.05
C LEU A 246 23.23 -21.22 -21.64
N THR A 247 24.04 -22.02 -22.31
CA THR A 247 24.15 -23.46 -22.05
C THR A 247 25.29 -23.80 -21.08
N PRO A 248 25.22 -24.94 -20.33
CA PRO A 248 26.22 -25.31 -19.32
C PRO A 248 27.63 -25.52 -19.87
N ASN A 249 27.75 -25.88 -21.15
CA ASN A 249 29.02 -26.06 -21.87
C ASN A 249 29.58 -24.73 -22.42
N GLY A 250 28.98 -23.59 -22.06
CA GLY A 250 29.49 -22.25 -22.36
C GLY A 250 29.06 -21.67 -23.71
N LEU A 251 28.11 -22.28 -24.42
CA LEU A 251 27.58 -21.74 -25.68
C LEU A 251 26.40 -20.79 -25.44
N LEU A 252 26.29 -19.80 -26.31
CA LEU A 252 25.13 -18.92 -26.42
C LEU A 252 24.33 -19.31 -27.67
N ILE A 253 23.05 -19.63 -27.50
CA ILE A 253 22.14 -19.99 -28.59
C ILE A 253 21.04 -18.94 -28.68
N SER A 254 20.98 -18.22 -29.80
CA SER A 254 19.89 -17.27 -30.07
C SER A 254 18.78 -17.97 -30.86
N LEU A 255 17.56 -17.96 -30.35
CA LEU A 255 16.37 -18.54 -30.97
C LEU A 255 15.32 -17.45 -31.19
N THR A 256 14.64 -17.49 -32.32
CA THR A 256 13.40 -16.76 -32.51
C THR A 256 12.25 -17.72 -32.25
N VAL A 257 11.54 -17.53 -31.15
CA VAL A 257 10.44 -18.41 -30.73
C VAL A 257 9.13 -17.65 -30.71
N ASN A 258 8.01 -18.37 -30.85
CA ASN A 258 6.72 -17.76 -30.60
C ASN A 258 6.62 -17.39 -29.10
N SER A 259 6.14 -16.20 -28.79
CA SER A 259 5.97 -15.74 -27.41
C SER A 259 4.99 -16.62 -26.61
N GLU A 260 4.10 -17.34 -27.30
CA GLU A 260 3.16 -18.32 -26.75
C GLU A 260 3.76 -19.74 -26.58
N SER A 261 4.98 -20.00 -27.08
CA SER A 261 5.63 -21.30 -26.89
C SER A 261 5.86 -21.59 -25.41
N THR A 262 5.66 -22.85 -25.00
CA THR A 262 5.96 -23.28 -23.64
C THR A 262 7.46 -23.47 -23.45
N ILE A 263 7.93 -23.32 -22.21
CA ILE A 263 9.33 -23.54 -21.84
C ILE A 263 9.81 -24.94 -22.24
N PHE A 264 8.93 -25.93 -22.22
CA PHE A 264 9.19 -27.29 -22.73
C PHE A 264 9.59 -27.26 -24.21
N HIS A 265 8.78 -26.66 -25.07
CA HIS A 265 9.07 -26.59 -26.52
C HIS A 265 10.32 -25.75 -26.80
N VAL A 266 10.51 -24.63 -26.08
CA VAL A 266 11.75 -23.85 -26.17
C VAL A 266 12.97 -24.71 -25.80
N LYS A 267 12.85 -25.59 -24.80
CA LYS A 267 13.94 -26.50 -24.43
C LYS A 267 14.23 -27.51 -25.55
N GLU A 268 13.20 -28.06 -26.19
CA GLU A 268 13.38 -28.95 -27.35
C GLU A 268 14.09 -28.23 -28.50
N ASP A 269 13.69 -26.99 -28.81
CA ASP A 269 14.32 -26.17 -29.85
C ASP A 269 15.80 -25.86 -29.52
N VAL A 270 16.10 -25.55 -28.26
CA VAL A 270 17.48 -25.34 -27.80
C VAL A 270 18.31 -26.61 -28.00
N PHE A 271 17.84 -27.76 -27.54
CA PHE A 271 18.60 -29.00 -27.70
C PHE A 271 18.72 -29.43 -29.17
N TYR A 272 17.74 -29.10 -30.01
CA TYR A 272 17.79 -29.30 -31.45
C TYR A 272 18.83 -28.40 -32.16
N GLU A 273 19.08 -27.18 -31.66
CA GLU A 273 20.15 -26.32 -32.18
C GLU A 273 21.51 -26.65 -31.58
N VAL A 274 21.60 -26.97 -30.29
CA VAL A 274 22.87 -27.26 -29.61
C VAL A 274 23.50 -28.56 -30.09
N GLN A 275 22.72 -29.56 -30.53
CA GLN A 275 23.27 -30.77 -31.16
C GLN A 275 24.08 -30.48 -32.44
N LYS A 276 23.86 -29.32 -33.07
CA LYS A 276 24.61 -28.89 -34.27
C LYS A 276 25.89 -28.13 -33.92
N GLN A 277 26.11 -27.82 -32.64
CA GLN A 277 27.21 -26.98 -32.16
C GLN A 277 28.36 -27.82 -31.56
N PRO A 278 29.59 -27.26 -31.53
CA PRO A 278 30.71 -27.89 -30.82
C PRO A 278 30.39 -28.11 -29.34
N LEU A 279 31.04 -29.08 -28.69
CA LEU A 279 30.87 -29.37 -27.25
C LEU A 279 29.49 -29.93 -26.83
N PHE A 280 28.63 -30.33 -27.77
CA PHE A 280 27.35 -31.01 -27.45
C PHE A 280 27.54 -32.27 -26.58
N GLY A 281 28.59 -33.06 -26.84
CA GLY A 281 28.89 -34.28 -26.08
C GLY A 281 29.19 -34.08 -24.59
N LEU A 282 29.32 -32.82 -24.12
CA LEU A 282 29.45 -32.48 -22.70
C LEU A 282 28.10 -32.28 -21.99
N LEU A 283 27.00 -32.22 -22.74
CA LEU A 283 25.66 -32.06 -22.19
C LEU A 283 25.04 -33.43 -21.86
N LYS A 284 24.32 -33.47 -20.74
CA LYS A 284 23.47 -34.60 -20.34
C LYS A 284 22.15 -34.58 -21.13
N ASP A 285 21.27 -35.52 -20.83
CA ASP A 285 19.91 -35.55 -21.36
C ASP A 285 19.12 -34.26 -21.02
N PRO A 286 18.26 -33.74 -21.92
CA PRO A 286 17.44 -32.55 -21.68
C PRO A 286 16.63 -32.56 -20.37
N GLN A 287 16.26 -33.73 -19.86
CA GLN A 287 15.51 -33.88 -18.59
C GLN A 287 16.38 -33.63 -17.34
N SER A 288 17.71 -33.70 -17.49
CA SER A 288 18.67 -33.41 -16.43
C SER A 288 18.84 -31.91 -16.15
N TYR A 289 18.27 -31.08 -17.04
CA TYR A 289 18.41 -29.64 -17.01
C TYR A 289 17.08 -28.94 -16.78
N VAL A 290 17.17 -27.75 -16.19
CA VAL A 290 16.06 -26.79 -16.07
C VAL A 290 16.54 -25.42 -16.53
N PHE A 291 15.65 -24.61 -17.08
CA PHE A 291 15.96 -23.21 -17.33
C PHE A 291 15.95 -22.42 -16.04
N THR A 292 16.84 -21.45 -15.97
CA THR A 292 16.78 -20.37 -15.01
C THR A 292 16.86 -19.04 -15.75
N CYS A 293 16.14 -18.05 -15.23
CA CYS A 293 16.19 -16.70 -15.75
C CYS A 293 16.10 -15.71 -14.61
N VAL A 294 16.58 -14.49 -14.84
CA VAL A 294 16.26 -13.39 -13.94
C VAL A 294 14.85 -12.94 -14.27
N ASN A 295 13.94 -13.02 -13.31
CA ASN A 295 12.55 -12.63 -13.49
C ASN A 295 12.37 -11.11 -13.28
N ILE A 296 11.13 -10.61 -13.43
CA ILE A 296 10.79 -9.20 -13.21
C ILE A 296 11.04 -8.68 -11.78
N THR A 297 11.16 -9.59 -10.80
CA THR A 297 11.52 -9.26 -9.41
C THR A 297 13.04 -9.27 -9.19
N THR A 298 13.84 -9.31 -10.26
CA THR A 298 15.31 -9.36 -10.24
C THR A 298 15.91 -10.58 -9.54
N ALA A 299 15.08 -11.60 -9.26
CA ALA A 299 15.51 -12.85 -8.67
C ALA A 299 15.87 -13.87 -9.76
N GLU A 300 16.95 -14.62 -9.57
CA GLU A 300 17.20 -15.84 -10.34
C GLU A 300 16.10 -16.87 -10.00
N GLN A 301 15.31 -17.23 -11.00
CA GLN A 301 14.18 -18.15 -10.88
C GLN A 301 14.49 -19.41 -11.69
N GLU A 302 14.35 -20.59 -11.07
CA GLU A 302 14.39 -21.88 -11.76
C GLU A 302 12.97 -22.20 -12.30
N GLU A 303 12.83 -22.34 -13.61
CA GLU A 303 11.57 -22.66 -14.30
C GLU A 303 11.27 -24.16 -14.24
N LEU A 304 10.85 -24.60 -13.05
CA LEU A 304 10.54 -26.01 -12.77
C LEU A 304 9.25 -26.52 -13.44
N ASP A 305 8.35 -25.61 -13.85
CA ASP A 305 7.12 -25.91 -14.59
C ASP A 305 7.29 -25.53 -16.07
N GLU A 306 7.62 -26.53 -16.87
CA GLU A 306 7.95 -26.34 -18.29
C GLU A 306 6.70 -26.11 -19.16
N ASN A 307 5.50 -26.18 -18.59
CA ASN A 307 4.25 -25.87 -19.32
C ASN A 307 3.96 -24.37 -19.37
N ARG A 308 4.66 -23.55 -18.56
CA ARG A 308 4.54 -22.09 -18.62
C ARG A 308 4.99 -21.58 -19.99
N ARG A 309 4.36 -20.51 -20.48
CA ARG A 309 4.72 -19.86 -21.73
C ARG A 309 5.79 -18.80 -21.53
N VAL A 310 6.57 -18.51 -22.56
CA VAL A 310 7.61 -17.48 -22.53
C VAL A 310 7.04 -16.11 -22.13
N CYS A 311 5.89 -15.73 -22.70
CA CYS A 311 5.21 -14.47 -22.39
C CYS A 311 4.66 -14.35 -20.95
N ASP A 312 4.55 -15.48 -20.25
CA ASP A 312 4.14 -15.55 -18.84
C ASP A 312 5.34 -15.63 -17.89
N VAL A 313 6.47 -16.20 -18.35
CA VAL A 313 7.74 -16.23 -17.61
C VAL A 313 8.43 -14.86 -17.64
N ARG A 314 8.40 -14.18 -18.79
CA ARG A 314 9.00 -12.85 -19.03
C ARG A 314 10.45 -12.76 -18.55
N PRO A 315 11.37 -13.60 -19.09
CA PRO A 315 12.77 -13.51 -18.74
C PRO A 315 13.30 -12.10 -19.02
N LEU A 316 14.05 -11.56 -18.07
CA LEU A 316 14.72 -10.26 -18.21
C LEU A 316 15.61 -10.30 -19.46
N LEU A 317 15.38 -9.36 -20.39
CA LEU A 317 16.09 -9.22 -21.67
C LEU A 317 15.96 -10.43 -22.62
N GLY A 318 15.01 -11.34 -22.39
CA GLY A 318 14.88 -12.56 -23.21
C GLY A 318 15.97 -13.60 -22.93
N ILE A 319 16.70 -13.51 -21.80
CA ILE A 319 17.82 -14.40 -21.50
C ILE A 319 17.36 -15.58 -20.66
N LEU A 320 17.63 -16.80 -21.14
CA LEU A 320 17.48 -18.04 -20.40
C LEU A 320 18.86 -18.65 -20.16
N ARG A 321 19.04 -19.33 -19.03
CA ARG A 321 20.25 -20.08 -18.72
C ARG A 321 19.86 -21.52 -18.37
N LEU A 322 20.50 -22.48 -19.00
CA LEU A 322 20.23 -23.89 -18.75
C LEU A 322 21.18 -24.38 -17.62
N ILE A 323 20.61 -24.91 -16.53
CA ILE A 323 21.36 -25.40 -15.35
C ILE A 323 20.98 -26.83 -14.98
N GLU A 324 21.89 -27.55 -14.33
CA GLU A 324 21.60 -28.90 -13.84
C GLU A 324 20.60 -28.88 -12.68
N ARG A 325 19.67 -29.83 -12.69
CA ARG A 325 18.59 -29.93 -11.70
C ARG A 325 19.13 -30.32 -10.31
N LYS A 326 18.89 -29.50 -9.27
CA LYS A 326 19.23 -29.79 -7.86
C LYS A 326 18.09 -30.53 -7.14
N ASN A 327 18.41 -31.33 -6.11
CA ASN A 327 17.47 -32.20 -5.37
C ASN A 327 16.42 -31.48 -4.48
N ASP A 328 16.45 -30.15 -4.37
CA ASP A 328 15.57 -29.37 -3.48
C ASP A 328 14.45 -28.65 -4.25
N LYS A 329 13.74 -29.42 -5.08
CA LYS A 329 12.79 -28.90 -6.08
C LYS A 329 11.57 -28.22 -5.44
N ASN A 330 11.01 -28.80 -4.38
CA ASN A 330 9.70 -28.39 -3.86
C ASN A 330 9.77 -27.07 -3.09
N GLU A 331 10.76 -26.89 -2.21
CA GLU A 331 10.89 -25.65 -1.42
C GLU A 331 11.24 -24.46 -2.31
N LYS A 332 12.15 -24.64 -3.28
CA LYS A 332 12.48 -23.59 -4.26
C LYS A 332 11.27 -23.20 -5.12
N GLN A 333 10.51 -24.17 -5.61
CA GLN A 333 9.30 -23.90 -6.40
C GLN A 333 8.26 -23.14 -5.59
N GLN A 334 8.08 -23.52 -4.33
CA GLN A 334 7.16 -22.84 -3.42
C GLN A 334 7.64 -21.41 -3.14
N ASN A 335 8.92 -21.21 -2.85
CA ASN A 335 9.50 -19.89 -2.61
C ASN A 335 9.34 -18.96 -3.82
N ALA A 336 9.53 -19.47 -5.04
CA ALA A 336 9.33 -18.70 -6.27
C ALA A 336 7.86 -18.29 -6.46
N LYS A 337 6.91 -19.22 -6.23
CA LYS A 337 5.46 -18.93 -6.30
C LYS A 337 5.05 -17.86 -5.27
N ILE A 338 5.54 -17.99 -4.05
CA ILE A 338 5.28 -17.02 -2.97
C ILE A 338 5.86 -15.65 -3.33
N GLY A 339 7.11 -15.60 -3.81
CA GLY A 339 7.75 -14.35 -4.21
C GLY A 339 6.98 -13.62 -5.32
N LEU A 340 6.49 -14.36 -6.33
CA LEU A 340 5.66 -13.81 -7.40
C LEU A 340 4.33 -13.24 -6.88
N LEU A 341 3.65 -13.97 -5.97
CA LEU A 341 2.38 -13.52 -5.37
C LEU A 341 2.54 -12.23 -4.55
N ILE A 342 3.58 -12.19 -3.73
CA ILE A 342 3.86 -11.06 -2.83
C ILE A 342 4.39 -9.86 -3.63
N GLY A 343 4.98 -10.10 -4.80
CA GLY A 343 5.64 -9.07 -5.62
C GLY A 343 7.02 -8.69 -5.07
N LYS A 344 7.63 -9.55 -4.24
CA LYS A 344 8.92 -9.33 -3.58
C LYS A 344 9.66 -10.64 -3.42
N GLY A 345 10.95 -10.68 -3.78
CA GLY A 345 11.74 -11.90 -3.68
C GLY A 345 12.01 -12.26 -2.22
N LEU A 346 11.82 -13.52 -1.82
CA LEU A 346 12.06 -13.94 -0.43
C LEU A 346 13.53 -13.75 0.02
N HIS A 347 14.46 -13.79 -0.93
CA HIS A 347 15.88 -13.52 -0.71
C HIS A 347 16.15 -12.08 -0.23
N GLU A 348 15.25 -11.13 -0.51
CA GLU A 348 15.36 -9.76 -0.01
C GLU A 348 15.19 -9.71 1.51
N PHE A 349 14.37 -10.59 2.09
CA PHE A 349 14.25 -10.69 3.55
C PHE A 349 15.51 -11.28 4.18
N ASP A 350 16.15 -12.25 3.53
CA ASP A 350 17.44 -12.80 3.97
C ASP A 350 18.54 -11.73 3.92
N ALA A 351 18.50 -10.85 2.91
CA ALA A 351 19.47 -9.77 2.73
C ALA A 351 19.42 -8.70 3.83
N LEU A 352 18.29 -8.56 4.55
CA LEU A 352 18.16 -7.62 5.68
C LEU A 352 19.09 -7.96 6.85
N LYS A 353 19.54 -9.22 6.97
CA LYS A 353 20.40 -9.71 8.06
C LYS A 353 19.87 -9.35 9.47
N SER A 354 18.55 -9.27 9.62
CA SER A 354 17.90 -8.91 10.88
C SER A 354 17.59 -10.16 11.71
N PRO A 355 18.04 -10.24 12.99
CA PRO A 355 17.71 -11.36 13.88
C PRO A 355 16.21 -11.49 14.15
N GLU A 356 15.50 -10.37 14.23
CA GLU A 356 14.06 -10.33 14.48
C GLU A 356 13.28 -10.90 13.27
N VAL A 357 13.68 -10.52 12.05
CA VAL A 357 13.09 -11.06 10.80
C VAL A 357 13.28 -12.58 10.75
N ASN A 358 14.48 -13.07 11.05
CA ASN A 358 14.77 -14.50 11.02
C ASN A 358 13.99 -15.27 12.10
N ASP A 359 13.88 -14.71 13.31
CA ASP A 359 13.08 -15.31 14.39
C ASP A 359 11.59 -15.33 14.06
N PHE A 360 11.06 -14.25 13.49
CA PHE A 360 9.68 -14.16 13.02
C PHE A 360 9.38 -15.23 11.96
N ARG A 361 10.21 -15.33 10.92
CA ARG A 361 10.05 -16.33 9.85
C ARG A 361 10.11 -17.75 10.38
N TRP A 362 11.01 -18.01 11.33
CA TRP A 362 11.10 -19.31 11.99
C TRP A 362 9.84 -19.65 12.79
N ARG A 363 9.38 -18.77 13.68
CA ARG A 363 8.19 -19.00 14.52
C ARG A 363 6.92 -19.16 13.69
N THR A 364 6.73 -18.30 12.70
CA THR A 364 5.57 -18.38 11.81
C THR A 364 5.61 -19.62 10.93
N ARG A 365 6.79 -20.11 10.52
CA ARG A 365 6.92 -21.41 9.84
C ARG A 365 6.42 -22.56 10.71
N LEU A 366 6.78 -22.60 12.00
CA LEU A 366 6.27 -23.61 12.95
C LEU A 366 4.73 -23.54 13.07
N LEU A 367 4.17 -22.33 13.18
CA LEU A 367 2.72 -22.13 13.20
C LEU A 367 2.06 -22.67 11.91
N CYS A 368 2.66 -22.39 10.76
CA CYS A 368 2.17 -22.87 9.46
C CYS A 368 2.17 -24.40 9.38
N GLU A 369 3.26 -25.03 9.82
CA GLU A 369 3.41 -26.49 9.87
C GLU A 369 2.36 -27.12 10.80
N GLU A 370 2.09 -26.52 11.96
CA GLU A 370 1.02 -26.95 12.87
C GLU A 370 -0.35 -26.96 12.18
N PHE A 371 -0.71 -25.86 11.51
CA PHE A 371 -2.00 -25.76 10.81
C PHE A 371 -2.10 -26.66 9.58
N GLN A 372 -0.99 -26.87 8.87
CA GLN A 372 -0.92 -27.84 7.78
C GLN A 372 -1.16 -29.25 8.30
N ASN A 373 -0.47 -29.65 9.37
CA ASN A 373 -0.64 -30.97 9.98
C ASN A 373 -2.06 -31.17 10.52
N LYS A 374 -2.64 -30.15 11.19
CA LYS A 374 -4.05 -30.18 11.60
C LYS A 374 -4.97 -30.42 10.41
N ARG A 375 -4.86 -29.61 9.35
CA ARG A 375 -5.70 -29.75 8.14
C ARG A 375 -5.45 -31.03 7.38
N PHE A 376 -4.25 -31.61 7.43
CA PHE A 376 -3.96 -32.90 6.80
C PHE A 376 -4.84 -34.01 7.40
N HIS A 377 -4.93 -34.03 8.73
CA HIS A 377 -5.75 -34.97 9.50
C HIS A 377 -7.24 -34.61 9.60
N HIS A 378 -7.67 -33.47 9.06
CA HIS A 378 -9.09 -33.09 9.04
C HIS A 378 -9.92 -34.10 8.23
N SER A 379 -11.15 -34.34 8.71
CA SER A 379 -12.17 -35.04 7.93
C SER A 379 -12.51 -34.26 6.66
N TRP A 380 -13.17 -34.92 5.70
CA TRP A 380 -13.65 -34.27 4.49
C TRP A 380 -14.50 -33.03 4.80
N LEU A 381 -15.41 -33.12 5.78
CA LEU A 381 -16.30 -32.03 6.18
C LEU A 381 -15.50 -30.84 6.78
N GLN A 382 -14.50 -31.12 7.61
CA GLN A 382 -13.65 -30.07 8.18
C GLN A 382 -12.79 -29.38 7.12
N LYS A 383 -12.34 -30.12 6.08
CA LYS A 383 -11.66 -29.53 4.92
C LYS A 383 -12.63 -28.66 4.10
N ALA A 384 -13.88 -29.11 3.95
CA ALA A 384 -14.93 -28.33 3.30
C ALA A 384 -15.22 -27.03 4.06
N TYR A 385 -15.31 -27.06 5.39
CA TYR A 385 -15.51 -25.85 6.22
C TYR A 385 -14.36 -24.84 6.11
N TYR A 386 -13.12 -25.31 5.97
CA TYR A 386 -11.99 -24.42 5.73
C TYR A 386 -12.12 -23.69 4.38
N GLN A 387 -12.42 -24.43 3.31
CA GLN A 387 -12.44 -23.91 1.93
C GLN A 387 -13.73 -23.16 1.60
N TYR A 388 -14.87 -23.64 2.09
CA TYR A 388 -16.22 -23.11 1.89
C TYR A 388 -16.90 -22.91 3.26
N PRO A 389 -16.47 -21.91 4.04
CA PRO A 389 -17.01 -21.67 5.38
C PRO A 389 -18.53 -21.40 5.33
N PRO A 390 -19.35 -22.11 6.13
CA PRO A 390 -20.79 -21.95 6.09
C PRO A 390 -21.23 -20.61 6.69
N ARG A 391 -22.14 -19.91 6.02
CA ARG A 391 -22.68 -18.62 6.47
C ARG A 391 -23.96 -18.81 7.28
N ILE A 392 -23.79 -19.09 8.56
CA ILE A 392 -24.87 -19.38 9.50
C ILE A 392 -25.01 -18.22 10.49
N GLU A 393 -26.25 -17.89 10.85
CA GLU A 393 -26.54 -16.88 11.86
C GLU A 393 -26.20 -17.40 13.26
N THR A 394 -25.59 -16.55 14.08
CA THR A 394 -25.17 -16.91 15.44
C THR A 394 -26.35 -17.03 16.42
N SER A 395 -27.47 -16.36 16.12
CA SER A 395 -28.69 -16.38 16.92
C SER A 395 -29.84 -17.07 16.20
N ASP A 396 -30.54 -17.92 16.96
CA ASP A 396 -31.79 -18.54 16.54
C ASP A 396 -32.96 -17.55 16.47
N SER A 397 -32.84 -16.37 17.10
CA SER A 397 -33.84 -15.32 16.98
C SER A 397 -33.89 -14.76 15.56
N ILE A 398 -35.11 -14.67 15.01
CA ILE A 398 -35.33 -14.13 13.67
C ILE A 398 -35.87 -12.70 13.84
N PRO A 399 -35.20 -11.69 13.26
CA PRO A 399 -35.66 -10.32 13.36
C PRO A 399 -37.05 -10.12 12.75
N GLU A 400 -37.85 -9.23 13.33
CA GLU A 400 -39.22 -8.95 12.87
C GLU A 400 -39.26 -8.46 11.41
N TYR A 401 -38.27 -7.68 11.00
CA TYR A 401 -38.16 -7.20 9.61
C TYR A 401 -37.89 -8.33 8.59
N VAL A 402 -37.39 -9.49 9.02
CA VAL A 402 -37.25 -10.69 8.16
C VAL A 402 -38.57 -11.46 8.15
N LEU A 403 -39.22 -11.62 9.30
CA LEU A 403 -40.49 -12.34 9.42
C LEU A 403 -41.62 -11.70 8.62
N THR A 404 -41.64 -10.37 8.52
CA THR A 404 -42.61 -9.62 7.71
C THR A 404 -42.47 -9.87 6.21
N ARG A 405 -41.36 -10.46 5.76
CA ARG A 405 -41.10 -10.82 4.34
C ARG A 405 -41.57 -12.23 3.97
N LEU A 406 -42.01 -13.03 4.94
CA LEU A 406 -42.61 -14.34 4.69
C LEU A 406 -44.07 -14.21 4.23
N ASP A 407 -44.65 -15.29 3.67
CA ASP A 407 -46.07 -15.28 3.31
C ASP A 407 -47.00 -15.22 4.55
N LYS A 408 -48.31 -15.01 4.34
CA LYS A 408 -49.32 -14.92 5.42
C LYS A 408 -49.38 -16.17 6.32
N ASN A 409 -49.00 -17.33 5.81
CA ASN A 409 -48.91 -18.61 6.51
C ASN A 409 -47.49 -18.88 7.07
N LYS A 410 -46.58 -17.90 7.02
CA LYS A 410 -45.15 -18.00 7.33
C LYS A 410 -44.39 -19.01 6.46
N ASN A 411 -44.82 -19.21 5.22
CA ASN A 411 -44.07 -20.04 4.27
C ASN A 411 -42.99 -19.23 3.55
N LEU A 412 -41.92 -19.94 3.20
CA LEU A 412 -40.80 -19.50 2.39
C LEU A 412 -40.98 -20.08 0.98
N ASN A 413 -41.01 -19.20 -0.02
CA ASN A 413 -40.97 -19.62 -1.43
C ASN A 413 -39.51 -19.77 -1.85
N ILE A 414 -39.15 -20.91 -2.42
CA ILE A 414 -37.77 -21.23 -2.84
C ILE A 414 -37.79 -21.79 -4.24
N GLU A 415 -36.84 -21.38 -5.07
CA GLU A 415 -36.54 -22.05 -6.33
C GLU A 415 -35.51 -23.16 -6.13
N ILE A 416 -35.89 -24.38 -6.49
CA ILE A 416 -35.02 -25.55 -6.44
C ILE A 416 -34.62 -25.91 -7.88
N ARG A 417 -33.32 -26.12 -8.06
CA ARG A 417 -32.70 -26.58 -9.30
C ARG A 417 -32.00 -27.91 -9.03
N PHE A 418 -31.79 -28.70 -10.07
CA PHE A 418 -31.03 -29.94 -9.97
C PHE A 418 -29.72 -29.82 -10.73
N TRP A 419 -28.63 -30.40 -10.22
CA TRP A 419 -27.30 -30.20 -10.79
C TRP A 419 -27.16 -30.76 -12.24
N SER A 420 -27.83 -31.88 -12.56
CA SER A 420 -27.77 -32.52 -13.89
C SER A 420 -28.88 -32.06 -14.84
N ALA A 421 -30.00 -31.56 -14.31
CA ALA A 421 -31.17 -31.19 -15.10
C ALA A 421 -31.38 -29.68 -15.15
N LYS A 422 -31.66 -29.15 -16.35
CA LYS A 422 -31.99 -27.73 -16.59
C LYS A 422 -33.42 -27.37 -16.14
N THR A 423 -33.93 -28.01 -15.10
CA THR A 423 -35.27 -27.81 -14.57
C THR A 423 -35.22 -26.88 -13.36
N ILE A 424 -36.10 -25.88 -13.36
CA ILE A 424 -36.30 -24.95 -12.24
C ILE A 424 -37.72 -25.15 -11.74
N ARG A 425 -37.89 -25.32 -10.42
CA ARG A 425 -39.20 -25.47 -9.77
C ARG A 425 -39.29 -24.60 -8.53
N GLY A 426 -40.33 -23.78 -8.46
CA GLY A 426 -40.69 -23.05 -7.23
C GLY A 426 -41.46 -23.96 -6.28
N VAL A 427 -41.06 -24.01 -5.01
CA VAL A 427 -41.73 -24.74 -3.94
C VAL A 427 -42.00 -23.80 -2.78
N SER A 428 -43.20 -23.85 -2.22
CA SER A 428 -43.54 -23.18 -0.97
C SER A 428 -43.38 -24.15 0.20
N VAL A 429 -42.55 -23.78 1.18
CA VAL A 429 -42.18 -24.63 2.32
C VAL A 429 -42.26 -23.86 3.63
N SER A 430 -42.37 -24.57 4.75
CA SER A 430 -42.23 -23.92 6.06
C SER A 430 -40.85 -23.27 6.16
N TYR A 431 -40.77 -22.06 6.70
CA TYR A 431 -39.50 -21.36 6.94
C TYR A 431 -38.55 -22.13 7.89
N GLN A 432 -39.09 -23.06 8.70
CA GLN A 432 -38.31 -23.92 9.61
C GLN A 432 -37.85 -25.24 8.99
N ILE A 433 -38.15 -25.49 7.71
CA ILE A 433 -37.74 -26.74 7.06
C ILE A 433 -36.21 -26.90 7.11
N SER A 434 -35.73 -28.08 7.45
CA SER A 434 -34.30 -28.40 7.42
C SER A 434 -33.82 -28.67 6.00
N VAL A 435 -32.50 -28.59 5.77
CA VAL A 435 -31.87 -28.92 4.49
C VAL A 435 -32.27 -30.32 4.00
N LYS A 436 -32.18 -31.33 4.86
CA LYS A 436 -32.51 -32.72 4.50
C LYS A 436 -34.00 -32.91 4.23
N ASP A 437 -34.87 -32.27 5.02
CA ASP A 437 -36.32 -32.35 4.82
C ASP A 437 -36.74 -31.71 3.50
N LEU A 438 -36.08 -30.61 3.08
CA LEU A 438 -36.31 -30.00 1.78
C LEU A 438 -35.94 -30.97 0.65
N ILE A 439 -34.78 -31.63 0.75
CA ILE A 439 -34.32 -32.60 -0.25
C ILE A 439 -35.29 -33.80 -0.33
N ASN A 440 -35.72 -34.34 0.81
CA ASN A 440 -36.70 -35.42 0.88
C ASN A 440 -38.04 -35.03 0.25
N LYS A 441 -38.55 -33.82 0.56
CA LYS A 441 -39.78 -33.29 -0.02
C LYS A 441 -39.65 -33.07 -1.52
N ALA A 442 -38.50 -32.55 -1.98
CA ALA A 442 -38.20 -32.38 -3.39
C ALA A 442 -38.18 -33.74 -4.11
N ASN A 443 -37.52 -34.76 -3.55
CA ASN A 443 -37.46 -36.09 -4.14
C ASN A 443 -38.86 -36.74 -4.27
N ALA A 444 -39.64 -36.73 -3.18
CA ALA A 444 -40.99 -37.30 -3.16
C ALA A 444 -41.95 -36.61 -4.14
N THR A 445 -41.77 -35.31 -4.37
CA THR A 445 -42.63 -34.51 -5.27
C THR A 445 -42.19 -34.61 -6.73
N LEU A 446 -40.88 -34.73 -6.97
CA LEU A 446 -40.29 -34.57 -8.31
C LEU A 446 -39.94 -35.89 -9.00
N LYS A 447 -39.94 -37.04 -8.28
CA LYS A 447 -39.61 -38.38 -8.82
C LYS A 447 -38.36 -38.35 -9.70
N ILE A 448 -37.25 -37.91 -9.13
CA ILE A 448 -36.02 -37.62 -9.87
C ILE A 448 -35.29 -38.94 -10.17
N PRO A 449 -35.06 -39.30 -11.45
CA PRO A 449 -34.49 -40.60 -11.81
C PRO A 449 -33.12 -40.89 -11.16
N GLU A 450 -32.29 -39.87 -10.99
CA GLU A 450 -30.94 -40.01 -10.41
C GLU A 450 -30.94 -40.12 -8.88
N LEU A 451 -32.04 -39.74 -8.22
CA LEU A 451 -32.27 -39.94 -6.78
C LEU A 451 -32.98 -41.29 -6.50
N GLU A 452 -33.59 -41.91 -7.51
CA GLU A 452 -34.16 -43.27 -7.42
C GLU A 452 -33.07 -44.36 -7.42
N ASP A 453 -31.93 -44.11 -8.08
CA ASP A 453 -30.76 -45.02 -8.11
C ASP A 453 -29.79 -44.84 -6.91
N SER A 454 -29.90 -43.75 -6.15
CA SER A 454 -29.02 -43.48 -4.99
C SER A 454 -29.61 -44.02 -3.68
N THR A 455 -28.81 -44.76 -2.92
CA THR A 455 -29.23 -45.48 -1.70
C THR A 455 -29.68 -44.59 -0.52
N SER A 456 -29.39 -43.28 -0.50
CA SER A 456 -29.89 -42.33 0.52
C SER A 456 -29.85 -40.86 0.06
N CYS A 457 -30.85 -40.06 0.44
CA CYS A 457 -30.85 -38.59 0.31
C CYS A 457 -29.71 -37.90 1.09
N ASP A 458 -29.03 -38.62 2.00
CA ASP A 458 -27.88 -38.12 2.77
C ASP A 458 -26.62 -37.85 1.92
N GLU A 459 -26.56 -38.33 0.68
CA GLU A 459 -25.45 -38.09 -0.24
C GLU A 459 -25.51 -36.72 -0.95
N TYR A 460 -26.57 -35.94 -0.68
CA TYR A 460 -26.84 -34.66 -1.32
C TYR A 460 -26.87 -33.52 -0.29
N THR A 461 -26.52 -32.32 -0.77
CA THR A 461 -26.60 -31.06 -0.02
C THR A 461 -27.23 -29.98 -0.93
N LEU A 462 -27.43 -28.77 -0.40
CA LEU A 462 -27.85 -27.62 -1.18
C LEU A 462 -26.63 -26.73 -1.47
N LYS A 463 -26.51 -26.28 -2.72
CA LYS A 463 -25.57 -25.24 -3.17
C LYS A 463 -26.36 -23.98 -3.51
N VAL A 464 -25.85 -22.80 -3.15
CA VAL A 464 -26.44 -21.53 -3.59
C VAL A 464 -26.26 -21.38 -5.10
N CYS A 465 -27.32 -21.03 -5.83
CA CYS A 465 -27.22 -20.88 -7.27
C CYS A 465 -26.32 -19.69 -7.66
N GLY A 466 -25.32 -19.96 -8.48
CA GLY A 466 -24.33 -18.99 -8.96
C GLY A 466 -23.15 -18.75 -8.01
N GLN A 467 -23.10 -19.45 -6.88
CA GLN A 467 -22.04 -19.30 -5.87
C GLN A 467 -21.49 -20.66 -5.44
N GLU A 468 -20.22 -20.69 -5.06
CA GLU A 468 -19.56 -21.82 -4.41
C GLU A 468 -19.83 -21.78 -2.88
N GLU A 469 -21.10 -21.67 -2.51
CA GLU A 469 -21.59 -21.69 -1.13
C GLU A 469 -22.49 -22.93 -0.93
N TYR A 470 -22.26 -23.69 0.13
CA TYR A 470 -22.89 -24.99 0.37
C TYR A 470 -23.52 -25.09 1.77
N PHE A 471 -24.68 -25.73 1.85
CA PHE A 471 -25.45 -25.90 3.09
C PHE A 471 -25.13 -27.26 3.70
N LEU A 472 -23.93 -27.36 4.25
CA LEU A 472 -23.35 -28.62 4.70
C LEU A 472 -23.96 -29.12 6.03
N GLU A 473 -24.62 -28.25 6.80
CA GLU A 473 -25.27 -28.59 8.07
C GLU A 473 -26.79 -28.78 7.92
N ASN A 474 -27.35 -29.71 8.69
CA ASN A 474 -28.79 -29.94 8.69
C ASN A 474 -29.53 -28.97 9.62
N LEU A 475 -29.49 -27.69 9.27
CA LEU A 475 -30.14 -26.59 9.99
C LEU A 475 -31.41 -26.12 9.27
N PRO A 476 -32.35 -25.45 9.96
CA PRO A 476 -33.44 -24.72 9.33
C PRO A 476 -32.93 -23.75 8.27
N LEU A 477 -33.56 -23.70 7.10
CA LEU A 477 -33.10 -22.85 5.99
C LEU A 477 -33.01 -21.38 6.38
N ILE A 478 -33.90 -20.89 7.23
CA ILE A 478 -33.92 -19.50 7.70
C ILE A 478 -32.70 -19.11 8.55
N GLN A 479 -31.90 -20.06 9.05
CA GLN A 479 -30.65 -19.77 9.77
C GLN A 479 -29.48 -19.48 8.81
N TYR A 480 -29.58 -19.86 7.54
CA TYR A 480 -28.56 -19.54 6.54
C TYR A 480 -28.67 -18.07 6.13
N LYS A 481 -27.56 -17.33 6.20
CA LYS A 481 -27.52 -15.89 5.89
C LYS A 481 -28.00 -15.58 4.49
N TYR A 482 -27.62 -16.40 3.50
CA TYR A 482 -28.11 -16.26 2.13
C TYR A 482 -29.65 -16.21 2.05
N ILE A 483 -30.34 -17.08 2.79
CA ILE A 483 -31.82 -17.12 2.79
C ILE A 483 -32.39 -15.83 3.38
N ARG A 484 -31.86 -15.35 4.50
CA ARG A 484 -32.27 -14.07 5.12
C ARG A 484 -31.98 -12.89 4.19
N GLU A 485 -30.82 -12.85 3.54
CA GLU A 485 -30.43 -11.81 2.59
C GLU A 485 -31.38 -11.73 1.40
N MET A 486 -31.76 -12.88 0.83
CA MET A 486 -32.72 -12.93 -0.28
C MET A 486 -34.11 -12.42 0.14
N LEU A 487 -34.58 -12.81 1.34
CA LEU A 487 -35.84 -12.32 1.90
C LEU A 487 -35.85 -10.79 2.10
N VAL A 488 -34.78 -10.26 2.71
CA VAL A 488 -34.61 -8.81 2.91
C VAL A 488 -34.60 -8.07 1.57
N CYS A 489 -33.93 -8.63 0.56
CA CYS A 489 -33.90 -8.10 -0.81
C CYS A 489 -35.18 -8.33 -1.63
N ASN A 490 -36.20 -8.98 -1.05
CA ASN A 490 -37.42 -9.41 -1.73
C ASN A 490 -37.16 -10.24 -3.00
N LYS A 491 -36.12 -11.08 -2.97
CA LYS A 491 -35.79 -12.05 -4.00
C LYS A 491 -36.18 -13.44 -3.52
N VAL A 492 -36.57 -14.30 -4.46
CA VAL A 492 -36.81 -15.71 -4.16
C VAL A 492 -35.44 -16.40 -4.05
N PRO A 493 -35.11 -17.04 -2.92
CA PRO A 493 -33.87 -17.80 -2.80
C PRO A 493 -33.83 -18.92 -3.84
N SER A 494 -32.69 -19.09 -4.50
CA SER A 494 -32.50 -20.09 -5.56
C SER A 494 -31.34 -21.03 -5.17
N VAL A 495 -31.66 -22.31 -4.99
CA VAL A 495 -30.72 -23.34 -4.52
C VAL A 495 -30.67 -24.53 -5.48
N ILE A 496 -29.54 -25.21 -5.50
CA ILE A 496 -29.27 -26.38 -6.33
C ILE A 496 -29.11 -27.59 -5.42
N ILE A 497 -29.87 -28.68 -5.66
CA ILE A 497 -29.60 -29.98 -5.03
C ILE A 497 -28.33 -30.53 -5.69
N PHE A 498 -27.28 -30.69 -4.89
CA PHE A 498 -25.92 -30.95 -5.35
C PHE A 498 -25.32 -32.19 -4.66
N PRO A 499 -24.71 -33.14 -5.41
CA PRO A 499 -24.06 -34.31 -4.82
C PRO A 499 -22.82 -33.90 -4.01
N ILE A 500 -22.71 -34.39 -2.78
CA ILE A 500 -21.58 -34.08 -1.89
C ILE A 500 -20.25 -34.51 -2.52
N LYS A 501 -20.22 -35.66 -3.20
CA LYS A 501 -19.05 -36.20 -3.91
C LYS A 501 -18.50 -35.29 -5.02
N ASN A 502 -19.30 -34.37 -5.55
CA ASN A 502 -18.89 -33.46 -6.62
C ASN A 502 -18.32 -32.13 -6.09
N ILE A 503 -18.35 -31.90 -4.76
CA ILE A 503 -17.74 -30.71 -4.18
C ILE A 503 -16.21 -30.86 -4.26
N THR A 504 -15.58 -29.98 -5.04
CA THR A 504 -14.13 -30.00 -5.24
C THR A 504 -13.43 -29.41 -4.03
N ILE A 505 -12.74 -30.25 -3.27
CA ILE A 505 -11.83 -29.84 -2.19
C ILE A 505 -10.40 -29.97 -2.69
N ALA A 506 -9.60 -28.92 -2.50
CA ALA A 506 -8.20 -28.97 -2.91
C ALA A 506 -7.43 -29.96 -2.04
N GLU A 507 -6.78 -30.94 -2.67
CA GLU A 507 -5.92 -31.90 -1.98
C GLU A 507 -4.62 -31.22 -1.52
N GLN A 508 -4.21 -31.51 -0.29
CA GLN A 508 -2.92 -31.07 0.20
C GLN A 508 -1.83 -31.98 -0.37
N VAL A 509 -0.91 -31.41 -1.15
CA VAL A 509 0.29 -32.12 -1.59
C VAL A 509 1.22 -32.25 -0.38
N THR A 510 1.58 -33.49 -0.03
CA THR A 510 2.59 -33.74 0.99
C THR A 510 3.94 -33.23 0.50
N ASN A 511 4.51 -32.26 1.20
CA ASN A 511 5.97 -32.14 1.18
C ASN A 511 6.46 -33.39 1.91
N GLY A 512 7.13 -34.30 1.18
CA GLY A 512 7.66 -35.54 1.76
C GLY A 512 8.43 -35.25 3.04
N GLU A 513 8.43 -36.23 3.96
CA GLU A 513 9.06 -36.20 5.29
C GLU A 513 10.53 -35.75 5.27
N GLY A 514 10.76 -34.47 5.08
CA GLY A 514 11.97 -33.80 5.46
C GLY A 514 11.75 -33.35 6.88
N GLU A 515 12.13 -34.18 7.86
CA GLU A 515 12.35 -33.71 9.23
C GLU A 515 13.34 -32.52 9.15
N PHE A 516 12.82 -31.30 9.12
CA PHE A 516 13.66 -30.12 9.32
C PHE A 516 14.00 -30.08 10.81
N ARG A 517 15.00 -30.88 11.21
CA ARG A 517 15.76 -30.66 12.45
C ARG A 517 16.64 -29.41 12.28
N GLY A 518 16.02 -28.29 11.92
CA GLY A 518 16.67 -27.00 11.87
C GLY A 518 16.91 -26.56 13.30
N ARG A 519 18.19 -26.50 13.70
CA ARG A 519 18.56 -25.82 14.95
C ARG A 519 17.96 -24.40 14.91
N SER A 520 17.38 -23.97 16.03
CA SER A 520 16.97 -22.57 16.25
C SER A 520 18.00 -21.60 15.66
N PRO A 521 17.58 -20.55 14.92
CA PRO A 521 18.47 -19.52 14.38
C PRO A 521 19.27 -18.74 15.44
N SER A 522 19.08 -19.02 16.73
CA SER A 522 19.81 -18.44 17.86
C SER A 522 21.35 -18.56 17.79
N LEU A 523 21.90 -19.29 16.82
CA LEU A 523 23.34 -19.40 16.58
C LEU A 523 24.00 -18.16 15.95
N TYR A 524 23.24 -17.16 15.48
CA TYR A 524 23.83 -15.91 14.95
C TYR A 524 23.78 -14.71 15.89
N SER A 525 23.23 -14.85 17.11
CA SER A 525 23.54 -13.89 18.18
C SER A 525 24.78 -14.37 18.92
N ASN A 526 25.88 -13.63 18.85
CA ASN A 526 27.09 -13.84 19.65
C ASN A 526 26.85 -13.69 21.19
N ALA A 527 25.59 -13.73 21.65
CA ALA A 527 25.18 -13.48 23.02
C ALA A 527 24.70 -14.74 23.78
N SER A 528 24.87 -15.96 23.26
CA SER A 528 24.48 -17.18 23.98
C SER A 528 25.66 -18.11 24.28
N ARG A 529 26.55 -17.65 25.17
CA ARG A 529 27.49 -18.48 25.95
C ARG A 529 27.78 -17.95 27.36
N ARG A 530 26.89 -17.16 27.97
CA ARG A 530 27.05 -16.75 29.38
C ARG A 530 25.86 -17.22 30.20
N LYS A 531 26.10 -18.19 31.10
CA LYS A 531 25.17 -18.68 32.15
C LYS A 531 24.97 -17.62 33.25
N VAL A 532 24.74 -16.36 32.89
CA VAL A 532 24.60 -15.26 33.86
C VAL A 532 23.15 -14.79 33.82
N LYS A 533 22.50 -14.75 34.98
CA LYS A 533 21.11 -14.32 35.13
C LYS A 533 21.01 -12.83 34.74
N PRO A 534 20.07 -12.44 33.87
CA PRO A 534 19.88 -11.04 33.49
C PRO A 534 19.49 -10.18 34.71
N ILE A 535 19.82 -8.89 34.64
CA ILE A 535 19.46 -7.90 35.66
C ILE A 535 18.14 -7.24 35.25
N SER A 536 17.23 -7.03 36.19
CA SER A 536 15.96 -6.35 35.91
C SER A 536 16.18 -4.85 35.66
N SER A 537 15.52 -4.30 34.64
CA SER A 537 15.51 -2.85 34.38
C SER A 537 15.00 -2.04 35.58
N PHE A 538 14.07 -2.57 36.38
CA PHE A 538 13.51 -1.88 37.54
C PHE A 538 14.51 -1.68 38.69
N THR A 539 15.63 -2.41 38.68
CA THR A 539 16.67 -2.25 39.70
C THR A 539 17.63 -1.09 39.39
N ILE A 540 17.66 -0.61 38.15
CA ILE A 540 18.62 0.40 37.69
C ILE A 540 18.14 1.81 38.08
N ASN A 541 18.97 2.51 38.87
CA ASN A 541 18.74 3.87 39.36
C ASN A 541 19.61 4.89 38.61
N GLU A 542 19.61 4.82 37.29
CA GLU A 542 20.40 5.69 36.43
C GLU A 542 19.49 6.34 35.38
N LYS A 543 19.84 7.58 35.00
CA LYS A 543 19.15 8.33 33.95
C LYS A 543 19.34 7.67 32.60
N LEU A 544 18.32 7.75 31.74
CA LEU A 544 18.41 7.27 30.37
C LEU A 544 19.27 8.23 29.54
N LEU A 545 20.37 7.71 29.01
CA LEU A 545 21.35 8.38 28.15
C LEU A 545 21.33 7.79 26.73
N LEU A 546 21.49 8.67 25.73
CA LEU A 546 21.63 8.30 24.33
C LEU A 546 22.67 9.18 23.64
N ASN A 547 23.65 8.56 22.97
CA ASN A 547 24.66 9.31 22.22
C ASN A 547 24.25 9.46 20.76
N ILE A 548 24.27 10.68 20.24
CA ILE A 548 24.08 11.00 18.83
C ILE A 548 25.47 11.20 18.21
N ASN A 549 25.91 10.26 17.37
CA ASN A 549 27.26 10.28 16.82
C ASN A 549 27.35 11.18 15.58
N GLY A 550 26.65 10.79 14.51
CA GLY A 550 26.71 11.52 13.24
C GLY A 550 25.73 10.98 12.22
N ALA A 551 25.49 11.74 11.17
CA ALA A 551 24.64 11.38 10.05
C ALA A 551 25.35 11.59 8.72
N CYS A 552 25.02 10.74 7.74
CA CYS A 552 25.58 10.80 6.40
C CYS A 552 24.47 10.73 5.34
N ARG A 553 24.84 11.09 4.10
CA ARG A 553 23.93 11.18 2.94
C ARG A 553 22.81 12.19 3.14
N ILE A 554 23.11 13.29 3.80
CA ILE A 554 22.13 14.34 4.06
C ILE A 554 22.00 15.22 2.81
N ASN A 555 20.76 15.43 2.37
CA ASN A 555 20.41 16.34 1.28
C ASN A 555 19.86 17.65 1.87
N CYS A 556 20.69 18.69 1.91
CA CYS A 556 20.35 19.99 2.51
C CYS A 556 20.88 21.17 1.67
N SER A 557 20.52 22.40 2.05
CA SER A 557 20.96 23.60 1.34
C SER A 557 22.47 23.89 1.57
N LYS A 558 23.10 24.65 0.67
CA LYS A 558 24.49 25.09 0.83
C LYS A 558 24.61 26.00 2.06
N ASN A 559 25.47 25.64 3.01
CA ASN A 559 25.64 26.27 4.34
C ASN A 559 24.48 26.04 5.33
N ALA A 560 23.72 24.95 5.17
CA ALA A 560 22.74 24.52 6.17
C ALA A 560 23.41 24.23 7.51
N ARG A 561 22.74 24.63 8.60
CA ARG A 561 23.04 24.16 9.96
C ARG A 561 21.99 23.15 10.37
N LEU A 562 22.43 22.00 10.88
CA LEU A 562 21.57 20.89 11.22
C LEU A 562 21.60 20.61 12.71
N ALA A 563 20.46 20.17 13.22
CA ALA A 563 20.33 19.62 14.56
C ALA A 563 19.43 18.38 14.51
N VAL A 564 19.56 17.53 15.53
CA VAL A 564 18.72 16.34 15.72
C VAL A 564 17.85 16.55 16.94
N GLN A 565 16.53 16.50 16.76
CA GLN A 565 15.59 16.46 17.88
C GLN A 565 15.23 15.01 18.19
N VAL A 566 15.22 14.67 19.48
CA VAL A 566 14.90 13.32 19.98
C VAL A 566 13.86 13.41 21.09
N GLY A 567 12.74 12.70 20.92
CA GLY A 567 11.72 12.54 21.95
C GLY A 567 11.57 11.08 22.38
N LEU A 568 11.25 10.86 23.65
CA LEU A 568 10.95 9.53 24.20
C LEU A 568 9.44 9.39 24.39
N TYR A 569 8.83 8.45 23.66
CA TYR A 569 7.37 8.28 23.61
C TYR A 569 6.91 6.90 24.08
N HIS A 570 5.70 6.85 24.62
CA HIS A 570 4.89 5.64 24.78
C HIS A 570 3.55 5.86 24.05
N GLY A 571 3.32 5.13 22.96
CA GLY A 571 2.22 5.46 22.04
C GLY A 571 2.42 6.86 21.43
N ASN A 572 1.50 7.76 21.71
CA ASN A 572 1.56 9.19 21.38
C ASN A 572 1.98 10.09 22.56
N GLU A 573 2.09 9.56 23.78
CA GLU A 573 2.45 10.33 24.98
C GLU A 573 3.96 10.53 25.08
N LEU A 574 4.39 11.78 25.29
CA LEU A 574 5.79 12.12 25.53
C LEU A 574 6.14 11.87 27.02
N LEU A 575 7.03 10.92 27.30
CA LEU A 575 7.33 10.46 28.66
C LEU A 575 8.16 11.46 29.48
N CYS A 576 8.99 12.24 28.79
CA CYS A 576 9.86 13.27 29.38
C CYS A 576 10.20 14.34 28.34
N LYS A 577 10.73 15.48 28.79
CA LYS A 577 11.13 16.59 27.90
C LYS A 577 12.03 16.11 26.75
N ALA A 578 11.65 16.42 25.51
CA ALA A 578 12.46 16.14 24.32
C ALA A 578 13.83 16.83 24.41
N GLN A 579 14.85 16.23 23.80
CA GLN A 579 16.21 16.74 23.76
C GLN A 579 16.58 17.11 22.33
N SER A 580 17.47 18.07 22.15
CA SER A 580 17.99 18.44 20.82
C SER A 580 19.49 18.61 20.90
N THR A 581 20.21 18.19 19.86
CA THR A 581 21.65 18.41 19.75
C THR A 581 21.97 19.86 19.44
N VAL A 582 23.23 20.23 19.59
CA VAL A 582 23.74 21.51 19.09
C VAL A 582 23.65 21.62 17.56
N GLU A 583 23.54 22.86 17.06
CA GLU A 583 23.52 23.14 15.63
C GLU A 583 24.91 23.03 14.99
N GLU A 584 25.08 22.08 14.07
CA GLU A 584 26.35 21.80 13.40
C GLU A 584 26.30 22.08 11.90
N SER A 585 27.47 22.41 11.32
CA SER A 585 27.60 22.68 9.89
C SER A 585 27.85 21.40 9.10
N VAL A 586 27.18 21.25 7.96
CA VAL A 586 27.36 20.06 7.09
C VAL A 586 28.63 20.18 6.26
N LYS A 587 29.43 19.10 6.23
CA LYS A 587 30.62 18.94 5.38
C LYS A 587 30.43 17.71 4.51
N ASP A 588 30.53 17.85 3.20
CA ASP A 588 30.43 16.73 2.23
C ASP A 588 29.20 15.81 2.43
N SER A 589 28.03 16.40 2.73
CA SER A 589 26.78 15.66 3.03
C SER A 589 26.83 14.78 4.29
N GLU A 590 27.78 15.04 5.19
CA GLU A 590 27.93 14.43 6.50
C GLU A 590 27.90 15.48 7.62
N CYS A 591 27.43 15.06 8.79
CA CYS A 591 27.36 15.89 9.99
C CYS A 591 27.67 15.05 11.21
N THR A 592 28.54 15.53 12.10
CA THR A 592 28.98 14.84 13.32
C THR A 592 28.63 15.68 14.53
N TRP A 593 28.00 15.09 15.54
CA TRP A 593 27.65 15.76 16.80
C TRP A 593 28.43 15.18 18.00
N ASP A 594 28.57 13.85 18.06
CA ASP A 594 29.16 13.12 19.19
C ASP A 594 28.68 13.62 20.57
N GLU A 595 27.37 13.87 20.67
CA GLU A 595 26.73 14.47 21.83
C GLU A 595 25.93 13.42 22.63
N CYS A 596 26.10 13.39 23.96
CA CYS A 596 25.32 12.56 24.87
C CYS A 596 24.09 13.34 25.35
N LEU A 597 22.90 12.85 24.99
CA LEU A 597 21.62 13.41 25.43
C LEU A 597 21.15 12.68 26.69
N GLU A 598 20.94 13.43 27.78
CA GLU A 598 20.34 12.94 29.02
C GLU A 598 18.84 13.19 29.03
N PHE A 599 18.07 12.12 29.24
CA PHE A 599 16.62 12.18 29.38
C PHE A 599 16.25 12.20 30.87
N GLY A 600 15.28 13.05 31.23
CA GLY A 600 14.82 13.25 32.62
C GLY A 600 14.01 12.09 33.20
N ILE A 601 14.30 10.84 32.82
CA ILE A 601 13.63 9.61 33.25
C ILE A 601 14.68 8.57 33.65
N ASP A 602 14.42 7.85 34.74
CA ASP A 602 15.28 6.74 35.18
C ASP A 602 14.93 5.46 34.41
N ILE A 603 15.92 4.59 34.18
CA ILE A 603 15.73 3.34 33.40
C ILE A 603 14.63 2.45 33.96
N ARG A 604 14.50 2.41 35.29
CA ARG A 604 13.43 1.66 35.96
C ARG A 604 12.04 2.11 35.55
N ASP A 605 11.87 3.39 35.25
CA ASP A 605 10.58 4.01 34.91
C ASP A 605 10.28 3.99 33.41
N VAL A 606 11.20 3.48 32.58
CA VAL A 606 10.99 3.38 31.14
C VAL A 606 10.05 2.20 30.83
N PRO A 607 8.87 2.45 30.20
CA PRO A 607 7.93 1.39 29.85
C PRO A 607 8.49 0.43 28.80
N ARG A 608 7.96 -0.79 28.76
CA ARG A 608 8.36 -1.85 27.82
C ARG A 608 8.34 -1.39 26.36
N MET A 609 7.32 -0.62 26.00
CA MET A 609 7.06 -0.17 24.62
C MET A 609 7.56 1.26 24.36
N ALA A 610 8.45 1.79 25.21
CA ALA A 610 9.08 3.08 24.99
C ALA A 610 9.88 3.09 23.67
N LYS A 611 9.75 4.17 22.91
CA LYS A 611 10.49 4.39 21.67
C LYS A 611 11.10 5.78 21.61
N PHE A 612 12.30 5.85 21.05
CA PHE A 612 12.92 7.10 20.65
C PHE A 612 12.43 7.48 19.26
N CYS A 613 11.97 8.72 19.12
CA CYS A 613 11.58 9.34 17.86
C CYS A 613 12.60 10.42 17.51
N PHE A 614 13.16 10.37 16.29
CA PHE A 614 14.24 11.22 15.82
C PHE A 614 13.79 12.05 14.62
N VAL A 615 14.21 13.30 14.56
CA VAL A 615 14.12 14.15 13.35
C VAL A 615 15.40 14.91 13.16
N ILE A 616 15.94 14.87 11.93
CA ILE A 616 16.99 15.77 11.47
C ILE A 616 16.32 16.97 10.80
N TYR A 617 16.65 18.18 11.25
CA TYR A 617 16.09 19.41 10.70
C TYR A 617 17.16 20.46 10.42
N GLU A 618 16.88 21.32 9.46
CA GLU A 618 17.68 22.48 9.11
C GLU A 618 17.16 23.73 9.82
N THR A 619 18.05 24.50 10.46
CA THR A 619 17.72 25.77 11.10
C THR A 619 17.80 26.93 10.11
N VAL A 620 16.76 27.79 10.09
CA VAL A 620 16.67 28.90 9.14
C VAL A 620 16.92 30.23 9.84
N SER A 621 17.89 31.02 9.35
CA SER A 621 18.10 32.38 9.85
C SER A 621 16.95 33.30 9.42
N ARG A 622 16.51 34.20 10.31
CA ARG A 622 15.34 35.09 10.17
C ARG A 622 15.32 36.00 8.92
N SER A 623 16.32 35.99 8.03
CA SER A 623 16.45 36.96 6.92
C SER A 623 15.89 36.51 5.56
N ARG A 624 15.60 35.23 5.33
CA ARG A 624 15.08 34.75 4.02
C ARG A 624 13.54 34.70 3.97
N LYS A 625 12.90 35.83 3.66
CA LYS A 625 11.51 35.84 3.19
C LYS A 625 11.44 35.24 1.78
N GLY A 626 10.88 34.04 1.65
CA GLY A 626 10.57 33.45 0.33
C GLY A 626 10.50 31.91 0.24
N SER A 627 10.94 31.16 1.24
CA SER A 627 10.81 29.68 1.25
C SER A 627 9.54 29.24 2.00
N ARG A 628 8.96 28.09 1.65
CA ARG A 628 7.82 27.45 2.32
C ARG A 628 8.22 26.91 3.71
N THR A 629 8.68 27.77 4.62
CA THR A 629 9.08 27.37 5.97
C THR A 629 7.86 27.32 6.90
N LYS A 630 7.52 26.12 7.38
CA LYS A 630 6.53 25.93 8.45
C LYS A 630 7.15 26.33 9.80
N VAL A 631 6.34 26.92 10.67
CA VAL A 631 6.72 27.21 12.06
C VAL A 631 6.28 26.01 12.88
N PHE A 632 7.22 25.34 13.54
CA PHE A 632 6.92 24.22 14.43
C PHE A 632 6.91 24.73 15.87
N ARG A 633 5.92 24.29 16.65
CA ARG A 633 5.89 24.59 18.08
C ARG A 633 6.92 23.71 18.77
N SER A 634 7.99 24.31 19.29
CA SER A 634 8.89 23.60 20.21
C SER A 634 8.39 23.79 21.64
N PRO A 635 8.25 22.73 22.44
CA PRO A 635 7.96 22.83 23.88
C PRO A 635 9.07 23.54 24.68
N ILE A 636 10.21 23.85 24.06
CA ILE A 636 11.46 24.25 24.72
C ILE A 636 11.86 25.69 24.36
N ASP A 637 11.81 26.06 23.08
CA ASP A 637 12.40 27.32 22.56
C ASP A 637 11.37 28.29 21.93
N GLY A 638 10.07 27.98 22.05
CA GLY A 638 9.02 28.69 21.33
C GLY A 638 8.92 28.27 19.87
N ASP A 639 8.36 29.13 19.02
CA ASP A 639 8.18 28.89 17.59
C ASP A 639 9.54 28.76 16.87
N VAL A 640 9.92 27.52 16.51
CA VAL A 640 11.16 27.24 15.77
C VAL A 640 10.84 27.20 14.28
N GLN A 641 11.50 28.06 13.51
CA GLN A 641 11.44 28.02 12.05
C GLN A 641 12.47 27.00 11.55
N ALA A 642 12.03 25.75 11.46
CA ALA A 642 12.84 24.62 11.03
C ALA A 642 12.30 24.02 9.73
N ASN A 643 13.20 23.40 8.97
CA ASN A 643 12.85 22.57 7.81
C ASN A 643 13.21 21.11 8.13
N PRO A 644 12.25 20.25 8.51
CA PRO A 644 12.52 18.85 8.81
C PRO A 644 12.90 18.11 7.52
N LEU A 645 13.99 17.33 7.57
CA LEU A 645 14.55 16.63 6.41
C LEU A 645 14.16 15.16 6.42
N ALA A 646 14.38 14.49 7.56
CA ALA A 646 14.19 13.05 7.69
C ALA A 646 13.91 12.66 9.14
N TRP A 647 13.20 11.55 9.34
CA TRP A 647 12.79 11.05 10.65
C TRP A 647 13.04 9.54 10.80
N ALA A 648 13.18 9.05 12.03
CA ALA A 648 13.24 7.62 12.33
C ALA A 648 12.70 7.35 13.72
N ASN A 649 12.13 6.16 13.93
CA ASN A 649 11.78 5.68 15.27
C ASN A 649 12.50 4.36 15.56
N THR A 650 12.89 4.14 16.82
CA THR A 650 13.41 2.85 17.32
C THR A 650 13.01 2.63 18.77
N THR A 651 12.75 1.37 19.14
CA THR A 651 12.39 0.97 20.51
C THR A 651 13.59 1.03 21.45
N VAL A 652 13.35 1.33 22.73
CA VAL A 652 14.39 1.28 23.79
C VAL A 652 14.78 -0.16 24.14
N PHE A 653 13.78 -1.04 24.22
CA PHE A 653 13.96 -2.47 24.40
C PHE A 653 13.92 -3.21 23.06
N ASP A 654 14.67 -4.30 22.92
CA ASP A 654 14.60 -5.17 21.74
C ASP A 654 13.38 -6.12 21.78
N TYR A 655 13.22 -6.92 20.73
CA TYR A 655 12.11 -7.89 20.62
C TYR A 655 12.17 -9.04 21.64
N LYS A 656 13.32 -9.21 22.32
CA LYS A 656 13.53 -10.17 23.41
C LYS A 656 13.48 -9.51 24.79
N SER A 657 12.95 -8.29 24.87
CA SER A 657 12.82 -7.51 26.12
C SER A 657 14.15 -7.08 26.75
N ASN A 658 15.28 -7.16 26.03
CA ASN A 658 16.55 -6.63 26.52
C ASN A 658 16.67 -5.14 26.23
N LEU A 659 17.22 -4.37 27.17
CA LEU A 659 17.61 -2.98 26.95
C LEU A 659 18.69 -2.94 25.86
N ARG A 660 18.44 -2.16 24.80
CA ARG A 660 19.41 -2.04 23.70
C ARG A 660 20.70 -1.39 24.21
N THR A 661 21.84 -1.88 23.75
CA THR A 661 23.17 -1.34 24.05
C THR A 661 24.04 -1.34 22.80
N GLY A 662 25.01 -0.43 22.73
CA GLY A 662 25.97 -0.35 21.63
C GLY A 662 25.51 0.52 20.46
N THR A 663 26.36 0.58 19.43
CA THR A 663 26.20 1.49 18.29
C THR A 663 25.32 0.89 17.20
N VAL A 664 24.42 1.69 16.66
CA VAL A 664 23.45 1.32 15.64
C VAL A 664 23.29 2.45 14.64
N THR A 665 23.19 2.11 13.36
CA THR A 665 22.88 3.07 12.28
C THR A 665 21.42 2.94 11.88
N LEU A 666 20.64 3.97 12.17
CA LEU A 666 19.26 4.13 11.75
C LEU A 666 19.22 4.67 10.32
N ARG A 667 18.37 4.09 9.48
CA ARG A 667 18.10 4.63 8.13
C ARG A 667 16.79 5.39 8.19
N LEU A 668 16.86 6.69 7.92
CA LEU A 668 15.75 7.60 8.14
C LEU A 668 14.79 7.59 6.94
N TRP A 669 13.53 7.88 7.25
CA TRP A 669 12.46 8.11 6.31
C TRP A 669 12.44 9.59 5.91
N SER A 670 12.20 9.87 4.64
CA SER A 670 12.04 11.25 4.17
C SER A 670 10.82 11.90 4.81
N TYR A 671 10.96 13.17 5.19
CA TYR A 671 9.83 13.94 5.68
C TYR A 671 8.94 14.35 4.49
N SER A 672 7.69 13.90 4.46
CA SER A 672 6.77 14.25 3.36
C SER A 672 6.16 15.64 3.58
N ASN A 673 6.10 16.43 2.51
CA ASN A 673 5.52 17.79 2.53
C ASN A 673 4.02 17.80 2.85
N ASP A 674 3.34 16.67 2.65
CA ASP A 674 1.90 16.49 2.84
C ASP A 674 1.51 16.21 4.30
N THR A 675 2.49 16.07 5.21
CA THR A 675 2.21 15.94 6.64
C THR A 675 1.77 17.29 7.20
N GLU A 676 0.48 17.44 7.48
CA GLU A 676 -0.12 18.59 8.19
C GLU A 676 0.06 18.48 9.73
N ALA A 677 1.12 17.81 10.19
CA ALA A 677 1.41 17.70 11.63
C ALA A 677 1.93 19.05 12.17
N ASP A 678 1.37 19.48 13.30
CA ASP A 678 1.82 20.68 14.03
C ASP A 678 3.18 20.43 14.72
N ASP A 679 3.51 19.16 14.97
CA ASP A 679 4.73 18.71 15.64
C ASP A 679 5.79 18.23 14.66
N MET A 680 7.06 18.51 14.97
CA MET A 680 8.19 18.10 14.14
C MET A 680 8.44 16.58 14.21
N LEU A 681 8.33 15.98 15.39
CA LEU A 681 8.52 14.54 15.62
C LEU A 681 7.34 13.73 15.08
N ASN A 682 7.62 12.53 14.56
CA ASN A 682 6.59 11.63 14.04
C ASN A 682 6.44 10.36 14.91
N PRO A 683 5.79 10.44 16.09
CA PRO A 683 5.61 9.27 16.95
C PRO A 683 4.72 8.20 16.33
N LEU A 684 3.83 8.53 15.40
CA LEU A 684 2.97 7.56 14.70
C LEU A 684 3.73 6.73 13.66
N GLY A 685 4.91 7.18 13.27
CA GLY A 685 5.75 6.50 12.29
C GLY A 685 6.24 5.12 12.74
N THR A 686 6.52 4.27 11.76
CA THR A 686 7.04 2.90 11.95
C THR A 686 8.34 2.85 12.78
N CYS A 687 8.47 1.81 13.62
CA CYS A 687 9.71 1.51 14.35
C CYS A 687 10.72 0.70 13.51
N PHE A 688 10.38 0.31 12.27
CA PHE A 688 11.22 -0.55 11.42
C PHE A 688 12.31 0.20 10.64
N SER A 689 12.79 1.34 11.15
CA SER A 689 13.83 2.17 10.50
C SER A 689 15.14 1.40 10.24
N LEU A 690 15.43 0.36 11.03
CA LEU A 690 16.57 -0.55 10.82
C LEU A 690 16.42 -1.44 9.58
N CYS A 691 15.17 -1.66 9.15
CA CYS A 691 14.80 -2.48 8.01
C CYS A 691 14.42 -1.64 6.79
N ASN A 692 14.66 -0.32 6.80
CA ASN A 692 14.43 0.51 5.63
C ASN A 692 15.24 -0.05 4.44
N PRO A 693 14.57 -0.49 3.35
CA PRO A 693 15.20 -1.19 2.24
C PRO A 693 15.96 -0.25 1.29
N SER A 694 15.81 1.06 1.40
CA SER A 694 16.52 2.07 0.59
C SER A 694 17.96 2.30 1.09
N PHE A 695 18.73 1.22 1.24
CA PHE A 695 20.04 1.23 1.92
C PHE A 695 21.12 2.05 1.22
N GLU A 696 20.97 2.34 -0.08
CA GLU A 696 21.96 3.11 -0.87
C GLU A 696 21.69 4.62 -0.85
N GLU A 697 20.42 5.03 -0.75
CA GLU A 697 20.00 6.42 -0.97
C GLU A 697 19.51 7.14 0.30
N ALA A 698 19.09 6.40 1.33
CA ALA A 698 18.50 7.00 2.53
C ALA A 698 19.55 7.68 3.43
N THR A 699 19.17 8.84 3.99
CA THR A 699 19.89 9.51 5.08
C THR A 699 20.06 8.54 6.24
N SER A 700 21.28 8.42 6.76
CA SER A 700 21.59 7.49 7.84
C SER A 700 22.06 8.24 9.07
N LEU A 701 21.57 7.88 10.25
CA LEU A 701 21.94 8.45 11.55
C LEU A 701 22.55 7.36 12.42
N THR A 702 23.77 7.57 12.88
CA THR A 702 24.46 6.68 13.81
C THR A 702 24.25 7.16 15.24
N ILE A 703 23.75 6.25 16.07
CA ILE A 703 23.49 6.47 17.49
C ILE A 703 24.17 5.39 18.32
N THR A 704 24.46 5.67 19.58
CA THR A 704 24.99 4.68 20.53
C THR A 704 24.13 4.64 21.79
N PHE A 705 23.54 3.47 22.04
CA PHE A 705 22.84 3.19 23.29
C PHE A 705 23.84 2.97 24.42
N ASN A 706 23.66 3.69 25.53
CA ASN A 706 24.57 3.61 26.68
C ASN A 706 24.53 2.24 27.37
N LYS A 707 25.62 1.89 28.06
CA LYS A 707 25.74 0.65 28.84
C LYS A 707 25.59 0.95 30.34
N TYR A 708 24.70 0.22 31.01
CA TYR A 708 24.40 0.39 32.44
C TYR A 708 24.79 -0.82 33.31
N SER A 709 25.21 -1.92 32.69
CA SER A 709 25.61 -3.14 33.39
C SER A 709 27.13 -3.27 33.50
N VAL A 710 27.63 -3.70 34.66
CA VAL A 710 29.03 -4.11 34.83
C VAL A 710 29.23 -5.50 34.20
N ASN A 711 30.27 -5.68 33.37
CA ASN A 711 30.63 -6.93 32.66
C ASN A 711 29.72 -7.39 31.50
N ASP A 712 28.98 -6.49 30.86
CA ASP A 712 28.06 -6.79 29.73
C ASP A 712 27.00 -7.85 30.10
N VAL A 713 26.42 -7.76 31.30
CA VAL A 713 25.26 -8.57 31.69
C VAL A 713 24.00 -7.95 31.07
N PRO A 714 23.17 -8.72 30.35
CA PRO A 714 21.95 -8.17 29.74
C PRO A 714 21.00 -7.62 30.81
N ILE A 715 20.44 -6.44 30.55
CA ILE A 715 19.37 -5.85 31.34
C ILE A 715 18.06 -6.17 30.61
N GLU A 716 17.12 -6.80 31.31
CA GLU A 716 15.85 -7.27 30.74
C GLU A 716 14.67 -6.57 31.42
N PHE A 717 13.63 -6.26 30.64
CA PHE A 717 12.34 -5.86 31.18
C PHE A 717 11.63 -7.08 31.78
N LEU A 718 11.03 -6.93 32.95
CA LEU A 718 10.45 -8.04 33.71
C LEU A 718 9.29 -8.73 32.99
N SER A 719 9.18 -10.05 33.19
CA SER A 719 8.04 -10.82 32.72
C SER A 719 6.78 -10.47 33.54
N LEU A 720 5.60 -10.66 32.92
CA LEU A 720 4.32 -10.41 33.58
C LEU A 720 4.15 -11.22 34.87
N GLU A 721 4.57 -12.48 34.88
CA GLU A 721 4.53 -13.36 36.07
C GLU A 721 5.28 -12.73 37.24
N TRP A 722 6.50 -12.23 36.98
CA TRP A 722 7.31 -11.62 38.01
C TRP A 722 6.74 -10.26 38.47
N ILE A 723 6.20 -9.46 37.54
CA ILE A 723 5.52 -8.20 37.88
C ILE A 723 4.36 -8.46 38.86
N ILE A 724 3.59 -9.51 38.63
CA ILE A 724 2.46 -9.89 39.50
C ILE A 724 2.97 -10.32 40.88
N GLU A 725 3.97 -11.18 40.95
CA GLU A 725 4.57 -11.64 42.22
C GLU A 725 5.11 -10.47 43.06
N GLU A 726 5.87 -9.57 42.43
CA GLU A 726 6.45 -8.39 43.09
C GLU A 726 5.36 -7.42 43.57
N THR A 727 4.35 -7.16 42.75
CA THR A 727 3.24 -6.26 43.11
C THR A 727 2.44 -6.82 44.30
N GLN A 728 2.18 -8.13 44.31
CA GLN A 728 1.50 -8.80 45.43
C GLN A 728 2.33 -8.77 46.71
N ALA A 729 3.67 -8.93 46.61
CA ALA A 729 4.57 -8.78 47.75
C ALA A 729 4.52 -7.36 48.33
N MET A 730 4.55 -6.33 47.48
CA MET A 730 4.40 -4.92 47.89
C MET A 730 3.05 -4.64 48.58
N GLU A 731 1.95 -5.23 48.08
CA GLU A 731 0.62 -5.04 48.68
C GLU A 731 0.41 -5.78 50.01
N CYS A 732 1.18 -6.84 50.27
CA CYS A 732 1.19 -7.56 51.55
C CYS A 732 1.83 -6.76 52.69
N GLU A 733 2.71 -5.79 52.40
CA GLU A 733 3.34 -4.93 53.40
C GLU A 733 2.43 -3.76 53.86
N VAL A 734 1.35 -3.46 53.12
CA VAL A 734 0.42 -2.36 53.43
C VAL A 734 -0.64 -2.83 54.44
N THR A 735 -0.74 -2.16 55.59
CA THR A 735 -1.61 -2.53 56.72
C THR A 735 -3.11 -2.64 56.36
N ALA A 736 -3.79 -3.61 56.98
CA ALA A 736 -5.22 -3.93 56.79
C ALA A 736 -6.20 -2.75 57.07
N GLU A 737 -5.74 -1.69 57.74
CA GLU A 737 -6.51 -0.47 58.02
C GLU A 737 -6.66 0.44 56.78
N SER A 738 -5.71 0.41 55.85
CA SER A 738 -5.79 1.15 54.57
C SER A 738 -6.79 0.52 53.57
N ARG A 739 -7.08 -0.79 53.71
CA ARG A 739 -7.96 -1.55 52.82
C ARG A 739 -9.46 -1.27 53.07
N LYS A 740 -9.83 -0.77 54.26
CA LYS A 740 -11.23 -0.52 54.65
C LYS A 740 -11.82 0.82 54.13
N ALA A 741 -11.01 1.69 53.53
CA ALA A 741 -11.42 3.04 53.11
C ALA A 741 -11.61 3.24 51.59
N ARG A 742 -11.77 2.15 50.81
CA ARG A 742 -11.70 2.21 49.33
C ARG A 742 -13.03 2.01 48.57
N HIS A 743 -14.19 1.93 49.22
CA HIS A 743 -15.45 1.91 48.47
C HIS A 743 -15.91 3.34 48.22
N ALA A 744 -16.04 3.71 46.95
CA ALA A 744 -16.51 5.03 46.52
C ALA A 744 -17.87 5.38 47.15
N SER A 745 -18.03 6.63 47.60
CA SER A 745 -19.36 7.14 47.94
C SER A 745 -20.26 7.15 46.70
N LYS A 746 -21.58 7.10 46.88
CA LYS A 746 -22.54 7.13 45.76
C LYS A 746 -22.26 8.27 44.77
N THR A 747 -21.84 9.43 45.28
CA THR A 747 -21.50 10.62 44.49
C THR A 747 -20.26 10.44 43.63
N TYR A 748 -19.24 9.72 44.12
CA TYR A 748 -18.05 9.41 43.33
C TYR A 748 -18.34 8.38 42.24
N LEU A 749 -19.24 7.42 42.48
CA LEU A 749 -19.70 6.46 41.46
C LEU A 749 -20.51 7.14 40.35
N GLU A 750 -21.43 8.04 40.71
CA GLU A 750 -22.19 8.85 39.74
C GLU A 750 -21.24 9.67 38.87
N ARG A 751 -20.21 10.30 39.48
CA ARG A 751 -19.21 11.05 38.73
C ARG A 751 -18.34 10.18 37.84
N LEU A 752 -18.00 8.97 38.27
CA LEU A 752 -17.21 8.03 37.48
C LEU A 752 -17.98 7.56 36.24
N GLN A 753 -19.28 7.30 36.39
CA GLN A 753 -20.15 6.99 35.26
C GLN A 753 -20.25 8.17 34.28
N GLU A 754 -20.41 9.40 34.76
CA GLU A 754 -20.37 10.60 33.92
C GLU A 754 -19.08 10.77 33.14
N ILE A 755 -17.93 10.29 33.66
CA ILE A 755 -16.65 10.35 32.95
C ILE A 755 -16.58 9.27 31.88
N CYS A 756 -17.04 8.05 32.19
CA CYS A 756 -17.02 6.91 31.25
C CYS A 756 -18.01 7.08 30.09
N ASP A 757 -19.11 7.81 30.30
CA ASP A 757 -20.10 8.13 29.26
C ASP A 757 -19.63 9.25 28.32
N ARG A 758 -18.47 9.87 28.56
CA ARG A 758 -17.90 10.89 27.66
C ARG A 758 -17.30 10.25 26.42
N ASP A 759 -17.22 11.06 25.38
CA ASP A 759 -16.61 10.71 24.09
C ASP A 759 -15.07 10.50 24.24
N PRO A 760 -14.48 9.47 23.59
CA PRO A 760 -13.05 9.17 23.64
C PRO A 760 -12.13 10.30 23.18
N LEU A 761 -12.57 11.17 22.28
CA LEU A 761 -11.78 12.32 21.82
C LEU A 761 -11.78 13.48 22.82
N ASN A 762 -12.57 13.41 23.89
CA ASN A 762 -12.59 14.45 24.89
C ASN A 762 -11.40 14.33 25.83
N GLU A 763 -10.48 15.30 25.79
CA GLU A 763 -9.35 15.34 26.72
C GLU A 763 -9.83 15.34 28.17
N MET A 764 -9.44 14.32 28.91
CA MET A 764 -9.74 14.22 30.34
C MET A 764 -8.89 15.19 31.13
N HIS A 765 -9.53 15.97 32.00
CA HIS A 765 -8.83 16.81 32.96
C HIS A 765 -8.01 15.96 33.94
N GLU A 766 -6.88 16.48 34.41
CA GLU A 766 -6.00 15.78 35.37
C GLU A 766 -6.73 15.34 36.65
N GLN A 767 -7.72 16.12 37.11
CA GLN A 767 -8.56 15.76 38.27
C GLN A 767 -9.40 14.50 38.00
N ASP A 768 -9.95 14.36 36.79
CA ASP A 768 -10.74 13.20 36.39
C ASP A 768 -9.82 11.96 36.25
N LYS A 769 -8.59 12.14 35.73
CA LYS A 769 -7.57 11.07 35.68
C LYS A 769 -7.16 10.58 37.06
N GLU A 770 -6.86 11.50 37.98
CA GLU A 770 -6.50 11.16 39.36
C GLU A 770 -7.63 10.41 40.08
N LEU A 771 -8.89 10.80 39.84
CA LEU A 771 -10.05 10.12 40.40
C LEU A 771 -10.20 8.70 39.84
N LEU A 772 -10.08 8.50 38.52
CA LEU A 772 -10.15 7.18 37.90
C LEU A 772 -9.02 6.27 38.39
N TRP A 773 -7.79 6.80 38.49
CA TRP A 773 -6.67 6.04 39.03
C TRP A 773 -6.89 5.67 40.51
N PHE A 774 -7.47 6.57 41.30
CA PHE A 774 -7.83 6.31 42.69
C PHE A 774 -8.89 5.19 42.82
N LEU A 775 -9.91 5.20 41.94
CA LEU A 775 -11.05 4.26 41.92
C LEU A 775 -10.86 3.05 40.98
N ARG A 776 -9.63 2.76 40.55
CA ARG A 776 -9.30 1.70 39.58
C ARG A 776 -9.87 0.31 39.90
N ASP A 777 -9.99 -0.03 41.18
CA ASP A 777 -10.60 -1.29 41.63
C ASP A 777 -12.12 -1.30 41.39
N ASP A 778 -12.79 -0.17 41.62
CA ASP A 778 -14.22 0.02 41.36
C ASP A 778 -14.49 0.02 39.84
N CYS A 779 -13.61 0.64 39.03
CA CYS A 779 -13.67 0.57 37.56
C CYS A 779 -13.72 -0.89 37.09
N ARG A 780 -12.80 -1.73 37.59
CA ARG A 780 -12.72 -3.15 37.22
C ARG A 780 -13.97 -3.94 37.61
N GLN A 781 -14.54 -3.67 38.79
CA GLN A 781 -15.65 -4.45 39.34
C GLN A 781 -17.03 -4.01 38.82
N LEU A 782 -17.24 -2.69 38.67
CA LEU A 782 -18.54 -2.11 38.40
C LEU A 782 -18.71 -1.65 36.95
N LEU A 783 -17.63 -1.18 36.31
CA LEU A 783 -17.68 -0.58 34.97
C LEU A 783 -16.50 -1.04 34.08
N PRO A 784 -16.42 -2.34 33.70
CA PRO A 784 -15.27 -2.87 32.96
C PRO A 784 -14.97 -2.16 31.63
N HIS A 785 -16.00 -1.60 30.98
CA HIS A 785 -15.87 -0.81 29.73
C HIS A 785 -15.09 0.50 29.90
N SER A 786 -14.82 0.93 31.14
CA SER A 786 -14.02 2.12 31.45
C SER A 786 -12.51 1.94 31.26
N LEU A 787 -12.04 0.73 30.92
CA LEU A 787 -10.62 0.43 30.75
C LEU A 787 -9.86 1.42 29.84
N PRO A 788 -10.39 1.85 28.66
CA PRO A 788 -9.74 2.85 27.81
C PRO A 788 -9.42 4.15 28.56
N HIS A 789 -10.39 4.67 29.32
CA HIS A 789 -10.26 5.88 30.14
C HIS A 789 -9.29 5.70 31.31
N LEU A 790 -9.30 4.53 31.95
CA LEU A 790 -8.36 4.21 33.02
C LEU A 790 -6.92 4.18 32.49
N LEU A 791 -6.68 3.58 31.32
CA LEU A 791 -5.36 3.51 30.69
C LEU A 791 -4.80 4.90 30.35
N HIS A 792 -5.66 5.85 29.96
CA HIS A 792 -5.28 7.26 29.76
C HIS A 792 -4.94 8.00 31.07
N SER A 793 -5.30 7.42 32.21
CA SER A 793 -5.02 7.97 33.54
C SER A 793 -3.72 7.41 34.14
N VAL A 794 -3.11 6.39 33.52
CA VAL A 794 -1.89 5.73 34.01
C VAL A 794 -0.68 6.63 33.72
N LYS A 795 0.17 6.83 34.73
CA LYS A 795 1.46 7.51 34.56
C LYS A 795 2.50 6.51 34.07
N TRP A 796 2.61 6.36 32.75
CA TRP A 796 3.53 5.39 32.11
C TRP A 796 5.01 5.66 32.36
N ASN A 797 5.37 6.85 32.85
CA ASN A 797 6.71 7.21 33.29
C ASN A 797 6.97 6.89 34.78
N LYS A 798 6.17 5.99 35.38
CA LYS A 798 6.35 5.49 36.75
C LYS A 798 6.15 3.99 36.81
N HIS A 799 7.19 3.25 37.16
CA HIS A 799 7.14 1.79 37.18
C HIS A 799 6.12 1.21 38.16
N GLU A 800 5.93 1.83 39.33
CA GLU A 800 4.91 1.38 40.30
C GLU A 800 3.49 1.42 39.73
N ASP A 801 3.14 2.48 39.00
CA ASP A 801 1.81 2.64 38.42
C ASP A 801 1.64 1.67 37.25
N MET A 802 2.68 1.48 36.44
CA MET A 802 2.71 0.45 35.39
C MET A 802 2.48 -0.96 35.96
N MET A 803 3.23 -1.36 37.00
CA MET A 803 3.12 -2.69 37.60
C MET A 803 1.72 -2.95 38.18
N LYS A 804 1.13 -1.96 38.86
CA LYS A 804 -0.25 -2.02 39.35
C LYS A 804 -1.25 -2.18 38.22
N MET A 805 -1.10 -1.42 37.13
CA MET A 805 -1.98 -1.53 35.97
C MET A 805 -1.87 -2.91 35.30
N MET A 806 -0.66 -3.45 35.13
CA MET A 806 -0.46 -4.77 34.54
C MET A 806 -1.11 -5.87 35.40
N THR A 807 -0.99 -5.76 36.72
CA THR A 807 -1.63 -6.69 37.67
C THR A 807 -3.16 -6.59 37.63
N LEU A 808 -3.71 -5.37 37.52
CA LEU A 808 -5.15 -5.16 37.33
C LEU A 808 -5.65 -5.76 36.02
N LEU A 809 -4.90 -5.54 34.93
CA LEU A 809 -5.24 -6.02 33.60
C LEU A 809 -5.30 -7.55 33.54
N TYR A 810 -4.39 -8.24 34.24
CA TYR A 810 -4.38 -9.70 34.33
C TYR A 810 -5.70 -10.27 34.90
N SER A 811 -6.36 -9.53 35.80
CA SER A 811 -7.63 -9.89 36.42
C SER A 811 -8.84 -9.08 35.90
N TRP A 812 -8.68 -8.40 34.76
CA TRP A 812 -9.75 -7.59 34.17
C TRP A 812 -10.81 -8.47 33.48
N PRO A 813 -12.11 -8.19 33.66
CA PRO A 813 -13.17 -8.90 32.96
C PRO A 813 -13.06 -8.72 31.44
N GLU A 814 -13.35 -9.76 30.65
CA GLU A 814 -13.33 -9.64 29.19
C GLU A 814 -14.30 -8.56 28.70
N LEU A 815 -13.88 -7.81 27.67
CA LEU A 815 -14.64 -6.70 27.10
C LEU A 815 -15.42 -7.12 25.86
N GLU A 816 -16.43 -6.32 25.53
CA GLU A 816 -17.12 -6.42 24.25
C GLU A 816 -16.19 -6.07 23.09
N THR A 817 -16.50 -6.59 21.90
CA THR A 817 -15.71 -6.40 20.68
C THR A 817 -15.45 -4.94 20.36
N GLU A 818 -16.45 -4.07 20.55
CA GLU A 818 -16.35 -2.63 20.24
C GLU A 818 -15.24 -1.96 21.07
N THR A 819 -15.22 -2.17 22.39
CA THR A 819 -14.20 -1.63 23.29
C THR A 819 -12.84 -2.32 23.10
N ALA A 820 -12.82 -3.62 22.77
CA ALA A 820 -11.58 -4.32 22.49
C ALA A 820 -10.88 -3.80 21.23
N LEU A 821 -11.63 -3.37 20.21
CA LEU A 821 -11.07 -2.77 18.99
C LEU A 821 -10.40 -1.42 19.28
N GLU A 822 -10.99 -0.59 20.14
CA GLU A 822 -10.41 0.68 20.59
C GLU A 822 -9.02 0.50 21.20
N LEU A 823 -8.82 -0.56 22.00
CA LEU A 823 -7.53 -0.87 22.64
C LEU A 823 -6.42 -1.30 21.65
N LEU A 824 -6.71 -1.42 20.35
CA LEU A 824 -5.72 -1.67 19.29
C LEU A 824 -5.32 -0.39 18.55
N ASP A 825 -5.91 0.75 18.91
CA ASP A 825 -5.53 2.06 18.40
C ASP A 825 -4.09 2.45 18.80
N PHE A 826 -3.54 3.47 18.14
CA PHE A 826 -2.17 3.96 18.37
C PHE A 826 -1.96 4.54 19.78
N ALA A 827 -3.03 4.99 20.45
CA ALA A 827 -2.98 5.48 21.83
C ALA A 827 -2.57 4.37 22.82
N TYR A 828 -2.84 3.11 22.48
CA TYR A 828 -2.58 1.94 23.33
C TYR A 828 -1.40 1.13 22.80
N ALA A 829 -0.18 1.58 23.14
CA ALA A 829 1.05 0.94 22.66
C ALA A 829 1.50 -0.26 23.50
N ASP A 830 1.08 -0.36 24.77
CA ASP A 830 1.55 -1.42 25.67
C ASP A 830 1.17 -2.82 25.17
N CYS A 831 2.14 -3.74 25.20
CA CYS A 831 1.97 -5.08 24.66
C CYS A 831 0.94 -5.91 25.45
N HIS A 832 0.79 -5.70 26.75
CA HIS A 832 -0.16 -6.46 27.56
C HIS A 832 -1.60 -5.95 27.33
N VAL A 833 -1.77 -4.64 27.15
CA VAL A 833 -3.06 -4.03 26.75
C VAL A 833 -3.52 -4.61 25.42
N ARG A 834 -2.64 -4.62 24.41
CA ARG A 834 -2.95 -5.17 23.08
C ARG A 834 -3.18 -6.69 23.14
N ALA A 835 -2.42 -7.43 23.94
CA ALA A 835 -2.66 -8.86 24.16
C ALA A 835 -4.02 -9.13 24.81
N PHE A 836 -4.44 -8.30 25.77
CA PHE A 836 -5.77 -8.38 26.37
C PHE A 836 -6.89 -8.05 25.38
N ALA A 837 -6.68 -7.04 24.53
CA ALA A 837 -7.59 -6.73 23.42
C ALA A 837 -7.77 -7.93 22.48
N VAL A 838 -6.66 -8.54 22.05
CA VAL A 838 -6.67 -9.75 21.22
C VAL A 838 -7.35 -10.92 21.93
N LYS A 839 -7.13 -11.11 23.23
CA LYS A 839 -7.82 -12.13 24.03
C LYS A 839 -9.34 -11.95 23.95
N CYS A 840 -9.85 -10.72 24.05
CA CYS A 840 -11.28 -10.45 23.90
C CYS A 840 -11.76 -10.75 22.46
N LEU A 841 -10.97 -10.36 21.46
CA LEU A 841 -11.28 -10.61 20.05
C LEU A 841 -11.22 -12.09 19.65
N ARG A 842 -10.60 -12.99 20.42
CA ARG A 842 -10.58 -14.43 20.07
C ARG A 842 -11.98 -15.05 19.95
N LYS A 843 -13.00 -14.45 20.56
CA LYS A 843 -14.41 -14.91 20.50
C LYS A 843 -15.24 -14.25 19.39
N ILE A 844 -14.67 -13.29 18.64
CA ILE A 844 -15.39 -12.59 17.58
C ILE A 844 -15.83 -13.58 16.49
N SER A 845 -17.04 -13.39 15.95
CA SER A 845 -17.53 -14.16 14.80
C SER A 845 -16.66 -13.92 13.56
N ASP A 846 -16.61 -14.88 12.64
CA ASP A 846 -15.84 -14.72 11.39
C ASP A 846 -16.39 -13.57 10.52
N ASP A 847 -17.71 -13.33 10.55
CA ASP A 847 -18.34 -12.24 9.80
C ASP A 847 -17.99 -10.86 10.39
N ASP A 848 -18.04 -10.71 11.71
CA ASP A 848 -17.64 -9.46 12.36
C ASP A 848 -16.13 -9.23 12.21
N LEU A 849 -15.31 -10.28 12.29
CA LEU A 849 -13.88 -10.19 12.00
C LEU A 849 -13.63 -9.68 10.58
N GLN A 850 -14.32 -10.25 9.59
CA GLN A 850 -14.22 -9.80 8.21
C GLN A 850 -14.71 -8.34 8.06
N LEU A 851 -15.74 -7.93 8.81
CA LEU A 851 -16.26 -6.57 8.81
C LEU A 851 -15.26 -5.55 9.36
N TYR A 852 -14.41 -5.92 10.32
CA TYR A 852 -13.40 -5.03 10.93
C TYR A 852 -11.96 -5.30 10.45
N LEU A 853 -11.79 -6.21 9.49
CA LEU A 853 -10.47 -6.67 9.05
C LEU A 853 -9.60 -5.54 8.48
N LEU A 854 -10.20 -4.54 7.83
CA LEU A 854 -9.47 -3.37 7.32
C LEU A 854 -8.76 -2.62 8.45
N GLN A 855 -9.48 -2.30 9.53
CA GLN A 855 -8.95 -1.61 10.71
C GLN A 855 -7.89 -2.45 11.42
N LEU A 856 -8.12 -3.76 11.57
CA LEU A 856 -7.15 -4.66 12.19
C LEU A 856 -5.84 -4.74 11.40
N VAL A 857 -5.90 -4.74 10.06
CA VAL A 857 -4.71 -4.67 9.20
C VAL A 857 -3.99 -3.33 9.35
N GLN A 858 -4.70 -2.20 9.49
CA GLN A 858 -4.06 -0.91 9.77
C GLN A 858 -3.44 -0.87 11.17
N ALA A 859 -4.06 -1.49 12.17
CA ALA A 859 -3.53 -1.57 13.54
C ALA A 859 -2.21 -2.33 13.63
N LEU A 860 -1.89 -3.22 12.67
CA LEU A 860 -0.59 -3.87 12.56
C LEU A 860 0.56 -2.86 12.38
N LYS A 861 0.30 -1.69 11.79
CA LYS A 861 1.31 -0.64 11.60
C LYS A 861 1.76 0.01 12.90
N TYR A 862 0.95 -0.10 13.97
CA TYR A 862 1.26 0.40 15.30
C TYR A 862 2.04 -0.61 16.15
N GLU A 863 2.19 -1.85 15.70
CA GLU A 863 2.99 -2.86 16.40
C GLU A 863 4.47 -2.48 16.39
N SER A 864 5.10 -2.53 17.56
CA SER A 864 6.52 -2.17 17.70
C SER A 864 7.48 -3.27 17.23
N TYR A 865 6.99 -4.51 17.15
CA TYR A 865 7.77 -5.70 16.78
C TYR A 865 7.03 -6.52 15.73
N LEU A 866 7.78 -7.30 14.95
CA LEU A 866 7.21 -8.17 13.90
C LEU A 866 6.29 -9.24 14.50
N HIS A 867 6.67 -9.81 15.65
CA HIS A 867 5.90 -10.82 16.35
C HIS A 867 5.02 -10.18 17.44
N SER A 868 3.72 -10.12 17.21
CA SER A 868 2.73 -9.63 18.18
C SER A 868 1.49 -10.53 18.24
N ASP A 869 0.71 -10.43 19.32
CA ASP A 869 -0.54 -11.20 19.48
C ASP A 869 -1.55 -10.93 18.36
N LEU A 870 -1.61 -9.69 17.86
CA LEU A 870 -2.50 -9.33 16.76
C LEU A 870 -2.08 -10.01 15.45
N VAL A 871 -0.77 -10.02 15.12
CA VAL A 871 -0.25 -10.72 13.93
C VAL A 871 -0.58 -12.21 14.00
N ILE A 872 -0.32 -12.84 15.15
CA ILE A 872 -0.57 -14.28 15.33
C ILE A 872 -2.07 -14.57 15.26
N PHE A 873 -2.91 -13.78 15.91
CA PHE A 873 -4.36 -13.93 15.85
C PHE A 873 -4.90 -13.86 14.41
N LEU A 874 -4.49 -12.86 13.63
CA LEU A 874 -4.94 -12.72 12.24
C LEU A 874 -4.45 -13.88 11.35
N LEU A 875 -3.20 -14.34 11.54
CA LEU A 875 -2.68 -15.52 10.85
C LEU A 875 -3.43 -16.79 11.22
N GLU A 876 -3.70 -17.03 12.51
CA GLU A 876 -4.47 -18.18 12.99
C GLU A 876 -5.86 -18.21 12.34
N ARG A 877 -6.58 -17.07 12.36
CA ARG A 877 -7.92 -16.96 11.76
C ARG A 877 -7.90 -17.15 10.25
N ALA A 878 -6.93 -16.57 9.55
CA ALA A 878 -6.74 -16.76 8.11
C ALA A 878 -6.38 -18.20 7.71
N LEU A 879 -5.67 -18.93 8.56
CA LEU A 879 -5.32 -20.34 8.33
C LEU A 879 -6.47 -21.30 8.72
N GLN A 880 -7.42 -20.85 9.53
CA GLN A 880 -8.63 -21.60 9.90
C GLN A 880 -9.81 -21.38 8.94
N ASN A 881 -9.86 -20.24 8.25
CA ASN A 881 -10.93 -19.87 7.33
C ASN A 881 -10.33 -19.26 6.04
N GLN A 882 -10.51 -19.93 4.89
CA GLN A 882 -9.92 -19.50 3.62
C GLN A 882 -10.46 -18.15 3.15
N HIS A 883 -11.72 -17.80 3.44
CA HIS A 883 -12.31 -16.51 3.04
C HIS A 883 -11.72 -15.34 3.83
N ILE A 884 -11.49 -15.50 5.14
CA ILE A 884 -10.75 -14.52 5.94
C ILE A 884 -9.33 -14.37 5.39
N GLY A 885 -8.66 -15.50 5.10
CA GLY A 885 -7.33 -15.48 4.51
C GLY A 885 -7.27 -14.82 3.13
N HIS A 886 -8.30 -14.98 2.30
CA HIS A 886 -8.45 -14.29 1.01
C HIS A 886 -8.49 -12.77 1.18
N HIS A 887 -9.32 -12.27 2.10
CA HIS A 887 -9.41 -10.83 2.35
C HIS A 887 -8.14 -10.28 3.01
N LEU A 888 -7.55 -11.00 3.97
CA LEU A 888 -6.27 -10.62 4.59
C LEU A 888 -5.16 -10.50 3.55
N PHE A 889 -5.07 -11.48 2.63
CA PHE A 889 -4.09 -11.45 1.54
C PHE A 889 -4.20 -10.17 0.71
N TRP A 890 -5.40 -9.83 0.22
CA TRP A 890 -5.58 -8.67 -0.66
C TRP A 890 -5.38 -7.33 0.07
N LEU A 891 -5.81 -7.23 1.34
CA LEU A 891 -5.58 -6.04 2.16
C LEU A 891 -4.08 -5.77 2.34
N LEU A 892 -3.30 -6.79 2.74
CA LEU A 892 -1.85 -6.68 2.88
C LEU A 892 -1.15 -6.44 1.52
N ARG A 893 -1.55 -7.19 0.48
CA ARG A 893 -0.94 -7.12 -0.86
C ARG A 893 -1.15 -5.77 -1.52
N SER A 894 -2.26 -5.09 -1.27
CA SER A 894 -2.56 -3.77 -1.83
C SER A 894 -1.60 -2.68 -1.36
N GLU A 895 -0.98 -2.86 -0.18
CA GLU A 895 -0.07 -1.89 0.44
C GLU A 895 1.41 -2.30 0.38
N MET A 896 1.75 -3.37 -0.35
CA MET A 896 3.15 -3.80 -0.52
C MET A 896 4.05 -2.76 -1.20
N HIS A 897 3.47 -1.78 -1.89
CA HIS A 897 4.18 -0.65 -2.48
C HIS A 897 4.68 0.36 -1.44
N GLU A 898 4.09 0.37 -0.24
CA GLU A 898 4.42 1.30 0.83
C GLU A 898 5.66 0.81 1.60
N VAL A 899 6.77 1.54 1.45
CA VAL A 899 8.10 1.10 1.91
C VAL A 899 8.16 0.94 3.44
N SER A 900 7.37 1.72 4.17
CA SER A 900 7.33 1.71 5.64
C SER A 900 6.76 0.42 6.25
N VAL A 901 5.99 -0.35 5.47
CA VAL A 901 5.28 -1.56 5.95
C VAL A 901 5.56 -2.82 5.12
N ASN A 902 6.20 -2.69 3.95
CA ASN A 902 6.39 -3.81 3.02
C ASN A 902 7.16 -5.01 3.63
N VAL A 903 8.01 -4.78 4.64
CA VAL A 903 8.72 -5.86 5.35
C VAL A 903 7.74 -6.64 6.22
N LEU A 904 6.99 -5.96 7.10
CA LEU A 904 6.01 -6.59 7.97
C LEU A 904 4.93 -7.32 7.15
N PHE A 905 4.31 -6.64 6.19
CA PHE A 905 3.24 -7.21 5.38
C PHE A 905 3.75 -8.34 4.49
N GLY A 906 4.95 -8.19 3.91
CA GLY A 906 5.58 -9.24 3.12
C GLY A 906 5.88 -10.51 3.92
N LEU A 907 6.31 -10.38 5.18
CA LEU A 907 6.55 -11.53 6.06
C LEU A 907 5.26 -12.22 6.50
N ILE A 908 4.20 -11.46 6.77
CA ILE A 908 2.87 -12.03 7.08
C ILE A 908 2.30 -12.75 5.85
N LEU A 909 2.44 -12.17 4.65
CA LEU A 909 2.03 -12.80 3.40
C LEU A 909 2.86 -14.07 3.11
N GLU A 910 4.17 -14.08 3.39
CA GLU A 910 5.01 -15.27 3.29
C GLU A 910 4.47 -16.38 4.19
N ALA A 911 4.23 -16.07 5.47
CA ALA A 911 3.66 -17.02 6.42
C ALA A 911 2.30 -17.55 5.96
N TYR A 912 1.37 -16.67 5.58
CA TYR A 912 0.05 -17.08 5.10
C TYR A 912 0.15 -18.01 3.88
N CYS A 913 0.94 -17.65 2.86
CA CYS A 913 1.08 -18.49 1.67
C CYS A 913 1.74 -19.84 2.01
N ARG A 914 2.75 -19.87 2.88
CA ARG A 914 3.35 -21.13 3.35
C ARG A 914 2.32 -22.01 4.05
N GLY A 915 1.48 -21.43 4.91
CA GLY A 915 0.43 -22.18 5.60
C GLY A 915 -0.69 -22.62 4.66
N ALA A 916 -1.18 -21.77 3.77
CA ALA A 916 -2.34 -22.00 2.89
C ALA A 916 -1.96 -22.45 1.46
N THR A 917 -1.19 -23.54 1.35
CA THR A 917 -0.65 -24.03 0.07
C THR A 917 -1.70 -24.30 -1.01
N THR A 918 -2.88 -24.77 -0.62
CA THR A 918 -3.99 -25.03 -1.56
C THR A 918 -4.59 -23.74 -2.13
N HIS A 919 -4.53 -22.64 -1.37
CA HIS A 919 -5.10 -21.36 -1.78
C HIS A 919 -4.16 -20.57 -2.71
N ILE A 920 -2.84 -20.80 -2.64
CA ILE A 920 -1.83 -20.18 -3.53
C ILE A 920 -2.25 -20.26 -5.00
N THR A 921 -2.71 -21.43 -5.47
CA THR A 921 -3.09 -21.63 -6.87
C THR A 921 -4.23 -20.70 -7.31
N ALA A 922 -5.23 -20.50 -6.44
CA ALA A 922 -6.33 -19.59 -6.71
C ALA A 922 -5.87 -18.13 -6.73
N LEU A 923 -5.03 -17.73 -5.78
CA LEU A 923 -4.45 -16.38 -5.70
C LEU A 923 -3.53 -16.07 -6.89
N MET A 924 -2.77 -17.06 -7.37
CA MET A 924 -1.91 -16.90 -8.55
C MET A 924 -2.75 -16.61 -9.79
N LYS A 925 -3.83 -17.37 -9.99
CA LYS A 925 -4.75 -17.16 -11.10
C LYS A 925 -5.46 -15.80 -11.03
N GLN A 926 -5.82 -15.34 -9.83
CA GLN A 926 -6.36 -13.99 -9.63
C GLN A 926 -5.32 -12.91 -9.99
N THR A 927 -4.09 -13.07 -9.52
CA THR A 927 -3.00 -12.11 -9.76
C THR A 927 -2.67 -12.01 -11.26
N GLU A 928 -2.66 -13.15 -11.95
CA GLU A 928 -2.49 -13.22 -13.41
C GLU A 928 -3.62 -12.47 -14.14
N ALA A 929 -4.88 -12.76 -13.81
CA ALA A 929 -6.04 -12.08 -14.40
C ALA A 929 -5.98 -10.55 -14.19
N LEU A 930 -5.68 -10.10 -12.96
CA LEU A 930 -5.55 -8.68 -12.63
C LEU A 930 -4.40 -8.00 -13.38
N SER A 931 -3.27 -8.68 -13.54
CA SER A 931 -2.13 -8.19 -14.32
C SER A 931 -2.50 -7.99 -15.80
N LYS A 932 -3.23 -8.95 -16.39
CA LYS A 932 -3.71 -8.83 -17.78
C LYS A 932 -4.73 -7.68 -17.93
N LEU A 933 -5.64 -7.50 -16.97
CA LEU A 933 -6.57 -6.36 -16.95
C LEU A 933 -5.84 -5.01 -16.83
N LYS A 934 -4.80 -4.93 -16.00
CA LYS A 934 -3.96 -3.73 -15.85
C LYS A 934 -3.30 -3.34 -17.18
N GLN A 935 -2.62 -4.30 -17.82
CA GLN A 935 -1.98 -4.12 -19.12
C GLN A 935 -2.97 -3.65 -20.19
N MET A 936 -4.14 -4.31 -20.27
CA MET A 936 -5.19 -3.92 -21.20
C MET A 936 -5.71 -2.49 -20.92
N ASN A 937 -5.94 -2.12 -19.66
CA ASN A 937 -6.38 -0.77 -19.31
C ASN A 937 -5.35 0.31 -19.70
N GLU A 938 -4.07 0.07 -19.44
CA GLU A 938 -2.99 0.99 -19.78
C GLU A 938 -2.88 1.19 -21.29
N TYR A 939 -2.92 0.10 -22.07
CA TYR A 939 -2.94 0.15 -23.53
C TYR A 939 -4.16 0.93 -24.05
N MET A 940 -5.35 0.64 -23.52
CA MET A 940 -6.59 1.33 -23.90
C MET A 940 -6.56 2.83 -23.57
N ARG A 941 -5.94 3.22 -22.45
CA ARG A 941 -5.76 4.64 -22.08
C ARG A 941 -4.81 5.35 -23.05
N GLN A 942 -3.72 4.70 -23.46
CA GLN A 942 -2.78 5.26 -24.43
C GLN A 942 -3.43 5.42 -25.81
N GLU A 943 -4.14 4.41 -26.30
CA GLU A 943 -4.81 4.47 -27.60
C GLU A 943 -5.99 5.46 -27.62
N ALA A 944 -6.74 5.60 -26.51
CA ALA A 944 -7.79 6.62 -26.38
C ALA A 944 -7.27 8.05 -26.50
N ASN A 945 -6.01 8.30 -26.13
CA ASN A 945 -5.37 9.61 -26.30
C ASN A 945 -4.98 9.88 -27.76
N LYS A 946 -4.69 8.83 -28.54
CA LYS A 946 -4.32 8.93 -29.97
C LYS A 946 -5.54 8.93 -30.89
N ARG A 947 -6.53 8.08 -30.61
CA ARG A 947 -7.71 7.84 -31.46
C ARG A 947 -8.96 8.40 -30.79
N LYS A 948 -9.73 9.21 -31.52
CA LYS A 948 -11.02 9.78 -31.04
C LYS A 948 -12.24 8.89 -31.33
N ASP A 949 -12.08 7.82 -32.10
CA ASP A 949 -13.17 6.94 -32.52
C ASP A 949 -13.42 5.83 -31.49
N ARG A 950 -14.59 5.89 -30.83
CA ARG A 950 -14.98 5.01 -29.72
C ARG A 950 -15.26 3.58 -30.17
N ASP A 951 -15.88 3.41 -31.34
CA ASP A 951 -16.28 2.08 -31.81
C ASP A 951 -15.06 1.27 -32.23
N LYS A 952 -14.09 1.90 -32.90
CA LYS A 952 -12.79 1.28 -33.20
C LYS A 952 -12.02 0.90 -31.95
N LEU A 953 -12.05 1.76 -30.93
CA LEU A 953 -11.40 1.47 -29.65
C LEU A 953 -12.08 0.29 -28.93
N LYS A 954 -13.42 0.19 -29.02
CA LYS A 954 -14.17 -0.97 -28.50
C LYS A 954 -13.83 -2.26 -29.25
N SER A 955 -13.75 -2.22 -30.59
CA SER A 955 -13.32 -3.37 -31.39
C SER A 955 -11.91 -3.83 -31.00
N LEU A 956 -10.97 -2.89 -30.82
CA LEU A 956 -9.62 -3.20 -30.36
C LEU A 956 -9.61 -3.90 -28.99
N MET A 957 -10.40 -3.42 -28.03
CA MET A 957 -10.58 -4.10 -26.73
C MET A 957 -11.08 -5.53 -26.91
N HIS A 958 -12.04 -5.75 -27.82
CA HIS A 958 -12.59 -7.08 -28.09
C HIS A 958 -11.56 -8.00 -28.76
N ASP A 959 -10.74 -7.48 -29.66
CA ASP A 959 -9.67 -8.22 -30.32
C ASP A 959 -8.63 -8.70 -29.29
N ILE A 960 -8.24 -7.83 -28.34
CA ILE A 960 -7.33 -8.17 -27.24
C ILE A 960 -7.90 -9.28 -26.37
N ILE A 961 -9.15 -9.12 -25.91
CA ILE A 961 -9.82 -10.12 -25.07
C ILE A 961 -9.94 -11.46 -25.82
N ASN A 962 -10.08 -11.43 -27.14
CA ASN A 962 -10.26 -12.63 -27.94
C ASN A 962 -9.01 -13.47 -28.14
N GLN A 963 -7.83 -12.94 -27.82
CA GLN A 963 -6.57 -13.67 -27.84
C GLN A 963 -6.61 -14.83 -26.85
N GLN A 964 -6.01 -15.96 -27.22
CA GLN A 964 -6.14 -17.20 -26.47
C GLN A 964 -5.61 -17.07 -25.04
N TYR A 965 -4.46 -16.41 -24.85
CA TYR A 965 -3.89 -16.21 -23.51
C TYR A 965 -4.75 -15.29 -22.62
N TYR A 966 -5.38 -14.24 -23.19
CA TYR A 966 -6.31 -13.39 -22.44
C TYR A 966 -7.56 -14.16 -22.02
N LYS A 967 -8.12 -14.98 -22.93
CA LYS A 967 -9.28 -15.84 -22.61
C LYS A 967 -8.98 -16.83 -21.50
N GLU A 968 -7.82 -17.49 -21.55
CA GLU A 968 -7.42 -18.47 -20.54
C GLU A 968 -7.18 -17.83 -19.18
N ALA A 969 -6.44 -16.70 -19.13
CA ALA A 969 -6.17 -15.98 -17.89
C ALA A 969 -7.44 -15.37 -17.27
N LEU A 970 -8.34 -14.83 -18.09
CA LEU A 970 -9.59 -14.21 -17.64
C LEU A 970 -10.75 -15.20 -17.45
N SER A 971 -10.52 -16.51 -17.54
CA SER A 971 -11.59 -17.51 -17.38
C SER A 971 -11.36 -18.48 -16.23
N GLY A 972 -12.43 -18.77 -15.49
CA GLY A 972 -12.46 -19.84 -14.48
C GLY A 972 -11.63 -19.55 -13.23
N PHE A 973 -11.72 -18.35 -12.66
CA PHE A 973 -10.99 -17.95 -11.44
C PHE A 973 -11.94 -17.41 -10.36
N ILE A 974 -11.51 -17.49 -9.10
CA ILE A 974 -12.30 -16.99 -7.96
C ILE A 974 -12.27 -15.45 -7.97
N ASN A 975 -13.42 -14.80 -7.79
CA ASN A 975 -13.55 -13.36 -7.80
C ASN A 975 -12.86 -12.72 -6.57
N PRO A 976 -11.88 -11.81 -6.74
CA PRO A 976 -11.23 -11.15 -5.61
C PRO A 976 -12.19 -10.35 -4.70
N LEU A 977 -13.31 -9.83 -5.22
CA LEU A 977 -14.31 -9.11 -4.41
C LEU A 977 -15.13 -10.03 -3.50
N ASN A 978 -15.39 -11.27 -3.95
CA ASN A 978 -16.22 -12.22 -3.23
C ASN A 978 -15.75 -13.64 -3.55
N PRO A 979 -15.07 -14.33 -2.62
CA PRO A 979 -14.52 -15.66 -2.87
C PRO A 979 -15.59 -16.74 -3.13
N HIS A 980 -16.85 -16.48 -2.77
CA HIS A 980 -17.98 -17.35 -3.13
C HIS A 980 -18.31 -17.33 -4.63
N LEU A 981 -17.85 -16.33 -5.40
CA LEU A 981 -18.14 -16.22 -6.82
C LEU A 981 -16.97 -16.71 -7.66
N LYS A 982 -17.22 -17.70 -8.51
CA LYS A 982 -16.26 -18.15 -9.53
C LYS A 982 -16.62 -17.54 -10.88
N LEU A 983 -15.72 -16.72 -11.41
CA LEU A 983 -15.86 -16.09 -12.72
C LEU A 983 -15.62 -17.15 -13.79
N GLY A 984 -16.65 -17.46 -14.58
CA GLY A 984 -16.61 -18.45 -15.66
C GLY A 984 -15.93 -17.90 -16.91
N THR A 985 -16.55 -18.09 -18.07
CA THR A 985 -16.04 -17.56 -19.35
C THR A 985 -16.34 -16.07 -19.51
N ILE A 986 -15.39 -15.30 -20.01
CA ILE A 986 -15.59 -13.89 -20.33
C ILE A 986 -16.54 -13.73 -21.54
N LYS A 987 -17.53 -12.84 -21.41
CA LYS A 987 -18.48 -12.46 -22.46
C LYS A 987 -18.00 -11.20 -23.17
N THR A 988 -17.10 -11.36 -24.14
CA THR A 988 -16.43 -10.26 -24.84
C THR A 988 -17.41 -9.22 -25.38
N GLU A 989 -18.52 -9.66 -25.96
CA GLU A 989 -19.53 -8.83 -26.60
C GLU A 989 -20.23 -7.84 -25.63
N LYS A 990 -20.30 -8.20 -24.35
CA LYS A 990 -20.88 -7.36 -23.29
C LYS A 990 -19.84 -6.50 -22.55
N CYS A 991 -18.55 -6.73 -22.79
CA CYS A 991 -17.48 -5.95 -22.17
C CYS A 991 -17.35 -4.56 -22.83
N ARG A 992 -17.06 -3.55 -22.02
CA ARG A 992 -16.91 -2.14 -22.45
C ARG A 992 -15.93 -1.40 -21.55
N PHE A 993 -15.53 -0.19 -21.94
CA PHE A 993 -14.83 0.75 -21.05
C PHE A 993 -15.73 1.94 -20.74
N MET A 994 -15.53 2.56 -19.58
CA MET A 994 -16.27 3.75 -19.12
C MET A 994 -15.61 5.03 -19.63
N ASP A 995 -16.40 6.09 -19.81
CA ASP A 995 -15.92 7.32 -20.46
C ASP A 995 -15.02 8.20 -19.55
N SER A 996 -14.92 7.88 -18.26
CA SER A 996 -14.09 8.55 -17.26
C SER A 996 -12.61 8.68 -17.69
N LYS A 997 -11.89 9.62 -17.07
CA LYS A 997 -10.48 9.93 -17.36
C LYS A 997 -9.55 8.69 -17.33
N MET A 998 -9.78 7.77 -16.39
CA MET A 998 -8.98 6.56 -16.21
C MET A 998 -9.44 5.36 -17.07
N LYS A 999 -10.43 5.55 -17.95
CA LYS A 999 -11.06 4.50 -18.79
C LYS A 999 -11.29 3.16 -18.05
N PRO A 1000 -12.00 3.14 -16.91
CA PRO A 1000 -12.29 1.89 -16.18
C PRO A 1000 -12.89 0.82 -17.09
N LEU A 1001 -12.53 -0.45 -16.88
CA LEU A 1001 -12.99 -1.57 -17.68
C LEU A 1001 -14.22 -2.21 -17.03
N TRP A 1002 -15.29 -2.37 -17.80
CA TRP A 1002 -16.49 -3.11 -17.43
C TRP A 1002 -16.40 -4.51 -18.01
N MET A 1003 -16.23 -5.49 -17.13
CA MET A 1003 -16.00 -6.89 -17.49
C MET A 1003 -17.23 -7.72 -17.12
N VAL A 1004 -17.65 -8.61 -18.03
CA VAL A 1004 -18.82 -9.46 -17.85
C VAL A 1004 -18.40 -10.92 -18.01
N PHE A 1005 -18.73 -11.73 -17.01
CA PHE A 1005 -18.39 -13.15 -16.96
C PHE A 1005 -19.67 -13.99 -16.87
N SER A 1006 -19.69 -15.14 -17.53
CA SER A 1006 -20.72 -16.14 -17.30
C SER A 1006 -20.57 -16.72 -15.90
N SER A 1007 -21.68 -16.95 -15.21
CA SER A 1007 -21.67 -17.83 -14.04
C SER A 1007 -21.57 -19.30 -14.49
N ASN A 1008 -21.05 -20.17 -13.61
CA ASN A 1008 -20.88 -21.60 -13.90
C ASN A 1008 -22.20 -22.38 -13.83
N ASP A 1009 -23.18 -21.88 -13.08
CA ASP A 1009 -24.44 -22.58 -12.86
C ASP A 1009 -25.49 -22.20 -13.92
N TYR A 1010 -26.22 -23.19 -14.45
CA TYR A 1010 -27.23 -22.95 -15.48
C TYR A 1010 -28.35 -22.01 -15.01
N GLY A 1011 -28.65 -20.99 -15.81
CA GLY A 1011 -29.72 -20.02 -15.55
C GLY A 1011 -29.43 -19.04 -14.42
N SER A 1012 -28.17 -18.89 -14.00
CA SER A 1012 -27.75 -17.84 -13.07
C SER A 1012 -27.36 -16.56 -13.83
N GLU A 1013 -27.45 -15.41 -13.16
CA GLU A 1013 -27.14 -14.11 -13.75
C GLU A 1013 -25.65 -13.97 -14.08
N ASP A 1014 -25.34 -13.13 -15.08
CA ASP A 1014 -23.96 -12.81 -15.44
C ASP A 1014 -23.28 -12.01 -14.32
N ILE A 1015 -22.01 -12.31 -14.04
CA ILE A 1015 -21.23 -11.63 -13.02
C ILE A 1015 -20.53 -10.43 -13.66
N CYS A 1016 -20.81 -9.23 -13.16
CA CYS A 1016 -20.26 -7.99 -13.69
C CYS A 1016 -19.27 -7.38 -12.67
N VAL A 1017 -18.06 -7.07 -13.13
CA VAL A 1017 -17.02 -6.44 -12.32
C VAL A 1017 -16.44 -5.24 -13.07
N MET A 1018 -16.23 -4.13 -12.36
CA MET A 1018 -15.50 -2.98 -12.89
C MET A 1018 -14.05 -3.00 -12.39
N PHE A 1019 -13.10 -3.03 -13.31
CA PHE A 1019 -11.67 -2.88 -13.02
C PHE A 1019 -11.25 -1.42 -13.20
N LYS A 1020 -10.57 -0.86 -12.20
CA LYS A 1020 -10.14 0.54 -12.18
C LYS A 1020 -8.63 0.60 -11.93
N ASN A 1021 -7.92 1.36 -12.77
CA ASN A 1021 -6.48 1.62 -12.64
C ASN A 1021 -6.23 3.13 -12.76
N GLY A 1022 -5.73 3.75 -11.69
CA GLY A 1022 -5.35 5.16 -11.64
C GLY A 1022 -5.90 5.95 -10.45
N ASP A 1023 -6.89 5.40 -9.74
CA ASP A 1023 -7.51 6.03 -8.56
C ASP A 1023 -7.28 5.16 -7.32
N ASP A 1024 -7.09 5.78 -6.16
CA ASP A 1024 -6.94 5.07 -4.89
C ASP A 1024 -8.31 4.63 -4.35
N LEU A 1025 -8.59 3.32 -4.42
CA LEU A 1025 -9.87 2.75 -4.00
C LEU A 1025 -9.97 2.49 -2.50
N ARG A 1026 -8.89 2.67 -1.71
CA ARG A 1026 -8.91 2.42 -0.26
C ARG A 1026 -9.90 3.33 0.46
N GLN A 1027 -10.11 4.54 -0.05
CA GLN A 1027 -11.10 5.47 0.48
C GLN A 1027 -12.55 5.01 0.24
N ASP A 1028 -12.87 4.56 -0.98
CA ASP A 1028 -14.17 3.94 -1.28
C ASP A 1028 -14.40 2.68 -0.43
N MET A 1029 -13.36 1.85 -0.24
CA MET A 1029 -13.43 0.68 0.63
C MET A 1029 -13.80 1.04 2.07
N LEU A 1030 -13.11 2.02 2.67
CA LEU A 1030 -13.39 2.48 4.03
C LEU A 1030 -14.82 3.03 4.12
N THR A 1031 -15.23 3.88 3.18
CA THR A 1031 -16.57 4.49 3.20
C THR A 1031 -17.67 3.44 3.11
N LEU A 1032 -17.55 2.49 2.20
CA LEU A 1032 -18.52 1.41 2.03
C LEU A 1032 -18.52 0.43 3.21
N GLN A 1033 -17.37 0.18 3.82
CA GLN A 1033 -17.28 -0.59 5.06
C GLN A 1033 -18.00 0.14 6.20
N MET A 1034 -17.79 1.44 6.38
CA MET A 1034 -18.50 2.23 7.39
C MET A 1034 -20.01 2.23 7.15
N ILE A 1035 -20.46 2.32 5.89
CA ILE A 1035 -21.89 2.18 5.55
C ILE A 1035 -22.43 0.79 5.92
N ARG A 1036 -21.65 -0.29 5.73
CA ARG A 1036 -22.05 -1.64 6.20
C ARG A 1036 -22.17 -1.72 7.71
N ILE A 1037 -21.25 -1.09 8.43
CA ILE A 1037 -21.26 -1.04 9.90
C ILE A 1037 -22.49 -0.26 10.38
N MET A 1038 -22.79 0.90 9.77
CA MET A 1038 -24.00 1.66 10.07
C MET A 1038 -25.28 0.86 9.78
N ASP A 1039 -25.35 0.16 8.64
CA ASP A 1039 -26.47 -0.72 8.29
C ASP A 1039 -26.64 -1.87 9.29
N LYS A 1040 -25.54 -2.47 9.76
CA LYS A 1040 -25.56 -3.48 10.82
C LYS A 1040 -26.08 -2.88 12.13
N ILE A 1041 -25.56 -1.74 12.57
CA ILE A 1041 -26.00 -1.07 13.81
C ILE A 1041 -27.51 -0.78 13.76
N TRP A 1042 -28.02 -0.24 12.65
CA TRP A 1042 -29.45 0.00 12.50
C TRP A 1042 -30.28 -1.28 12.54
N LYS A 1043 -29.84 -2.35 11.86
CA LYS A 1043 -30.54 -3.64 11.84
C LYS A 1043 -30.53 -4.35 13.19
N ASP A 1044 -29.45 -4.22 13.96
CA ASP A 1044 -29.35 -4.77 15.31
C ASP A 1044 -30.36 -4.11 16.27
N GLU A 1045 -30.69 -2.82 16.04
CA GLU A 1045 -31.78 -2.08 16.71
C GLU A 1045 -33.16 -2.26 16.04
N GLY A 1046 -33.27 -3.11 15.02
CA GLY A 1046 -34.54 -3.42 14.34
C GLY A 1046 -34.93 -2.46 13.20
N LEU A 1047 -34.09 -1.49 12.84
CA LEU A 1047 -34.32 -0.51 11.78
C LEU A 1047 -33.65 -0.91 10.47
N ASP A 1048 -34.41 -1.46 9.51
CA ASP A 1048 -33.89 -1.84 8.19
C ASP A 1048 -34.05 -0.72 7.15
N LEU A 1049 -32.98 0.04 6.95
CA LEU A 1049 -32.92 1.18 6.02
C LEU A 1049 -32.59 0.78 4.57
N ARG A 1050 -32.57 -0.51 4.22
CA ARG A 1050 -32.42 -0.96 2.81
C ARG A 1050 -31.12 -0.49 2.14
N MET A 1051 -30.03 -0.38 2.90
CA MET A 1051 -28.74 0.04 2.38
C MET A 1051 -28.19 -0.96 1.36
N THR A 1052 -27.52 -0.47 0.31
CA THR A 1052 -26.88 -1.32 -0.71
C THR A 1052 -25.38 -0.99 -0.82
N PRO A 1053 -24.56 -1.34 0.19
CA PRO A 1053 -23.12 -1.12 0.14
C PRO A 1053 -22.43 -2.16 -0.75
N TYR A 1054 -22.22 -1.81 -2.02
CA TYR A 1054 -21.49 -2.63 -3.00
C TYR A 1054 -20.04 -2.88 -2.58
N ARG A 1055 -19.43 -3.97 -3.07
CA ARG A 1055 -18.06 -4.36 -2.71
C ARG A 1055 -17.02 -3.61 -3.53
N VAL A 1056 -15.95 -3.21 -2.86
CA VAL A 1056 -14.75 -2.63 -3.47
C VAL A 1056 -13.55 -3.31 -2.82
N ILE A 1057 -12.53 -3.60 -3.61
CA ILE A 1057 -11.26 -4.13 -3.11
C ILE A 1057 -10.10 -3.51 -3.88
N ALA A 1058 -9.17 -2.91 -3.15
CA ALA A 1058 -7.87 -2.50 -3.66
C ALA A 1058 -6.99 -3.75 -3.77
N THR A 1059 -6.33 -3.91 -4.91
CA THR A 1059 -5.48 -5.08 -5.18
C THR A 1059 -4.01 -4.70 -5.33
N ASP A 1060 -3.73 -3.44 -5.68
CA ASP A 1060 -2.39 -2.87 -5.80
C ASP A 1060 -2.47 -1.33 -5.68
N ASN A 1061 -1.33 -0.64 -5.79
CA ASN A 1061 -1.26 0.83 -5.74
C ASN A 1061 -2.17 1.48 -6.79
N ARG A 1062 -3.24 2.15 -6.36
CA ARG A 1062 -4.25 2.79 -7.23
C ARG A 1062 -4.91 1.85 -8.24
N VAL A 1063 -4.99 0.55 -7.90
CA VAL A 1063 -5.64 -0.48 -8.73
C VAL A 1063 -6.60 -1.29 -7.87
N GLY A 1064 -7.77 -1.59 -8.42
CA GLY A 1064 -8.65 -2.56 -7.81
C GLY A 1064 -9.94 -2.80 -8.57
N LEU A 1065 -10.87 -3.46 -7.89
CA LEU A 1065 -12.15 -3.89 -8.44
C LEU A 1065 -13.31 -3.24 -7.69
N ILE A 1066 -14.39 -3.00 -8.43
CA ILE A 1066 -15.67 -2.50 -7.91
C ILE A 1066 -16.78 -3.44 -8.40
N GLU A 1067 -17.64 -3.86 -7.49
CA GLU A 1067 -18.85 -4.62 -7.79
C GLU A 1067 -19.84 -3.74 -8.56
N ILE A 1068 -20.39 -4.29 -9.65
CA ILE A 1068 -21.41 -3.59 -10.43
C ILE A 1068 -22.79 -3.94 -9.87
N VAL A 1069 -23.52 -2.90 -9.45
CA VAL A 1069 -24.92 -3.03 -9.04
C VAL A 1069 -25.82 -3.09 -10.28
N LEU A 1070 -26.35 -4.28 -10.56
CA LEU A 1070 -27.27 -4.51 -11.68
C LEU A 1070 -28.63 -3.84 -11.45
N ASN A 1071 -29.34 -3.57 -12.55
CA ASN A 1071 -30.67 -2.93 -12.56
C ASN A 1071 -30.70 -1.56 -11.86
N ALA A 1072 -29.56 -0.87 -11.81
CA ALA A 1072 -29.41 0.48 -11.28
C ALA A 1072 -29.04 1.45 -12.41
N GLN A 1073 -29.61 2.64 -12.37
CA GLN A 1073 -29.26 3.74 -13.27
C GLN A 1073 -28.93 5.00 -12.46
N THR A 1074 -28.05 5.85 -12.97
CA THR A 1074 -27.80 7.18 -12.38
C THR A 1074 -29.04 8.06 -12.53
N ILE A 1075 -29.27 8.96 -11.58
CA ILE A 1075 -30.39 9.91 -11.68
C ILE A 1075 -30.27 10.76 -12.95
N ALA A 1076 -29.05 11.10 -13.37
CA ALA A 1076 -28.79 11.79 -14.63
C ALA A 1076 -29.32 10.99 -15.84
N ASN A 1077 -29.05 9.69 -15.91
CA ASN A 1077 -29.52 8.84 -17.00
C ASN A 1077 -31.06 8.74 -17.01
N VAL A 1078 -31.68 8.53 -15.84
CA VAL A 1078 -33.15 8.49 -15.70
C VAL A 1078 -33.81 9.78 -16.21
N GLN A 1079 -33.22 10.93 -15.89
CA GLN A 1079 -33.71 12.22 -16.37
C GLN A 1079 -33.54 12.41 -17.89
N THR A 1080 -32.50 11.82 -18.49
CA THR A 1080 -32.27 11.88 -19.95
C THR A 1080 -33.07 10.87 -20.77
N GLU A 1081 -33.45 9.72 -20.20
CA GLU A 1081 -34.14 8.63 -20.91
C GLU A 1081 -35.61 9.02 -21.24
N ASN A 1082 -36.26 9.79 -20.37
CA ASN A 1082 -37.64 10.30 -20.56
C ASN A 1082 -37.76 11.49 -21.55
N ARG A 1083 -36.89 11.55 -22.57
CA ARG A 1083 -36.83 12.61 -23.61
C ARG A 1083 -37.93 12.49 -24.67
N SER A 1084 -39.19 12.49 -24.25
CA SER A 1084 -40.31 12.89 -25.11
C SER A 1084 -40.64 14.36 -24.87
N ALA A 1085 -40.38 15.20 -25.88
CA ALA A 1085 -40.56 16.66 -25.99
C ALA A 1085 -39.46 17.56 -25.38
N ALA A 1086 -39.07 18.59 -26.14
CA ALA A 1086 -38.03 19.60 -25.87
C ALA A 1086 -38.31 20.53 -24.64
N THR A 1087 -39.22 20.12 -23.76
CA THR A 1087 -39.61 20.78 -22.51
C THR A 1087 -39.53 19.84 -21.29
N SER A 1088 -39.11 18.58 -21.43
CA SER A 1088 -39.15 17.57 -20.35
C SER A 1088 -38.01 17.63 -19.32
N VAL A 1089 -36.95 18.42 -19.56
CA VAL A 1089 -35.98 18.79 -18.50
C VAL A 1089 -36.66 19.62 -17.39
N PHE A 1090 -37.87 20.16 -17.65
CA PHE A 1090 -38.69 20.91 -16.69
C PHE A 1090 -39.78 20.06 -15.99
N THR A 1091 -39.97 18.78 -16.34
CA THR A 1091 -40.97 17.92 -15.69
C THR A 1091 -40.42 17.31 -14.41
N ARG A 1092 -40.81 17.92 -13.28
CA ARG A 1092 -40.53 17.61 -11.86
C ARG A 1092 -40.98 16.22 -11.38
N LYS A 1093 -41.18 15.26 -12.30
CA LYS A 1093 -41.80 13.94 -12.08
C LYS A 1093 -41.03 12.78 -12.74
N SER A 1094 -39.95 13.04 -13.47
CA SER A 1094 -39.25 12.04 -14.29
C SER A 1094 -38.82 10.78 -13.50
N LEU A 1095 -38.30 10.97 -12.29
CA LEU A 1095 -37.90 9.85 -11.42
C LEU A 1095 -39.11 9.01 -10.96
N PHE A 1096 -40.22 9.66 -10.62
CA PHE A 1096 -41.44 8.96 -10.21
C PHE A 1096 -42.09 8.22 -11.38
N GLU A 1097 -42.11 8.84 -12.56
CA GLU A 1097 -42.60 8.23 -13.81
C GLU A 1097 -41.75 7.01 -14.17
N TRP A 1098 -40.41 7.12 -14.09
CA TRP A 1098 -39.52 5.98 -14.31
C TRP A 1098 -39.76 4.84 -13.31
N LEU A 1099 -39.98 5.14 -12.03
CA LEU A 1099 -40.35 4.12 -11.04
C LEU A 1099 -41.69 3.46 -11.37
N LYS A 1100 -42.68 4.24 -11.84
CA LYS A 1100 -43.99 3.74 -12.25
C LYS A 1100 -43.91 2.87 -13.51
N ASP A 1101 -43.06 3.21 -14.46
CA ASP A 1101 -42.86 2.44 -15.68
C ASP A 1101 -42.25 1.05 -15.39
N HIS A 1102 -41.40 0.96 -14.36
CA HIS A 1102 -40.80 -0.30 -13.92
C HIS A 1102 -41.65 -1.06 -12.87
N ASN A 1103 -42.64 -0.39 -12.26
CA ASN A 1103 -43.51 -0.96 -11.22
C ASN A 1103 -44.97 -0.57 -11.51
N PRO A 1104 -45.64 -1.26 -12.45
CA PRO A 1104 -46.94 -0.83 -12.99
C PRO A 1104 -48.11 -1.03 -12.01
N ASP A 1105 -48.01 -2.02 -11.11
CA ASP A 1105 -49.08 -2.35 -10.16
C ASP A 1105 -49.06 -1.40 -8.96
N GLU A 1106 -50.23 -1.00 -8.45
CA GLU A 1106 -50.36 -0.09 -7.29
C GLU A 1106 -49.61 -0.59 -6.04
N ALA A 1107 -49.67 -1.90 -5.79
CA ALA A 1107 -48.91 -2.54 -4.71
C ALA A 1107 -47.39 -2.52 -4.97
N SER A 1108 -46.96 -2.66 -6.22
CA SER A 1108 -45.54 -2.68 -6.60
C SER A 1108 -44.91 -1.28 -6.52
N ILE A 1109 -45.62 -0.24 -6.96
CA ILE A 1109 -45.15 1.14 -6.88
C ILE A 1109 -45.14 1.64 -5.44
N SER A 1110 -46.16 1.32 -4.62
CA SER A 1110 -46.17 1.66 -3.20
C SER A 1110 -44.95 1.07 -2.48
N LYS A 1111 -44.62 -0.19 -2.79
CA LYS A 1111 -43.42 -0.85 -2.29
C LYS A 1111 -42.13 -0.18 -2.79
N ALA A 1112 -42.03 0.16 -4.07
CA ALA A 1112 -40.86 0.84 -4.61
C ALA A 1112 -40.65 2.23 -3.98
N ILE A 1113 -41.73 2.98 -3.69
CA ILE A 1113 -41.67 4.25 -2.97
C ILE A 1113 -41.19 4.02 -1.53
N GLU A 1114 -41.63 2.96 -0.86
CA GLU A 1114 -41.15 2.62 0.48
C GLU A 1114 -39.66 2.26 0.48
N GLU A 1115 -39.20 1.41 -0.43
CA GLU A 1115 -37.78 1.06 -0.61
C GLU A 1115 -36.95 2.32 -0.90
N PHE A 1116 -37.45 3.23 -1.74
CA PHE A 1116 -36.83 4.53 -2.01
C PHE A 1116 -36.75 5.39 -0.75
N THR A 1117 -37.84 5.48 0.01
CA THR A 1117 -37.93 6.33 1.21
C THR A 1117 -36.96 5.86 2.30
N LEU A 1118 -36.90 4.55 2.56
CA LEU A 1118 -36.02 3.97 3.58
C LEU A 1118 -34.53 4.07 3.19
N SER A 1119 -34.19 3.68 1.95
CA SER A 1119 -32.81 3.80 1.46
C SER A 1119 -32.33 5.25 1.38
N CYS A 1120 -33.19 6.18 0.95
CA CYS A 1120 -32.90 7.60 0.96
C CYS A 1120 -32.65 8.12 2.38
N ALA A 1121 -33.43 7.68 3.37
CA ALA A 1121 -33.23 8.08 4.77
C ALA A 1121 -31.86 7.61 5.29
N GLY A 1122 -31.52 6.34 5.05
CA GLY A 1122 -30.23 5.78 5.45
C GLY A 1122 -29.03 6.47 4.79
N TYR A 1123 -29.06 6.69 3.47
CA TYR A 1123 -27.99 7.42 2.78
C TYR A 1123 -27.92 8.90 3.18
N CYS A 1124 -29.05 9.56 3.47
CA CYS A 1124 -29.05 10.93 3.98
C CYS A 1124 -28.32 11.05 5.32
N VAL A 1125 -28.62 10.16 6.27
CA VAL A 1125 -27.96 10.16 7.58
C VAL A 1125 -26.50 9.74 7.47
N ALA A 1126 -26.19 8.66 6.73
CA ALA A 1126 -24.82 8.18 6.55
C ALA A 1126 -23.91 9.24 5.88
N THR A 1127 -24.39 9.89 4.81
CA THR A 1127 -23.60 10.91 4.10
C THR A 1127 -23.41 12.17 4.92
N TYR A 1128 -24.39 12.55 5.76
CA TYR A 1128 -24.26 13.65 6.70
C TYR A 1128 -23.19 13.36 7.76
N VAL A 1129 -23.28 12.21 8.44
CA VAL A 1129 -22.33 11.81 9.50
C VAL A 1129 -20.92 11.67 8.92
N LEU A 1130 -20.76 10.97 7.81
CA LEU A 1130 -19.45 10.75 7.18
C LEU A 1130 -18.90 11.97 6.42
N GLY A 1131 -19.70 13.04 6.26
CA GLY A 1131 -19.29 14.24 5.52
C GLY A 1131 -18.94 13.97 4.06
N ILE A 1132 -19.70 13.11 3.40
CA ILE A 1132 -19.45 12.71 2.00
C ILE A 1132 -19.83 13.85 1.06
N ALA A 1133 -18.87 14.33 0.28
CA ALA A 1133 -19.02 15.48 -0.61
C ALA A 1133 -19.21 15.12 -2.09
N ASP A 1134 -19.41 16.13 -2.93
CA ASP A 1134 -19.62 16.08 -4.40
C ASP A 1134 -20.83 15.22 -4.80
N ARG A 1135 -21.93 15.27 -4.02
CA ARG A 1135 -23.15 14.48 -4.29
C ARG A 1135 -23.99 15.16 -5.38
N HIS A 1136 -24.17 14.47 -6.50
CA HIS A 1136 -24.93 14.95 -7.67
C HIS A 1136 -25.55 13.82 -8.48
N ASN A 1137 -26.40 14.14 -9.47
CA ASN A 1137 -27.15 13.19 -10.29
C ASN A 1137 -26.33 12.09 -10.99
N ASP A 1138 -25.04 12.33 -11.29
CA ASP A 1138 -24.17 11.31 -11.88
C ASP A 1138 -23.68 10.26 -10.86
N ASN A 1139 -23.65 10.60 -9.56
CA ASN A 1139 -23.05 9.78 -8.49
C ASN A 1139 -24.11 9.29 -7.47
N ILE A 1140 -25.39 9.43 -7.82
CA ILE A 1140 -26.52 8.83 -7.13
C ILE A 1140 -27.23 7.94 -8.13
N MET A 1141 -27.50 6.71 -7.73
CA MET A 1141 -28.20 5.72 -8.55
C MET A 1141 -29.51 5.29 -7.87
N VAL A 1142 -30.45 4.84 -8.69
CA VAL A 1142 -31.70 4.23 -8.27
C VAL A 1142 -31.86 2.88 -8.97
N LYS A 1143 -32.27 1.87 -8.22
CA LYS A 1143 -32.61 0.55 -8.75
C LYS A 1143 -34.05 0.52 -9.22
N THR A 1144 -34.37 -0.39 -10.14
CA THR A 1144 -35.74 -0.57 -10.66
C THR A 1144 -36.75 -0.92 -9.57
N ASN A 1145 -36.31 -1.50 -8.45
CA ASN A 1145 -37.14 -1.79 -7.27
C ASN A 1145 -37.32 -0.59 -6.32
N GLY A 1146 -36.81 0.59 -6.65
CA GLY A 1146 -36.92 1.81 -5.85
C GLY A 1146 -35.73 2.10 -4.93
N GLN A 1147 -34.83 1.15 -4.68
CA GLN A 1147 -33.70 1.37 -3.76
C GLN A 1147 -32.72 2.41 -4.32
N LEU A 1148 -32.43 3.43 -3.51
CA LEU A 1148 -31.45 4.46 -3.80
C LEU A 1148 -30.08 4.05 -3.26
N LEU A 1149 -29.01 4.34 -4.01
CA LEU A 1149 -27.64 4.15 -3.56
C LEU A 1149 -26.72 5.26 -4.05
N HIS A 1150 -25.69 5.55 -3.26
CA HIS A 1150 -24.63 6.50 -3.62
C HIS A 1150 -23.41 5.74 -4.14
N ILE A 1151 -22.71 6.32 -5.12
CA ILE A 1151 -21.47 5.78 -5.69
C ILE A 1151 -20.36 6.84 -5.67
N ASP A 1152 -19.10 6.41 -5.88
CA ASP A 1152 -17.93 7.29 -6.04
C ASP A 1152 -17.69 8.20 -4.81
N PHE A 1153 -16.98 7.70 -3.80
CA PHE A 1153 -16.81 8.34 -2.48
C PHE A 1153 -15.48 9.09 -2.33
N GLY A 1154 -15.06 9.80 -3.38
CA GLY A 1154 -13.74 10.44 -3.42
C GLY A 1154 -13.48 11.57 -2.43
N HIS A 1155 -14.47 12.02 -1.64
CA HIS A 1155 -14.31 13.04 -0.60
C HIS A 1155 -15.21 12.77 0.63
N ILE A 1156 -14.61 12.67 1.83
CA ILE A 1156 -15.22 12.37 3.14
C ILE A 1156 -14.71 13.33 4.23
N LEU A 1157 -15.30 13.27 5.43
CA LEU A 1157 -14.92 14.05 6.62
C LEU A 1157 -14.87 15.58 6.41
N GLY A 1158 -15.72 16.10 5.51
CA GLY A 1158 -15.87 17.54 5.31
C GLY A 1158 -14.76 18.23 4.52
N LYS A 1159 -13.85 17.49 3.86
CA LYS A 1159 -12.85 18.07 2.94
C LYS A 1159 -13.49 18.42 1.58
N PHE A 1160 -14.30 19.49 1.58
CA PHE A 1160 -15.04 19.95 0.40
C PHE A 1160 -14.13 20.61 -0.65
N LYS A 1161 -14.37 20.36 -1.94
CA LYS A 1161 -13.71 21.10 -3.03
C LYS A 1161 -14.07 22.59 -2.98
N GLU A 1162 -13.06 23.44 -2.99
CA GLU A 1162 -13.22 24.89 -3.16
C GLU A 1162 -13.02 25.27 -4.63
N LYS A 1163 -13.90 26.14 -5.17
CA LYS A 1163 -13.71 26.74 -6.49
C LYS A 1163 -13.81 28.26 -6.35
N PHE A 1164 -12.75 28.97 -6.77
CA PHE A 1164 -12.62 30.43 -6.60
C PHE A 1164 -12.79 30.92 -5.14
N GLY A 1165 -12.32 30.13 -4.16
CA GLY A 1165 -12.42 30.48 -2.73
C GLY A 1165 -13.83 30.34 -2.13
N ILE A 1166 -14.77 29.73 -2.85
CA ILE A 1166 -16.13 29.44 -2.36
C ILE A 1166 -16.29 27.92 -2.25
N ARG A 1167 -16.73 27.45 -1.08
CA ARG A 1167 -17.09 26.03 -0.86
C ARG A 1167 -18.19 25.61 -1.83
N ARG A 1168 -17.95 24.54 -2.59
CA ARG A 1168 -18.87 24.06 -3.64
C ARG A 1168 -20.18 23.52 -3.07
N GLU A 1169 -20.15 22.95 -1.86
CA GLU A 1169 -21.33 22.47 -1.15
C GLU A 1169 -21.74 23.43 -0.02
N ARG A 1170 -23.03 23.79 0.00
CA ARG A 1170 -23.61 24.79 0.90
C ARG A 1170 -24.71 24.24 1.80
N VAL A 1171 -24.95 22.93 1.74
CA VAL A 1171 -26.09 22.26 2.37
C VAL A 1171 -25.61 20.96 3.05
N PRO A 1172 -25.98 20.70 4.31
CA PRO A 1172 -25.44 19.58 5.11
C PRO A 1172 -25.88 18.18 4.64
N PHE A 1173 -26.98 18.06 3.88
CA PHE A 1173 -27.36 16.82 3.21
C PHE A 1173 -28.08 17.13 1.88
N VAL A 1174 -28.01 16.18 0.96
CA VAL A 1174 -28.58 16.30 -0.37
C VAL A 1174 -29.98 15.70 -0.41
N LEU A 1175 -30.98 16.58 -0.34
CA LEU A 1175 -32.37 16.24 -0.56
C LEU A 1175 -32.92 17.11 -1.68
N THR A 1176 -33.17 16.51 -2.84
CA THR A 1176 -33.68 17.26 -4.01
C THR A 1176 -35.19 17.27 -4.08
N HIS A 1177 -35.70 18.21 -4.85
CA HIS A 1177 -37.14 18.33 -5.04
C HIS A 1177 -37.73 17.06 -5.69
N ASP A 1178 -36.98 16.38 -6.55
CA ASP A 1178 -37.38 15.12 -7.18
C ASP A 1178 -37.53 14.00 -6.13
N PHE A 1179 -36.59 13.91 -5.19
CA PHE A 1179 -36.65 12.91 -4.12
C PHE A 1179 -37.82 13.18 -3.16
N VAL A 1180 -38.01 14.45 -2.78
CA VAL A 1180 -39.15 14.88 -1.95
C VAL A 1180 -40.47 14.55 -2.63
N TYR A 1181 -40.56 14.73 -3.96
CA TYR A 1181 -41.77 14.42 -4.70
C TYR A 1181 -42.11 12.93 -4.62
N VAL A 1182 -41.15 12.03 -4.85
CA VAL A 1182 -41.34 10.56 -4.74
C VAL A 1182 -41.81 10.19 -3.33
N ILE A 1183 -41.13 10.70 -2.30
CA ILE A 1183 -41.45 10.39 -0.88
C ILE A 1183 -42.88 10.86 -0.52
N LYS A 1184 -43.34 11.98 -1.06
CA LYS A 1184 -44.68 12.51 -0.79
C LYS A 1184 -45.82 11.69 -1.41
N GLN A 1185 -45.53 10.80 -2.37
CA GLN A 1185 -46.55 9.94 -2.98
C GLN A 1185 -46.88 8.70 -2.13
N GLY A 1186 -46.14 8.42 -1.05
CA GLY A 1186 -46.44 7.31 -0.13
C GLY A 1186 -47.52 7.64 0.91
N ASP A 1187 -48.23 6.62 1.41
CA ASP A 1187 -49.44 6.73 2.27
C ASP A 1187 -49.27 7.58 3.55
N THR A 1188 -48.07 7.62 4.13
CA THR A 1188 -47.76 8.38 5.37
C THR A 1188 -46.87 9.61 5.13
N GLY A 1189 -46.46 9.83 3.88
CA GLY A 1189 -45.75 11.01 3.40
C GLY A 1189 -44.39 11.30 4.05
N PHE A 1190 -43.97 12.57 3.93
CA PHE A 1190 -42.68 13.11 4.34
C PHE A 1190 -42.42 13.06 5.87
N LYS A 1191 -43.48 12.94 6.69
CA LYS A 1191 -43.36 12.87 8.15
C LYS A 1191 -42.73 11.55 8.60
N LYS A 1192 -43.11 10.42 7.99
CA LYS A 1192 -42.48 9.11 8.25
C LYS A 1192 -40.99 9.16 7.89
N PHE A 1193 -40.65 9.74 6.74
CA PHE A 1193 -39.25 9.93 6.32
C PHE A 1193 -38.43 10.72 7.36
N GLN A 1194 -38.97 11.83 7.86
CA GLN A 1194 -38.29 12.63 8.88
C GLN A 1194 -38.07 11.82 10.18
N THR A 1195 -39.10 11.11 10.67
CA THR A 1195 -39.00 10.28 11.87
C THR A 1195 -37.94 9.18 11.72
N VAL A 1196 -37.90 8.51 10.57
CA VAL A 1196 -36.88 7.49 10.28
C VAL A 1196 -35.47 8.08 10.26
N CYS A 1197 -35.27 9.27 9.68
CA CYS A 1197 -33.96 9.95 9.71
C CYS A 1197 -33.53 10.31 11.15
N GLU A 1198 -34.48 10.81 11.96
CA GLU A 1198 -34.26 11.16 13.36
C GLU A 1198 -33.86 9.94 14.21
N GLU A 1199 -34.55 8.82 14.02
CA GLU A 1199 -34.26 7.55 14.68
C GLU A 1199 -32.90 6.99 14.24
N ALA A 1200 -32.63 6.95 12.94
CA ALA A 1200 -31.36 6.49 12.39
C ALA A 1200 -30.16 7.31 12.91
N PHE A 1201 -30.29 8.64 12.99
CA PHE A 1201 -29.26 9.51 13.55
C PHE A 1201 -29.03 9.23 15.04
N THR A 1202 -30.11 9.07 15.81
CA THR A 1202 -30.03 8.81 17.26
C THR A 1202 -29.31 7.49 17.55
N ILE A 1203 -29.63 6.44 16.77
CA ILE A 1203 -28.97 5.13 16.88
C ILE A 1203 -27.46 5.26 16.61
N LEU A 1204 -27.05 5.91 15.51
CA LEU A 1204 -25.62 6.11 15.22
C LEU A 1204 -24.91 6.93 16.29
N ARG A 1205 -25.57 7.96 16.83
CA ARG A 1205 -25.02 8.82 17.88
C ARG A 1205 -24.69 8.03 19.15
N ARG A 1206 -25.55 7.08 19.55
CA ARG A 1206 -25.29 6.19 20.71
C ARG A 1206 -24.05 5.31 20.51
N LYS A 1207 -23.71 5.00 19.27
CA LYS A 1207 -22.49 4.26 18.88
C LYS A 1207 -21.38 5.17 18.35
N GLY A 1208 -21.44 6.48 18.64
CA GLY A 1208 -20.52 7.48 18.09
C GLY A 1208 -19.06 7.23 18.45
N SER A 1209 -18.77 6.91 19.72
CA SER A 1209 -17.43 6.57 20.21
C SER A 1209 -16.79 5.41 19.45
N PHE A 1210 -17.58 4.38 19.14
CA PHE A 1210 -17.15 3.24 18.36
C PHE A 1210 -16.85 3.61 16.90
N ILE A 1211 -17.73 4.40 16.27
CA ILE A 1211 -17.52 4.91 14.90
C ILE A 1211 -16.22 5.72 14.83
N ILE A 1212 -15.98 6.61 15.80
CA ILE A 1212 -14.76 7.42 15.88
C ILE A 1212 -13.52 6.53 16.05
N SER A 1213 -13.58 5.52 16.93
CA SER A 1213 -12.47 4.58 17.15
C SER A 1213 -12.08 3.83 15.87
N LEU A 1214 -13.06 3.40 15.07
CA LEU A 1214 -12.80 2.77 13.77
C LEU A 1214 -12.08 3.69 12.78
N PHE A 1215 -12.36 5.01 12.80
CA PHE A 1215 -11.62 5.98 12.00
C PHE A 1215 -10.24 6.29 12.59
N ALA A 1216 -10.09 6.32 13.91
CA ALA A 1216 -8.79 6.52 14.57
C ALA A 1216 -7.78 5.42 14.18
N MET A 1217 -8.23 4.16 14.14
CA MET A 1217 -7.42 3.02 13.67
C MET A 1217 -6.96 3.17 12.20
N MET A 1218 -7.63 3.98 11.40
CA MET A 1218 -7.33 4.21 9.99
C MET A 1218 -6.39 5.39 9.73
N LEU A 1219 -5.95 6.14 10.74
CA LEU A 1219 -5.02 7.28 10.57
C LEU A 1219 -3.69 6.88 9.92
N SER A 1220 -3.21 5.65 10.12
CA SER A 1220 -1.99 5.12 9.52
C SER A 1220 -2.14 4.63 8.07
N SER A 1221 -3.35 4.74 7.49
CA SER A 1221 -3.62 4.30 6.12
C SER A 1221 -2.94 5.17 5.05
N GLY A 1222 -2.54 6.39 5.40
CA GLY A 1222 -1.99 7.37 4.46
C GLY A 1222 -3.05 7.92 3.49
N LEU A 1223 -4.33 7.83 3.84
CA LEU A 1223 -5.40 8.47 3.09
C LEU A 1223 -5.30 10.01 3.27
N PRO A 1224 -5.28 10.81 2.19
CA PRO A 1224 -5.16 12.27 2.28
C PRO A 1224 -6.26 12.94 3.12
N GLU A 1225 -7.42 12.30 3.19
CA GLU A 1225 -8.59 12.83 3.90
C GLU A 1225 -8.69 12.39 5.35
N LEU A 1226 -7.81 11.49 5.78
CA LEU A 1226 -7.74 10.98 7.13
C LEU A 1226 -6.26 10.87 7.52
N SER A 1227 -5.72 12.02 7.89
CA SER A 1227 -4.28 12.24 8.09
C SER A 1227 -3.93 12.63 9.52
N SER A 1228 -4.88 13.18 10.27
CA SER A 1228 -4.66 13.67 11.63
C SER A 1228 -5.87 13.44 12.52
N ALA A 1229 -5.66 13.48 13.84
CA ALA A 1229 -6.76 13.43 14.81
C ALA A 1229 -7.76 14.58 14.63
N LYS A 1230 -7.35 15.72 14.03
CA LYS A 1230 -8.25 16.84 13.71
C LYS A 1230 -9.32 16.43 12.69
N ASP A 1231 -9.01 15.50 11.78
CA ASP A 1231 -9.97 14.99 10.79
C ASP A 1231 -11.11 14.21 11.50
N LEU A 1232 -10.84 13.63 12.68
CA LEU A 1232 -11.84 12.91 13.49
C LEU A 1232 -12.82 13.86 14.20
N GLU A 1233 -12.42 15.09 14.48
CA GLU A 1233 -13.26 16.10 15.15
C GLU A 1233 -14.53 16.38 14.32
N TYR A 1234 -14.47 16.26 12.99
CA TYR A 1234 -15.64 16.36 12.13
C TYR A 1234 -16.76 15.38 12.51
N LEU A 1235 -16.41 14.12 12.84
CA LEU A 1235 -17.39 13.11 13.25
C LEU A 1235 -18.02 13.48 14.59
N ARG A 1236 -17.20 14.00 15.52
CA ARG A 1236 -17.64 14.45 16.83
C ARG A 1236 -18.60 15.64 16.73
N GLU A 1237 -18.28 16.62 15.89
CA GLU A 1237 -19.12 17.79 15.61
C GLU A 1237 -20.45 17.41 14.94
N THR A 1238 -20.42 16.49 13.97
CA THR A 1238 -21.62 16.07 13.22
C THR A 1238 -22.57 15.18 14.02
N LEU A 1239 -22.02 14.29 14.87
CA LEU A 1239 -22.79 13.47 15.81
C LEU A 1239 -23.23 14.24 17.06
N VAL A 1240 -22.65 15.43 17.30
CA VAL A 1240 -23.01 16.31 18.42
C VAL A 1240 -22.90 15.56 19.75
N LEU A 1241 -21.75 14.91 19.96
CA LEU A 1241 -21.50 14.06 21.14
C LEU A 1241 -21.38 14.88 22.44
N ASN A 1242 -21.07 16.17 22.32
CA ASN A 1242 -20.94 17.11 23.44
C ASN A 1242 -22.28 17.56 24.05
N LEU A 1243 -23.42 17.36 23.38
CA LEU A 1243 -24.74 17.75 23.87
C LEU A 1243 -25.57 16.55 24.34
N THR A 1244 -26.69 16.79 25.04
CA THR A 1244 -27.63 15.72 25.40
C THR A 1244 -28.31 15.14 24.15
N GLU A 1245 -28.83 13.90 24.22
CA GLU A 1245 -29.54 13.26 23.09
C GLU A 1245 -30.70 14.13 22.57
N LYS A 1246 -31.41 14.84 23.46
CA LYS A 1246 -32.52 15.74 23.10
C LYS A 1246 -32.05 16.96 22.31
N ASP A 1247 -30.98 17.60 22.77
CA ASP A 1247 -30.43 18.80 22.13
C ASP A 1247 -29.75 18.45 20.79
N ALA A 1248 -29.05 17.31 20.73
CA ALA A 1248 -28.47 16.78 19.50
C ALA A 1248 -29.55 16.50 18.45
N LEU A 1249 -30.69 15.91 18.86
CA LEU A 1249 -31.83 15.71 17.96
C LEU A 1249 -32.44 17.03 17.47
N GLN A 1250 -32.51 18.05 18.33
CA GLN A 1250 -32.97 19.38 17.93
C GLN A 1250 -32.01 20.04 16.93
N HIS A 1251 -30.70 19.89 17.13
CA HIS A 1251 -29.68 20.34 16.17
C HIS A 1251 -29.83 19.63 14.83
N PHE A 1252 -29.97 18.30 14.83
CA PHE A 1252 -30.20 17.51 13.62
C PHE A 1252 -31.48 17.95 12.89
N ARG A 1253 -32.59 18.17 13.61
CA ARG A 1253 -33.84 18.71 13.06
C ARG A 1253 -33.66 20.09 12.42
N SER A 1254 -32.88 20.97 13.03
CA SER A 1254 -32.58 22.29 12.46
C SER A 1254 -31.84 22.16 11.13
N LYS A 1255 -30.79 21.31 11.08
CA LYS A 1255 -30.07 21.00 9.84
C LYS A 1255 -31.00 20.37 8.81
N PHE A 1256 -31.87 19.44 9.23
CA PHE A 1256 -32.89 18.81 8.40
C PHE A 1256 -33.79 19.83 7.69
N ASN A 1257 -34.37 20.75 8.46
CA ASN A 1257 -35.23 21.80 7.91
C ASN A 1257 -34.47 22.74 6.97
N GLU A 1258 -33.22 23.09 7.29
CA GLU A 1258 -32.37 23.93 6.45
C GLU A 1258 -32.18 23.34 5.04
N ALA A 1259 -31.90 22.04 4.92
CA ALA A 1259 -31.74 21.44 3.60
C ALA A 1259 -33.08 21.23 2.88
N PHE A 1260 -34.16 20.96 3.62
CA PHE A 1260 -35.50 20.87 3.02
C PHE A 1260 -35.90 22.21 2.39
N GLU A 1261 -35.69 23.33 3.07
CA GLU A 1261 -35.94 24.67 2.54
C GLU A 1261 -35.05 25.01 1.33
N LYS A 1262 -33.79 24.53 1.34
CA LYS A 1262 -32.81 24.74 0.25
C LYS A 1262 -32.93 23.73 -0.90
N SER A 1263 -33.79 22.71 -0.82
CA SER A 1263 -33.93 21.62 -1.81
C SER A 1263 -34.11 22.09 -3.25
N TRP A 1264 -34.83 23.19 -3.46
CA TRP A 1264 -35.01 23.80 -4.78
C TRP A 1264 -33.70 24.40 -5.35
N LYS A 1265 -32.89 25.05 -4.50
CA LYS A 1265 -31.58 25.59 -4.90
C LYS A 1265 -30.60 24.48 -5.25
N THR A 1266 -30.61 23.37 -4.52
CA THR A 1266 -29.81 22.18 -4.83
C THR A 1266 -30.16 21.60 -6.20
N SER A 1267 -31.45 21.50 -6.50
CA SER A 1267 -31.94 21.01 -7.80
C SER A 1267 -31.48 21.91 -8.96
N PHE A 1268 -31.47 23.23 -8.76
CA PHE A 1268 -30.96 24.19 -9.76
C PHE A 1268 -29.44 24.08 -9.98
N ASN A 1269 -28.66 23.88 -8.91
CA ASN A 1269 -27.21 23.65 -9.02
C ASN A 1269 -26.89 22.37 -9.80
N TRP A 1270 -27.69 21.31 -9.61
CA TRP A 1270 -27.54 20.06 -10.35
C TRP A 1270 -27.88 20.21 -11.84
N LEU A 1271 -28.91 21.00 -12.17
CA LEU A 1271 -29.23 21.35 -13.55
C LEU A 1271 -28.06 22.08 -14.23
N ALA A 1272 -27.48 23.08 -13.56
CA ALA A 1272 -26.32 23.80 -14.07
C ALA A 1272 -25.10 22.87 -14.28
N HIS A 1273 -24.92 21.87 -13.42
CA HIS A 1273 -23.88 20.86 -13.56
C HIS A 1273 -24.09 19.96 -14.79
N ASN A 1274 -25.32 19.48 -15.02
CA ASN A 1274 -25.67 18.68 -16.19
C ASN A 1274 -25.45 19.46 -17.51
N ILE A 1275 -25.87 20.73 -17.54
CA ILE A 1275 -25.67 21.62 -18.71
C ILE A 1275 -24.18 21.86 -18.97
N ALA A 1276 -23.37 22.09 -17.93
CA ALA A 1276 -21.94 22.34 -18.07
C ALA A 1276 -21.15 21.13 -18.62
N LYS A 1277 -21.65 19.90 -18.44
CA LYS A 1277 -21.06 18.68 -19.01
C LYS A 1277 -21.55 18.35 -20.42
N GLY A 1278 -22.49 19.10 -20.98
CA GLY A 1278 -23.03 18.88 -22.33
C GLY A 1278 -23.99 17.69 -22.44
N ASN A 1279 -24.66 17.32 -21.34
CA ASN A 1279 -25.72 16.29 -21.32
C ASN A 1279 -27.06 16.84 -21.80
#